data_AF-A0A926DIW0-F1
#
_entry.id   AF-A0A926DIW0-F1
#
_cell.length_a   1.000
_cell.length_b   1.000
_cell.length_c   1.000
_cell.angle_alpha   90.00
_cell.angle_beta   90.00
_cell.angle_gamma   90.00
#
_symmetry.space_group_name_H-M   'P 1'
#
loop_
_entity.id
_entity.type
_entity.pdbx_description
1 polymer ?
#
loop_
_entity_poly.entity_id
_entity_poly.type
_entity_poly.pdbx_seq_one_letter_code
_entity_poly.pdbx_strand_id
1 'polypeptide(L)'
;MKKVVWCLILALILPLFPVIPALGEDAATDSAMFVLEDYENGTLGETAKVVGATTKPEVTAGDTAGNSKGAMHVKTSSDFGSVSYDFGSKKDYTYDISVWIKVAETPLKDEVHFIIYNLSKEDGKTSLYRDIAVKNAGLQKDKWVKVSAVFECDGMGRKVGGGDFETIPIGSTEIRIGSGRPSETMASGVIEYVMDDFVIMPREKYVPQEGELITNGSFEDEDFLNGWSFGNSAEVTKITPGANGTGSAVNIRVKSNWGTITQPEVDIRFGRSYSVSFWAKATSSEAVGQKMQFILDRSKRKTDQNVPNYEYITDPNNLYLSEEWQRYEMTYSNSLMTEDSVKPNFYFRAGDGQQQVSYAVDELTVTELGQSDILNSVSYLSGVIETRSVSGYASVSGGLVSHSVYRVIVPFEGDYAIVKSGKEPTSQFHSLLGPKVNLNSLKLVVQATDDYGNVGKPVTTDIHITKPVSSDYAKKAVAEFRENIWNEDIKQLTGTVSYLTDNPEEGTLLAVAAVYGKNGQLLETTQKLCTINEAGEASAELAVNADGEAKSAKLFLWGETSLSPLKAEDKIEKTEGGTYIYVDPVNGKSSNSGSLEAPLATLSQAKNKVRNLIKTAQTDVYVVFYPGEYKISSTLQFGERDYSESVNLVYTSLYKTDRAQFTGGTDVTGFQLYDENKGIYRARVPVGTMSRQLFVNGVRAVKARNEGPLQNAQNVKTEDGTTPLGIKTSDVSLKDFRRIDDIELVFYEKWTNPRCQVSEIQDNGDGTITLVMDAVGWKAMSNKGGTSVTVPQYIENALELLDEEGEWYLDSVDGYVYYKPRFFENLDTARVILPTTEKLVAIEGKSVSEPIKNISFDNIEFAYSTWNRPSTENGHSDAQNNHIRQNGDRLVDGAVEVKNAHNVNFTNCDFNRLGTTALRLTDAIQGCNIVGNEFYELSAGAVNLGDPQNKSDNSQVVNPTDSEYFITDNAIENNYIHKIGVDFMSAAAISAGFPKNTTIANNELYGMPYSGMHIGYGWASLEESGAGTVNLKIVNNYIHDVMNDRIFDGGAIYTLGMTGGTWENPNIISENYIYDVGNQYGALYTDEGSAFWSLTKNVIDLSPNPVWRGSGSTVLEPRWLHVHTSSIHDNTYSQNYATTTNDLMRGTNCVYEPAILISEGHLPEEALDIINRSGITAGYRQNFKYGLQRVENVESLTLTTGESVLNNPVCFTVKNAFYTVNGLEMYARSSNEQVATVENNVITARAPGTAEITYYFIEQGILKTTATTVTVK
;
A
#
# COMPACT_ATOMS: atom_id res chain seq x y z
N MET A 1 -14.89 -73.65 -55.25
CA MET A 1 -15.46 -73.69 -53.88
C MET A 1 -15.70 -72.26 -53.44
N LYS A 2 -16.97 -71.94 -53.13
CA LYS A 2 -17.52 -70.66 -52.64
C LYS A 2 -17.17 -69.41 -53.49
N LYS A 3 -18.01 -69.19 -54.52
CA LYS A 3 -18.90 -68.01 -54.70
C LYS A 3 -18.13 -66.78 -55.22
N VAL A 4 -18.07 -66.49 -56.51
CA VAL A 4 -19.19 -66.30 -57.48
C VAL A 4 -20.28 -65.45 -56.85
N VAL A 5 -20.35 -64.18 -57.27
CA VAL A 5 -21.59 -63.48 -57.62
C VAL A 5 -21.21 -62.12 -58.24
N TRP A 6 -21.55 -61.98 -59.53
CA TRP A 6 -22.09 -60.77 -60.17
C TRP A 6 -21.13 -59.58 -60.39
N CYS A 7 -20.72 -59.27 -61.63
CA CYS A 7 -21.47 -58.62 -62.73
C CYS A 7 -20.91 -57.18 -62.87
N LEU A 8 -20.33 -56.73 -63.99
CA LEU A 8 -20.74 -56.96 -65.38
C LEU A 8 -22.25 -56.71 -65.50
N ILE A 9 -22.66 -55.45 -65.60
CA ILE A 9 -23.81 -54.94 -66.37
C ILE A 9 -23.88 -53.40 -66.20
N LEU A 10 -24.14 -52.73 -67.33
CA LEU A 10 -24.51 -51.32 -67.53
C LEU A 10 -23.39 -50.30 -67.77
N ALA A 11 -22.72 -50.49 -68.92
CA ALA A 11 -22.68 -49.39 -69.88
C ALA A 11 -24.10 -49.08 -70.39
N LEU A 12 -24.33 -47.81 -70.70
CA LEU A 12 -25.34 -47.27 -71.62
C LEU A 12 -26.77 -47.04 -71.08
N ILE A 13 -27.25 -45.83 -71.43
CA ILE A 13 -28.62 -45.28 -71.44
C ILE A 13 -28.98 -44.51 -70.14
N LEU A 14 -28.73 -43.18 -70.04
CA LEU A 14 -29.59 -42.03 -70.45
C LEU A 14 -31.04 -42.11 -69.91
N PRO A 15 -31.79 -41.01 -69.68
CA PRO A 15 -31.47 -39.59 -69.44
C PRO A 15 -32.32 -38.98 -68.28
N LEU A 16 -32.25 -37.64 -68.11
CA LEU A 16 -33.22 -36.72 -67.47
C LEU A 16 -32.98 -36.28 -65.99
N PHE A 17 -32.60 -34.99 -65.88
CA PHE A 17 -32.76 -34.04 -64.77
C PHE A 17 -31.71 -34.03 -63.62
N PRO A 18 -31.44 -32.84 -63.07
CA PRO A 18 -30.23 -32.03 -63.32
C PRO A 18 -29.11 -32.35 -62.32
N VAL A 19 -27.85 -32.31 -62.77
CA VAL A 19 -26.73 -32.11 -61.84
C VAL A 19 -26.70 -30.64 -61.51
N ILE A 20 -27.22 -30.31 -60.33
CA ILE A 20 -26.94 -29.07 -59.61
C ILE A 20 -25.40 -29.00 -59.48
N PRO A 21 -24.71 -27.93 -59.92
CA PRO A 21 -23.39 -27.68 -59.38
C PRO A 21 -23.60 -27.39 -57.90
N ALA A 22 -23.22 -28.33 -57.05
CA ALA A 22 -22.80 -27.97 -55.70
C ALA A 22 -21.65 -26.98 -55.91
N LEU A 23 -21.97 -25.70 -55.72
CA LEU A 23 -21.03 -24.61 -55.65
C LEU A 23 -19.97 -25.01 -54.63
N GLY A 24 -18.79 -25.39 -55.13
CA GLY A 24 -17.64 -25.67 -54.29
C GLY A 24 -17.12 -24.34 -53.74
N GLU A 25 -17.33 -24.11 -52.44
CA GLU A 25 -16.65 -23.10 -51.63
C GLU A 25 -15.16 -23.46 -51.38
N ASP A 26 -14.68 -24.61 -51.85
CA ASP A 26 -13.41 -25.24 -51.44
C ASP A 26 -12.13 -24.76 -52.19
N ALA A 27 -12.02 -23.49 -52.58
CA ALA A 27 -10.74 -22.96 -53.10
C ALA A 27 -10.09 -21.91 -52.18
N ALA A 28 -10.84 -21.31 -51.26
CA ALA A 28 -10.29 -20.40 -50.24
C ALA A 28 -9.60 -21.17 -49.09
N THR A 29 -9.81 -22.48 -48.98
CA THR A 29 -9.37 -23.31 -47.85
C THR A 29 -7.88 -23.66 -47.86
N ASP A 30 -7.20 -23.61 -49.01
CA ASP A 30 -5.77 -24.00 -49.13
C ASP A 30 -4.79 -22.80 -49.15
N SER A 31 -5.26 -21.55 -49.16
CA SER A 31 -4.38 -20.36 -49.22
C SER A 31 -4.15 -19.74 -47.84
N ALA A 32 -2.91 -19.36 -47.52
CA ALA A 32 -2.60 -18.73 -46.23
C ALA A 32 -3.21 -17.32 -46.12
N MET A 33 -3.88 -17.00 -45.00
CA MET A 33 -4.41 -15.65 -44.73
C MET A 33 -3.32 -14.60 -44.42
N PHE A 34 -2.07 -15.02 -44.35
CA PHE A 34 -0.90 -14.18 -44.09
C PHE A 34 0.31 -14.81 -44.80
N VAL A 35 1.32 -14.00 -45.10
CA VAL A 35 2.55 -14.44 -45.75
C VAL A 35 3.73 -13.90 -44.94
N LEU A 36 4.69 -14.77 -44.62
CA LEU A 36 5.94 -14.43 -43.94
C LEU A 36 7.07 -15.21 -44.61
N GLU A 37 7.89 -14.51 -45.37
CA GLU A 37 8.98 -15.11 -46.14
C GLU A 37 10.29 -14.42 -45.80
N ASP A 38 11.17 -15.16 -45.13
CA ASP A 38 12.57 -14.84 -44.87
C ASP A 38 13.40 -15.92 -45.58
N TYR A 39 14.29 -15.53 -46.49
CA TYR A 39 14.90 -16.46 -47.46
C TYR A 39 16.09 -17.25 -46.89
N GLU A 40 16.13 -17.47 -45.57
CA GLU A 40 17.24 -18.09 -44.83
C GLU A 40 17.60 -19.52 -45.26
N ASN A 41 16.65 -20.27 -45.81
CA ASN A 41 16.80 -21.70 -46.09
C ASN A 41 17.22 -22.03 -47.54
N GLY A 42 17.49 -21.02 -48.37
CA GLY A 42 18.02 -21.24 -49.73
C GLY A 42 17.02 -21.81 -50.75
N THR A 43 15.73 -21.91 -50.41
CA THR A 43 14.63 -22.35 -51.28
C THR A 43 13.49 -21.34 -51.24
N LEU A 44 12.86 -21.04 -52.39
CA LEU A 44 11.58 -20.35 -52.39
C LEU A 44 10.55 -21.23 -51.67
N GLY A 45 9.80 -20.64 -50.73
CA GLY A 45 8.65 -21.31 -50.11
C GLY A 45 7.64 -21.80 -51.15
N GLU A 46 6.83 -22.80 -50.80
CA GLU A 46 5.88 -23.44 -51.74
C GLU A 46 4.84 -22.46 -52.33
N THR A 47 4.64 -21.30 -51.70
CA THR A 47 3.65 -20.27 -52.03
C THR A 47 4.18 -19.18 -52.97
N ALA A 48 5.49 -19.08 -53.18
CA ALA A 48 6.13 -18.02 -53.97
C ALA A 48 6.32 -18.43 -55.45
N LYS A 49 5.89 -17.57 -56.38
CA LYS A 49 5.94 -17.80 -57.84
C LYS A 49 6.53 -16.59 -58.55
N VAL A 50 7.38 -16.82 -59.56
CA VAL A 50 7.92 -15.74 -60.40
C VAL A 50 7.17 -15.69 -61.71
N VAL A 51 6.64 -14.51 -62.03
CA VAL A 51 5.80 -14.28 -63.21
C VAL A 51 6.56 -13.37 -64.16
N GLY A 52 6.72 -13.79 -65.43
CA GLY A 52 7.27 -12.94 -66.48
C GLY A 52 8.72 -12.49 -66.28
N ALA A 53 9.58 -13.27 -65.61
CA ALA A 53 11.02 -12.99 -65.47
C ALA A 53 11.87 -13.82 -66.44
N THR A 54 12.99 -13.25 -66.90
CA THR A 54 13.93 -13.92 -67.83
C THR A 54 14.95 -14.83 -67.15
N THR A 55 15.16 -14.69 -65.84
CA THR A 55 15.97 -15.61 -65.02
C THR A 55 15.11 -16.20 -63.91
N LYS A 56 15.40 -17.44 -63.51
CA LYS A 56 14.81 -18.00 -62.28
C LYS A 56 15.28 -17.17 -61.09
N PRO A 57 14.44 -16.95 -60.08
CA PRO A 57 14.88 -16.36 -58.81
C PRO A 57 15.99 -17.23 -58.20
N GLU A 58 17.06 -16.59 -57.75
CA GLU A 58 18.16 -17.25 -57.05
C GLU A 58 18.31 -16.64 -55.66
N VAL A 59 18.37 -17.48 -54.63
CA VAL A 59 18.68 -17.04 -53.27
C VAL A 59 20.17 -16.84 -53.17
N THR A 60 20.61 -15.62 -52.83
CA THR A 60 22.02 -15.27 -52.71
C THR A 60 22.43 -15.20 -51.24
N ALA A 61 23.57 -15.80 -50.91
CA ALA A 61 24.18 -15.70 -49.59
C ALA A 61 25.19 -14.53 -49.59
N GLY A 62 25.02 -13.57 -48.68
CA GLY A 62 26.03 -12.54 -48.41
C GLY A 62 25.61 -11.09 -48.64
N ASP A 63 24.36 -10.82 -49.01
CA ASP A 63 23.85 -9.47 -49.17
C ASP A 63 22.37 -9.39 -48.79
N THR A 64 22.11 -9.25 -47.48
CA THR A 64 20.79 -9.42 -46.85
C THR A 64 20.41 -8.25 -45.96
N ALA A 65 19.13 -8.13 -45.59
CA ALA A 65 18.68 -7.19 -44.58
C ALA A 65 18.89 -7.78 -43.17
N GLY A 66 19.28 -6.97 -42.18
CA GLY A 66 19.26 -7.37 -40.76
C GLY A 66 20.23 -8.47 -40.30
N ASN A 67 21.07 -9.04 -41.16
CA ASN A 67 21.80 -10.31 -40.95
C ASN A 67 20.98 -11.59 -41.17
N SER A 68 19.90 -11.56 -41.96
CA SER A 68 19.26 -12.80 -42.45
C SER A 68 20.28 -13.64 -43.24
N LYS A 69 20.02 -14.96 -43.38
CA LYS A 69 20.95 -15.88 -44.07
C LYS A 69 20.85 -15.89 -45.59
N GLY A 70 19.83 -15.30 -46.20
CA GLY A 70 19.67 -15.25 -47.64
C GLY A 70 18.67 -14.20 -48.08
N ALA A 71 18.85 -13.67 -49.29
CA ALA A 71 17.91 -12.75 -49.93
C ALA A 71 17.64 -13.19 -51.37
N MET A 72 16.45 -12.86 -51.88
CA MET A 72 16.02 -13.29 -53.21
C MET A 72 16.42 -12.27 -54.28
N HIS A 73 17.19 -12.71 -55.25
CA HIS A 73 17.60 -11.91 -56.40
C HIS A 73 16.67 -12.14 -57.59
N VAL A 74 16.16 -11.05 -58.18
CA VAL A 74 15.21 -11.05 -59.30
C VAL A 74 15.74 -10.16 -60.42
N LYS A 75 15.76 -10.70 -61.65
CA LYS A 75 16.18 -9.98 -62.86
C LYS A 75 15.21 -10.24 -64.01
N THR A 76 14.73 -9.18 -64.63
CA THR A 76 13.79 -9.28 -65.76
C THR A 76 14.06 -8.24 -66.85
N SER A 77 13.97 -8.71 -68.10
CA SER A 77 13.94 -7.88 -69.32
C SER A 77 12.62 -8.01 -70.09
N SER A 78 11.66 -8.76 -69.55
CA SER A 78 10.30 -8.90 -70.07
C SER A 78 9.33 -7.94 -69.37
N ASP A 79 8.32 -7.50 -70.10
CA ASP A 79 7.25 -6.66 -69.56
C ASP A 79 6.52 -7.40 -68.42
N PHE A 80 6.34 -6.70 -67.30
CA PHE A 80 5.61 -7.14 -66.10
C PHE A 80 6.29 -8.22 -65.25
N GLY A 81 7.62 -8.34 -65.30
CA GLY A 81 8.33 -9.31 -64.47
C GLY A 81 8.24 -8.99 -62.96
N SER A 82 7.83 -9.98 -62.17
CA SER A 82 7.47 -9.81 -60.75
C SER A 82 7.57 -11.10 -59.94
N VAL A 83 7.39 -10.98 -58.62
CA VAL A 83 7.21 -12.11 -57.72
C VAL A 83 5.83 -12.04 -57.08
N SER A 84 5.18 -13.19 -57.02
CA SER A 84 3.82 -13.36 -56.53
C SER A 84 3.76 -14.39 -55.40
N TYR A 85 2.89 -14.16 -54.42
CA TYR A 85 2.64 -15.07 -53.29
C TYR A 85 1.16 -15.33 -53.17
N ASP A 86 0.78 -16.58 -52.93
CA ASP A 86 -0.61 -16.93 -52.66
C ASP A 86 -1.03 -16.36 -51.29
N PHE A 87 -2.14 -15.62 -51.27
CA PHE A 87 -2.65 -14.88 -50.10
C PHE A 87 -4.18 -14.94 -50.08
N GLY A 88 -4.76 -15.41 -48.98
CA GLY A 88 -6.20 -15.51 -48.77
C GLY A 88 -6.73 -14.31 -48.00
N SER A 89 -7.24 -13.30 -48.70
CA SER A 89 -7.77 -12.10 -48.01
C SER A 89 -9.27 -12.21 -47.74
N LYS A 90 -9.72 -11.59 -46.64
CA LYS A 90 -11.10 -11.63 -46.13
C LYS A 90 -11.72 -10.24 -46.15
N LYS A 91 -12.97 -10.16 -46.64
CA LYS A 91 -13.73 -8.91 -46.68
C LYS A 91 -13.84 -8.29 -45.28
N ASP A 92 -13.72 -6.97 -45.22
CA ASP A 92 -13.70 -6.10 -44.04
C ASP A 92 -12.44 -6.20 -43.16
N TYR A 93 -11.45 -6.97 -43.60
CA TYR A 93 -10.14 -7.02 -42.95
C TYR A 93 -9.23 -5.98 -43.57
N THR A 94 -8.40 -5.38 -42.74
CA THR A 94 -7.27 -4.57 -43.21
C THR A 94 -6.03 -5.45 -43.15
N TYR A 95 -5.00 -5.20 -43.96
CA TYR A 95 -3.74 -5.93 -43.95
C TYR A 95 -2.56 -4.96 -44.02
N ASP A 96 -1.53 -5.16 -43.20
CA ASP A 96 -0.21 -4.56 -43.35
C ASP A 96 0.64 -5.44 -44.29
N ILE A 97 1.20 -4.82 -45.34
CA ILE A 97 2.07 -5.44 -46.33
C ILE A 97 3.43 -4.77 -46.25
N SER A 98 4.54 -5.51 -46.17
CA SER A 98 5.88 -4.93 -46.22
C SER A 98 6.93 -5.83 -46.86
N VAL A 99 7.98 -5.23 -47.42
CA VAL A 99 9.14 -5.93 -48.01
C VAL A 99 10.40 -5.07 -47.90
N TRP A 100 11.56 -5.67 -47.64
CA TRP A 100 12.84 -5.01 -47.85
C TRP A 100 13.28 -5.21 -49.31
N ILE A 101 13.62 -4.13 -50.01
CA ILE A 101 14.05 -4.14 -51.41
C ILE A 101 15.37 -3.37 -51.55
N LYS A 102 16.26 -3.89 -52.40
CA LYS A 102 17.46 -3.21 -52.86
C LYS A 102 17.60 -3.32 -54.37
N VAL A 103 17.73 -2.20 -55.05
CA VAL A 103 17.78 -2.14 -56.53
C VAL A 103 19.21 -2.01 -57.04
N ALA A 104 19.55 -2.68 -58.15
CA ALA A 104 20.88 -2.61 -58.77
C ALA A 104 21.13 -1.30 -59.54
N GLU A 105 20.05 -0.57 -59.85
CA GLU A 105 20.04 0.72 -60.51
C GLU A 105 18.94 1.59 -59.89
N THR A 106 19.15 2.90 -59.78
CA THR A 106 18.10 3.81 -59.31
C THR A 106 17.01 3.92 -60.38
N PRO A 107 15.75 3.59 -60.07
CA PRO A 107 14.68 3.57 -61.06
C PRO A 107 14.33 4.99 -61.55
N LEU A 108 13.87 5.09 -62.79
CA LEU A 108 13.37 6.34 -63.39
C LEU A 108 12.14 6.87 -62.65
N LYS A 109 11.41 5.99 -61.95
CA LYS A 109 10.30 6.31 -61.05
C LYS A 109 10.49 5.57 -59.74
N ASP A 110 10.54 6.32 -58.64
CA ASP A 110 10.66 5.78 -57.28
C ASP A 110 9.28 5.34 -56.76
N GLU A 111 8.78 4.24 -57.32
CA GLU A 111 7.47 3.66 -57.00
C GLU A 111 7.58 2.13 -56.89
N VAL A 112 6.93 1.55 -55.88
CA VAL A 112 6.75 0.10 -55.73
C VAL A 112 5.26 -0.20 -55.64
N HIS A 113 4.81 -1.18 -56.40
CA HIS A 113 3.41 -1.56 -56.49
C HIS A 113 3.19 -2.93 -55.84
N PHE A 114 2.25 -3.01 -54.90
CA PHE A 114 1.68 -4.26 -54.42
C PHE A 114 0.34 -4.48 -55.11
N ILE A 115 0.29 -5.48 -56.00
CA ILE A 115 -0.91 -5.75 -56.79
C ILE A 115 -1.55 -7.05 -56.29
N ILE A 116 -2.77 -6.94 -55.80
CA ILE A 116 -3.54 -8.05 -55.25
C ILE A 116 -4.55 -8.48 -56.31
N TYR A 117 -4.50 -9.74 -56.74
CA TYR A 117 -5.35 -10.28 -57.81
C TYR A 117 -6.34 -11.32 -57.30
N ASN A 118 -7.39 -11.52 -58.10
CA ASN A 118 -8.17 -12.74 -58.09
C ASN A 118 -8.09 -13.44 -59.46
N LEU A 119 -7.66 -14.69 -59.47
CA LEU A 119 -7.75 -15.57 -60.63
C LEU A 119 -9.17 -16.15 -60.70
N SER A 120 -10.09 -15.45 -61.37
CA SER A 120 -11.36 -16.07 -61.78
C SER A 120 -11.09 -17.33 -62.59
N LYS A 121 -11.47 -18.51 -62.06
CA LYS A 121 -11.35 -19.80 -62.75
C LYS A 121 -12.45 -20.03 -63.79
N GLU A 122 -13.51 -19.20 -63.84
CA GLU A 122 -14.70 -19.50 -64.66
C GLU A 122 -14.56 -19.20 -66.16
N ASP A 123 -13.64 -18.33 -66.59
CA ASP A 123 -13.44 -18.03 -68.02
C ASP A 123 -11.97 -17.86 -68.46
N GLY A 124 -11.01 -17.88 -67.52
CA GLY A 124 -9.57 -17.81 -67.79
C GLY A 124 -9.13 -16.53 -68.52
N LYS A 125 -9.98 -15.51 -68.59
CA LYS A 125 -9.75 -14.28 -69.37
C LYS A 125 -10.01 -12.99 -68.61
N THR A 126 -10.55 -13.06 -67.39
CA THR A 126 -10.94 -11.87 -66.64
C THR A 126 -10.30 -11.86 -65.25
N SER A 127 -9.15 -11.21 -65.10
CA SER A 127 -8.52 -10.97 -63.78
C SER A 127 -9.02 -9.65 -63.21
N LEU A 128 -9.42 -9.65 -61.94
CA LEU A 128 -9.67 -8.44 -61.15
C LEU A 128 -8.44 -8.14 -60.29
N TYR A 129 -8.06 -6.88 -60.13
CA TYR A 129 -6.90 -6.48 -59.35
C TYR A 129 -7.13 -5.22 -58.51
N ARG A 130 -6.40 -5.11 -57.40
CA ARG A 130 -6.20 -3.88 -56.65
C ARG A 130 -4.72 -3.56 -56.63
N ASP A 131 -4.38 -2.35 -57.07
CA ASP A 131 -2.99 -1.87 -57.12
C ASP A 131 -2.76 -0.85 -56.00
N ILE A 132 -1.81 -1.16 -55.12
CA ILE A 132 -1.38 -0.28 -54.03
C ILE A 132 0.01 0.23 -54.38
N ALA A 133 0.05 1.43 -54.95
CA ALA A 133 1.29 2.11 -55.33
C ALA A 133 1.87 2.90 -54.16
N VAL A 134 3.06 2.49 -53.69
CA VAL A 134 3.87 3.24 -52.73
C VAL A 134 4.81 4.16 -53.51
N LYS A 135 4.48 5.45 -53.54
CA LYS A 135 5.28 6.49 -54.20
C LYS A 135 6.33 7.07 -53.26
N ASN A 136 7.46 7.50 -53.83
CA ASN A 136 8.63 7.96 -53.07
C ASN A 136 9.11 6.89 -52.09
N ALA A 137 9.20 5.66 -52.56
CA ALA A 137 9.60 4.52 -51.74
C ALA A 137 11.02 4.70 -51.16
N GLY A 138 11.84 5.59 -51.74
CA GLY A 138 13.21 5.86 -51.30
C GLY A 138 14.24 4.98 -52.01
N LEU A 139 13.88 4.34 -53.12
CA LEU A 139 14.74 3.42 -53.85
C LEU A 139 16.00 4.12 -54.37
N GLN A 140 17.16 3.63 -53.94
CA GLN A 140 18.47 4.09 -54.38
C GLN A 140 19.33 2.89 -54.75
N LYS A 141 20.21 3.08 -55.73
CA LYS A 141 21.15 2.04 -56.16
C LYS A 141 21.93 1.50 -54.95
N ASP A 142 21.93 0.18 -54.81
CA ASP A 142 22.67 -0.57 -53.79
C ASP A 142 22.31 -0.22 -52.33
N LYS A 143 21.13 0.37 -52.06
CA LYS A 143 20.64 0.66 -50.71
C LYS A 143 19.38 -0.16 -50.38
N TRP A 144 19.36 -0.80 -49.21
CA TRP A 144 18.17 -1.46 -48.67
C TRP A 144 17.12 -0.45 -48.24
N VAL A 145 15.88 -0.69 -48.64
CA VAL A 145 14.74 0.16 -48.37
C VAL A 145 13.55 -0.72 -48.02
N LYS A 146 12.91 -0.45 -46.87
CA LYS A 146 11.67 -1.11 -46.50
C LYS A 146 10.50 -0.38 -47.14
N VAL A 147 9.71 -1.11 -47.90
CA VAL A 147 8.49 -0.61 -48.53
C VAL A 147 7.30 -1.24 -47.81
N SER A 148 6.42 -0.40 -47.26
CA SER A 148 5.23 -0.84 -46.53
C SER A 148 3.96 -0.23 -47.13
N ALA A 149 2.86 -0.97 -47.10
CA ALA A 149 1.55 -0.57 -47.57
C ALA A 149 0.44 -1.15 -46.69
N VAL A 150 -0.76 -0.56 -46.78
CA VAL A 150 -1.95 -1.04 -46.09
C VAL A 150 -3.00 -1.42 -47.14
N PHE A 151 -3.53 -2.63 -47.05
CA PHE A 151 -4.60 -3.13 -47.90
C PHE A 151 -5.88 -3.30 -47.10
N GLU A 152 -6.85 -2.42 -47.33
CA GLU A 152 -8.22 -2.62 -46.84
C GLU A 152 -9.00 -3.47 -47.85
N CYS A 153 -9.46 -4.63 -47.38
CA CYS A 153 -10.21 -5.57 -48.18
C CYS A 153 -11.71 -5.24 -48.12
N ASP A 154 -12.17 -4.38 -49.03
CA ASP A 154 -13.60 -4.05 -49.17
C ASP A 154 -14.39 -5.07 -50.04
N GLY A 155 -13.70 -6.10 -50.54
CA GLY A 155 -14.27 -7.11 -51.43
C GLY A 155 -14.39 -6.70 -52.90
N MET A 156 -13.83 -5.56 -53.32
CA MET A 156 -13.95 -5.00 -54.67
C MET A 156 -12.60 -4.99 -55.43
N GLY A 157 -12.62 -5.29 -56.73
CA GLY A 157 -11.43 -5.24 -57.60
C GLY A 157 -11.71 -4.65 -59.00
N ARG A 158 -10.67 -4.13 -59.69
CA ARG A 158 -10.75 -3.56 -61.05
C ARG A 158 -10.47 -4.60 -62.13
N LYS A 159 -11.20 -4.57 -63.24
CA LYS A 159 -10.97 -5.44 -64.40
C LYS A 159 -9.70 -5.07 -65.18
N VAL A 160 -8.87 -6.07 -65.50
CA VAL A 160 -7.71 -5.89 -66.38
C VAL A 160 -8.21 -5.44 -67.76
N GLY A 161 -7.96 -4.17 -68.11
CA GLY A 161 -8.31 -3.57 -69.41
C GLY A 161 -9.49 -2.58 -69.46
N GLY A 162 -10.21 -2.28 -68.36
CA GLY A 162 -11.31 -1.30 -68.37
C GLY A 162 -12.10 -1.18 -67.05
N GLY A 163 -12.60 0.01 -66.73
CA GLY A 163 -12.77 0.56 -65.37
C GLY A 163 -14.04 0.30 -64.52
N ASP A 164 -14.63 -0.90 -64.57
CA ASP A 164 -15.71 -1.26 -63.63
C ASP A 164 -15.15 -2.09 -62.45
N PHE A 165 -15.73 -1.91 -61.24
CA PHE A 165 -15.40 -2.68 -60.03
C PHE A 165 -16.44 -3.78 -59.78
N GLU A 166 -16.00 -5.00 -59.44
CA GLU A 166 -16.86 -6.17 -59.17
C GLU A 166 -16.51 -6.84 -57.81
N THR A 167 -17.50 -7.51 -57.18
CA THR A 167 -17.41 -8.13 -55.84
C THR A 167 -16.90 -9.58 -55.89
N ILE A 168 -15.88 -9.95 -55.11
CA ILE A 168 -15.22 -11.28 -55.20
C ILE A 168 -14.51 -11.76 -53.91
N PRO A 169 -14.32 -13.08 -53.69
CA PRO A 169 -13.35 -13.64 -52.73
C PRO A 169 -11.91 -13.57 -53.29
N ILE A 170 -10.87 -13.44 -52.45
CA ILE A 170 -9.60 -12.78 -52.86
C ILE A 170 -8.38 -13.72 -52.85
N GLY A 171 -7.42 -13.46 -53.74
CA GLY A 171 -6.23 -14.27 -54.03
C GLY A 171 -4.87 -13.55 -53.98
N SER A 172 -3.91 -14.08 -54.76
CA SER A 172 -2.46 -13.82 -54.69
C SER A 172 -2.02 -12.34 -54.80
N THR A 173 -0.93 -12.00 -54.12
CA THR A 173 -0.25 -10.69 -54.20
C THR A 173 0.90 -10.73 -55.21
N GLU A 174 1.26 -9.61 -55.81
CA GLU A 174 2.38 -9.43 -56.74
C GLU A 174 3.14 -8.14 -56.38
N ILE A 175 4.48 -8.19 -56.42
CA ILE A 175 5.33 -7.01 -56.19
C ILE A 175 5.97 -6.55 -57.51
N ARG A 176 5.85 -5.26 -57.83
CA ARG A 176 6.49 -4.64 -59.01
C ARG A 176 7.27 -3.37 -58.67
N ILE A 177 8.41 -3.16 -59.35
CA ILE A 177 9.19 -1.91 -59.31
C ILE A 177 8.80 -1.02 -60.50
N GLY A 178 8.47 0.24 -60.25
CA GLY A 178 7.95 1.18 -61.25
C GLY A 178 6.72 0.63 -61.97
N SER A 179 6.63 0.78 -63.29
CA SER A 179 5.50 0.22 -64.07
C SER A 179 5.60 -1.29 -64.34
N GLY A 180 6.68 -1.95 -63.88
CA GLY A 180 7.02 -3.33 -64.24
C GLY A 180 7.50 -3.50 -65.69
N ARG A 181 7.57 -2.43 -66.49
CA ARG A 181 8.12 -2.45 -67.86
C ARG A 181 9.58 -1.99 -67.85
N PRO A 182 10.55 -2.84 -68.23
CA PRO A 182 11.96 -2.53 -68.04
C PRO A 182 12.45 -1.21 -68.67
N SER A 183 11.98 -0.88 -69.88
CA SER A 183 12.35 0.35 -70.59
C SER A 183 11.72 1.62 -70.01
N GLU A 184 10.67 1.49 -69.20
CA GLU A 184 10.00 2.60 -68.52
C GLU A 184 10.48 2.74 -67.05
N THR A 185 10.97 1.65 -66.45
CA THR A 185 11.41 1.61 -65.03
C THR A 185 12.90 1.88 -64.86
N MET A 186 13.79 1.34 -65.71
CA MET A 186 15.25 1.43 -65.54
C MET A 186 15.92 1.99 -66.82
N ALA A 187 16.97 2.80 -66.69
CA ALA A 187 17.66 3.36 -67.86
C ALA A 187 18.43 2.28 -68.64
N SER A 188 18.88 1.22 -67.97
CA SER A 188 19.48 0.04 -68.61
C SER A 188 18.51 -0.80 -69.44
N GLY A 189 17.19 -0.61 -69.28
CA GLY A 189 16.18 -1.48 -69.89
C GLY A 189 16.07 -2.87 -69.25
N VAL A 190 16.62 -3.06 -68.04
CA VAL A 190 16.55 -4.30 -67.26
C VAL A 190 16.17 -3.95 -65.81
N ILE A 191 15.15 -4.60 -65.25
CA ILE A 191 14.80 -4.45 -63.83
C ILE A 191 15.54 -5.54 -63.04
N GLU A 192 16.46 -5.13 -62.18
CA GLU A 192 17.27 -6.01 -61.34
C GLU A 192 17.22 -5.53 -59.89
N TYR A 193 16.75 -6.38 -59.00
CA TYR A 193 16.59 -6.07 -57.57
C TYR A 193 16.75 -7.32 -56.70
N VAL A 194 17.18 -7.10 -55.47
CA VAL A 194 17.20 -8.08 -54.38
C VAL A 194 16.06 -7.71 -53.42
N MET A 195 15.37 -8.70 -52.88
CA MET A 195 14.40 -8.48 -51.82
C MET A 195 14.57 -9.48 -50.68
N ASP A 196 14.14 -9.05 -49.51
CA ASP A 196 14.20 -9.79 -48.26
C ASP A 196 12.96 -9.49 -47.41
N ASP A 197 12.67 -10.35 -46.42
CA ASP A 197 11.60 -10.15 -45.42
C ASP A 197 10.22 -9.74 -46.00
N PHE A 198 9.61 -10.58 -46.85
CA PHE A 198 8.28 -10.27 -47.38
C PHE A 198 7.17 -10.65 -46.39
N VAL A 199 6.29 -9.70 -46.07
CA VAL A 199 5.29 -9.82 -45.01
C VAL A 199 3.92 -9.34 -45.49
N ILE A 200 2.88 -10.13 -45.23
CA ILE A 200 1.46 -9.73 -45.29
C ILE A 200 0.77 -10.23 -44.03
N MET A 201 0.18 -9.33 -43.24
CA MET A 201 -0.53 -9.68 -42.00
C MET A 201 -1.83 -8.87 -41.85
N PRO A 202 -2.92 -9.43 -41.31
CA PRO A 202 -4.14 -8.68 -41.03
C PRO A 202 -3.93 -7.61 -39.93
N ARG A 203 -4.50 -6.42 -40.14
CA ARG A 203 -4.75 -5.36 -39.17
C ARG A 203 -6.10 -5.60 -38.49
N GLU A 204 -6.12 -5.48 -37.17
CA GLU A 204 -7.33 -5.62 -36.34
C GLU A 204 -8.48 -4.72 -36.83
N LYS A 205 -9.67 -5.30 -37.03
CA LYS A 205 -10.95 -4.62 -36.86
C LYS A 205 -12.04 -5.63 -36.50
N TYR A 206 -12.20 -5.93 -35.22
CA TYR A 206 -13.38 -6.61 -34.69
C TYR A 206 -14.28 -5.56 -34.01
N VAL A 207 -15.57 -5.57 -34.34
CA VAL A 207 -16.60 -4.70 -33.73
C VAL A 207 -17.48 -5.61 -32.86
N PRO A 208 -17.57 -5.39 -31.54
CA PRO A 208 -18.49 -6.12 -30.65
C PRO A 208 -19.94 -6.02 -31.13
N GLN A 209 -20.77 -7.05 -30.89
CA GLN A 209 -22.20 -6.92 -31.17
C GLN A 209 -22.87 -6.03 -30.11
N GLU A 210 -23.33 -4.83 -30.49
CA GLU A 210 -24.15 -3.99 -29.61
C GLU A 210 -25.58 -4.55 -29.52
N GLY A 211 -25.96 -5.08 -28.35
CA GLY A 211 -27.34 -5.47 -28.07
C GLY A 211 -27.50 -6.67 -27.13
N GLU A 212 -28.75 -6.91 -26.73
CA GLU A 212 -29.19 -8.06 -25.95
C GLU A 212 -29.20 -9.34 -26.81
N LEU A 213 -28.50 -10.39 -26.36
CA LEU A 213 -28.33 -11.64 -27.10
C LEU A 213 -29.48 -12.64 -26.87
N ILE A 214 -30.33 -12.41 -25.86
CA ILE A 214 -31.51 -13.24 -25.58
C ILE A 214 -32.78 -12.55 -26.07
N THR A 215 -33.55 -13.22 -26.94
CA THR A 215 -34.87 -12.72 -27.34
C THR A 215 -35.92 -13.05 -26.27
N ASN A 216 -36.80 -12.09 -25.96
CA ASN A 216 -37.93 -12.26 -25.03
C ASN A 216 -37.51 -12.70 -23.61
N GLY A 217 -36.47 -12.06 -23.05
CA GLY A 217 -36.01 -12.30 -21.68
C GLY A 217 -36.88 -11.68 -20.59
N SER A 218 -37.79 -10.75 -20.93
CA SER A 218 -38.76 -10.15 -20.00
C SER A 218 -40.05 -10.96 -19.83
N PHE A 219 -40.31 -11.96 -20.69
CA PHE A 219 -41.53 -12.80 -20.64
C PHE A 219 -42.88 -12.07 -20.69
N GLU A 220 -42.89 -10.81 -21.12
CA GLU A 220 -44.09 -9.94 -21.13
C GLU A 220 -44.94 -10.07 -22.40
N ASP A 221 -44.37 -10.58 -23.51
CA ASP A 221 -45.05 -10.68 -24.81
C ASP A 221 -46.34 -11.53 -24.73
N GLU A 222 -47.33 -11.22 -25.58
CA GLU A 222 -48.58 -12.01 -25.71
C GLU A 222 -48.28 -13.47 -26.09
N ASP A 223 -47.21 -13.69 -26.86
CA ASP A 223 -46.62 -15.01 -27.09
C ASP A 223 -45.42 -15.24 -26.16
N PHE A 224 -45.64 -15.21 -24.84
CA PHE A 224 -44.62 -15.13 -23.76
C PHE A 224 -43.45 -16.14 -23.82
N LEU A 225 -43.52 -17.16 -24.67
CA LEU A 225 -42.53 -18.22 -24.83
C LEU A 225 -41.99 -18.37 -26.26
N ASN A 226 -42.36 -17.49 -27.20
CA ASN A 226 -41.80 -17.54 -28.56
C ASN A 226 -40.28 -17.36 -28.49
N GLY A 227 -39.55 -18.32 -29.08
CA GLY A 227 -38.09 -18.44 -29.04
C GLY A 227 -37.58 -19.46 -28.01
N TRP A 228 -38.33 -19.75 -26.97
CA TRP A 228 -37.92 -20.67 -25.91
C TRP A 228 -38.44 -22.09 -26.13
N SER A 229 -37.63 -23.09 -25.76
CA SER A 229 -37.93 -24.52 -25.82
C SER A 229 -38.16 -25.11 -24.43
N PHE A 230 -39.08 -26.07 -24.31
CA PHE A 230 -39.48 -26.66 -23.02
C PHE A 230 -39.09 -28.13 -22.94
N GLY A 231 -38.45 -28.51 -21.83
CA GLY A 231 -38.27 -29.92 -21.52
C GLY A 231 -39.60 -30.58 -21.11
N ASN A 232 -39.87 -31.80 -21.60
CA ASN A 232 -41.08 -32.59 -21.24
C ASN A 232 -41.24 -32.86 -19.73
N SER A 233 -40.20 -32.58 -18.96
CA SER A 233 -40.10 -32.82 -17.52
C SER A 233 -40.22 -31.54 -16.67
N ALA A 234 -40.56 -30.40 -17.28
CA ALA A 234 -41.04 -29.20 -16.62
C ALA A 234 -42.51 -28.91 -16.98
N GLU A 235 -43.22 -28.26 -16.08
CA GLU A 235 -44.45 -27.51 -16.36
C GLU A 235 -44.12 -26.04 -16.26
N VAL A 236 -44.36 -25.29 -17.33
CA VAL A 236 -44.05 -23.86 -17.38
C VAL A 236 -45.36 -23.07 -17.43
N THR A 237 -45.53 -22.18 -16.46
CA THR A 237 -46.71 -21.34 -16.31
C THR A 237 -46.31 -19.87 -16.21
N LYS A 238 -47.26 -18.98 -16.47
CA LYS A 238 -47.11 -17.53 -16.27
C LYS A 238 -47.58 -17.18 -14.86
N ILE A 239 -46.83 -16.35 -14.13
CA ILE A 239 -47.25 -15.78 -12.84
C ILE A 239 -47.33 -14.26 -12.91
N THR A 240 -48.19 -13.65 -12.09
CA THR A 240 -48.40 -12.20 -12.02
C THR A 240 -48.55 -11.77 -10.55
N PRO A 241 -47.94 -10.65 -10.11
CA PRO A 241 -47.02 -9.79 -10.87
C PRO A 241 -45.63 -10.43 -11.05
N GLY A 242 -44.88 -9.97 -12.05
CA GLY A 242 -43.48 -10.34 -12.24
C GLY A 242 -42.54 -9.57 -11.32
N ALA A 243 -41.23 -9.62 -11.59
CA ALA A 243 -40.21 -8.92 -10.83
C ALA A 243 -40.17 -7.42 -11.20
N ASN A 244 -39.69 -6.55 -10.32
CA ASN A 244 -39.40 -5.15 -10.66
C ASN A 244 -40.57 -4.35 -11.31
N GLY A 245 -41.81 -4.74 -11.05
CA GLY A 245 -43.01 -4.08 -11.59
C GLY A 245 -43.43 -4.53 -13.00
N THR A 246 -42.83 -5.59 -13.55
CA THR A 246 -43.29 -6.24 -14.80
C THR A 246 -44.68 -6.88 -14.61
N GLY A 247 -45.43 -7.02 -15.71
CA GLY A 247 -46.78 -7.59 -15.72
C GLY A 247 -46.81 -9.09 -15.44
N SER A 248 -45.70 -9.79 -15.63
CA SER A 248 -45.61 -11.24 -15.48
C SER A 248 -44.19 -11.80 -15.41
N ALA A 249 -44.06 -13.06 -15.00
CA ALA A 249 -42.81 -13.79 -15.04
C ALA A 249 -43.03 -15.25 -15.45
N VAL A 250 -41.96 -15.94 -15.85
CA VAL A 250 -42.01 -17.37 -16.16
C VAL A 250 -41.80 -18.19 -14.89
N ASN A 251 -42.75 -19.06 -14.57
CA ASN A 251 -42.67 -19.99 -13.45
C ASN A 251 -42.43 -21.41 -13.97
N ILE A 252 -41.41 -22.07 -13.43
CA ILE A 252 -40.95 -23.39 -13.85
C ILE A 252 -41.17 -24.35 -12.69
N ARG A 253 -42.07 -25.32 -12.87
CA ARG A 253 -42.32 -26.43 -11.95
C ARG A 253 -41.66 -27.70 -12.49
N VAL A 254 -40.67 -28.21 -11.75
CA VAL A 254 -39.93 -29.42 -12.14
C VAL A 254 -40.75 -30.67 -11.77
N LYS A 255 -41.17 -31.47 -12.77
CA LYS A 255 -42.04 -32.66 -12.59
C LYS A 255 -41.28 -33.98 -12.41
N SER A 256 -40.01 -34.02 -12.78
CA SER A 256 -39.16 -35.21 -12.69
C SER A 256 -37.71 -34.78 -12.37
N ASN A 257 -36.73 -35.65 -12.55
CA ASN A 257 -35.32 -35.32 -12.26
C ASN A 257 -34.75 -34.18 -13.14
N TRP A 258 -35.45 -33.67 -14.18
CA TRP A 258 -34.88 -32.67 -15.10
C TRP A 258 -35.94 -31.75 -15.72
N GLY A 259 -36.20 -30.56 -15.17
CA GLY A 259 -37.14 -29.59 -15.77
C GLY A 259 -36.48 -28.26 -16.10
N THR A 260 -36.55 -27.80 -17.36
CA THR A 260 -35.91 -26.56 -17.83
C THR A 260 -36.72 -25.82 -18.89
N ILE A 261 -36.43 -24.53 -19.05
CA ILE A 261 -36.75 -23.69 -20.20
C ILE A 261 -35.42 -23.32 -20.90
N THR A 262 -35.35 -23.40 -22.23
CA THR A 262 -34.08 -23.27 -22.99
C THR A 262 -34.17 -22.28 -24.13
N GLN A 263 -33.25 -21.32 -24.21
CA GLN A 263 -33.05 -20.46 -25.37
C GLN A 263 -31.97 -21.11 -26.27
N PRO A 264 -32.29 -21.54 -27.49
CA PRO A 264 -31.31 -22.18 -28.35
C PRO A 264 -30.36 -21.19 -29.03
N GLU A 265 -29.11 -21.61 -29.24
CA GLU A 265 -28.13 -20.94 -30.13
C GLU A 265 -27.82 -19.47 -29.80
N VAL A 266 -27.66 -19.16 -28.51
CA VAL A 266 -27.24 -17.83 -28.06
C VAL A 266 -25.81 -17.56 -28.54
N ASP A 267 -25.52 -16.36 -29.06
CA ASP A 267 -24.22 -16.01 -29.68
C ASP A 267 -23.10 -15.75 -28.66
N ILE A 268 -22.95 -16.67 -27.70
CA ILE A 268 -21.88 -16.73 -26.71
C ILE A 268 -20.73 -17.55 -27.29
N ARG A 269 -19.59 -16.90 -27.55
CA ARG A 269 -18.41 -17.45 -28.24
C ARG A 269 -17.23 -17.64 -27.29
N PHE A 270 -16.37 -18.58 -27.65
CA PHE A 270 -15.09 -18.81 -27.00
C PHE A 270 -14.16 -17.60 -27.18
N GLY A 271 -13.38 -17.26 -26.16
CA GLY A 271 -12.47 -16.11 -26.13
C GLY A 271 -13.14 -14.74 -25.90
N ARG A 272 -14.40 -14.72 -25.43
CA ARG A 272 -15.18 -13.48 -25.22
C ARG A 272 -15.76 -13.41 -23.80
N SER A 273 -16.16 -12.20 -23.40
CA SER A 273 -16.75 -11.88 -22.10
C SER A 273 -18.16 -11.34 -22.27
N TYR A 274 -19.07 -11.75 -21.39
CA TYR A 274 -20.50 -11.45 -21.44
C TYR A 274 -21.01 -11.05 -20.06
N SER A 275 -21.88 -10.04 -19.99
CA SER A 275 -22.67 -9.72 -18.80
C SER A 275 -24.00 -10.46 -18.87
N VAL A 276 -24.37 -11.15 -17.78
CA VAL A 276 -25.64 -11.89 -17.64
C VAL A 276 -26.37 -11.38 -16.40
N SER A 277 -27.65 -11.00 -16.53
CA SER A 277 -28.48 -10.54 -15.41
C SER A 277 -29.91 -11.05 -15.53
N PHE A 278 -30.54 -11.44 -14.42
CA PHE A 278 -31.96 -11.85 -14.36
C PHE A 278 -32.51 -11.77 -12.93
N TRP A 279 -33.83 -11.75 -12.76
CA TRP A 279 -34.50 -11.92 -11.46
C TRP A 279 -34.95 -13.35 -11.25
N ALA A 280 -34.88 -13.87 -10.02
CA ALA A 280 -35.48 -15.16 -9.67
C ALA A 280 -36.07 -15.17 -8.25
N LYS A 281 -37.04 -16.06 -8.02
CA LYS A 281 -37.57 -16.38 -6.68
C LYS A 281 -38.08 -17.82 -6.58
N ALA A 282 -38.16 -18.35 -5.36
CA ALA A 282 -38.82 -19.61 -5.04
C ALA A 282 -40.35 -19.48 -5.17
N THR A 283 -41.00 -20.49 -5.76
CA THR A 283 -42.47 -20.60 -5.80
C THR A 283 -42.98 -21.89 -5.15
N SER A 284 -42.06 -22.71 -4.62
CA SER A 284 -42.36 -23.78 -3.66
C SER A 284 -41.39 -23.74 -2.49
N SER A 285 -41.80 -24.24 -1.33
CA SER A 285 -40.99 -24.25 -0.10
C SER A 285 -39.67 -25.01 -0.26
N GLU A 286 -39.63 -26.03 -1.13
CA GLU A 286 -38.45 -26.84 -1.40
C GLU A 286 -37.39 -26.08 -2.22
N ALA A 287 -37.80 -25.02 -2.92
CA ALA A 287 -36.89 -24.18 -3.71
C ALA A 287 -36.17 -23.14 -2.84
N VAL A 288 -36.70 -22.80 -1.66
CA VAL A 288 -36.08 -21.85 -0.73
C VAL A 288 -34.75 -22.40 -0.23
N GLY A 289 -33.69 -21.59 -0.31
CA GLY A 289 -32.35 -22.01 0.07
C GLY A 289 -31.62 -22.85 -0.98
N GLN A 290 -32.21 -23.07 -2.16
CA GLN A 290 -31.52 -23.72 -3.28
C GLN A 290 -30.66 -22.71 -4.04
N LYS A 291 -29.49 -23.17 -4.55
CA LYS A 291 -28.66 -22.34 -5.44
C LYS A 291 -29.26 -22.27 -6.82
N MET A 292 -29.31 -21.07 -7.40
CA MET A 292 -29.66 -20.89 -8.79
C MET A 292 -28.42 -21.06 -9.67
N GLN A 293 -28.53 -21.88 -10.72
CA GLN A 293 -27.49 -22.16 -11.69
C GLN A 293 -27.94 -21.74 -13.08
N PHE A 294 -27.00 -21.17 -13.82
CA PHE A 294 -27.12 -20.87 -15.23
C PHE A 294 -26.28 -21.89 -16.04
N ILE A 295 -26.81 -22.44 -17.13
CA ILE A 295 -26.16 -23.54 -17.86
C ILE A 295 -26.05 -23.22 -19.35
N LEU A 296 -24.84 -23.35 -19.88
CA LEU A 296 -24.53 -23.36 -21.31
C LEU A 296 -24.36 -24.80 -21.79
N ASP A 297 -25.20 -25.23 -22.74
CA ASP A 297 -25.20 -26.58 -23.29
C ASP A 297 -24.79 -26.61 -24.76
N ARG A 298 -23.66 -27.25 -25.05
CA ARG A 298 -23.13 -27.48 -26.41
C ARG A 298 -23.20 -28.95 -26.81
N SER A 299 -23.72 -29.81 -25.94
CA SER A 299 -23.63 -31.27 -26.03
C SER A 299 -24.15 -31.88 -27.34
N LYS A 300 -25.12 -31.22 -27.99
CA LYS A 300 -25.75 -31.72 -29.22
C LYS A 300 -25.03 -31.33 -30.51
N ARG A 301 -24.13 -30.36 -30.47
CA ARG A 301 -23.59 -29.71 -31.68
C ARG A 301 -22.08 -29.54 -31.69
N LYS A 302 -21.41 -29.70 -30.55
CA LYS A 302 -19.96 -29.52 -30.41
C LYS A 302 -19.19 -30.30 -31.48
N THR A 303 -18.25 -29.63 -32.12
CA THR A 303 -17.31 -30.23 -33.09
C THR A 303 -15.99 -30.57 -32.41
N ASP A 304 -15.63 -29.87 -31.33
CA ASP A 304 -14.49 -30.21 -30.49
C ASP A 304 -14.93 -31.08 -29.30
N GLN A 305 -14.34 -32.28 -29.21
CA GLN A 305 -14.65 -33.21 -28.13
C GLN A 305 -14.11 -32.75 -26.77
N ASN A 306 -13.11 -31.86 -26.75
CA ASN A 306 -12.50 -31.32 -25.54
C ASN A 306 -13.33 -30.21 -24.89
N VAL A 307 -14.27 -29.63 -25.62
CA VAL A 307 -15.21 -28.65 -25.08
C VAL A 307 -16.19 -29.34 -24.11
N PRO A 308 -16.40 -28.79 -22.90
CA PRO A 308 -17.39 -29.30 -21.96
C PRO A 308 -18.78 -29.35 -22.60
N ASN A 309 -19.49 -30.46 -22.41
CA ASN A 309 -20.86 -30.57 -22.89
C ASN A 309 -21.78 -29.54 -22.22
N TYR A 310 -21.53 -29.26 -20.94
CA TYR A 310 -22.29 -28.35 -20.09
C TYR A 310 -21.31 -27.49 -19.29
N GLU A 311 -21.55 -26.18 -19.24
CA GLU A 311 -20.89 -25.27 -18.31
C GLU A 311 -21.91 -24.74 -17.32
N TYR A 312 -21.67 -24.94 -16.02
CA TYR A 312 -22.54 -24.50 -14.93
C TYR A 312 -21.97 -23.24 -14.32
N ILE A 313 -22.75 -22.16 -14.33
CA ILE A 313 -22.37 -20.84 -13.89
C ILE A 313 -23.25 -20.48 -12.69
N THR A 314 -22.62 -20.05 -11.60
CA THR A 314 -23.28 -19.65 -10.36
C THR A 314 -22.95 -18.22 -10.02
N ASP A 315 -23.85 -17.57 -9.27
CA ASP A 315 -23.65 -16.22 -8.77
C ASP A 315 -22.39 -16.09 -7.89
N PRO A 316 -21.51 -15.08 -8.13
CA PRO A 316 -20.26 -14.92 -7.39
C PRO A 316 -20.48 -14.56 -5.91
N ASN A 317 -21.65 -14.02 -5.55
CA ASN A 317 -22.01 -13.69 -4.16
C ASN A 317 -22.71 -14.86 -3.45
N ASN A 318 -22.79 -16.05 -4.08
CA ASN A 318 -23.46 -17.24 -3.55
C ASN A 318 -24.92 -17.01 -3.12
N LEU A 319 -25.69 -16.20 -3.86
CA LEU A 319 -27.10 -15.98 -3.57
C LEU A 319 -27.93 -17.27 -3.66
N TYR A 320 -28.77 -17.50 -2.65
CA TYR A 320 -29.73 -18.60 -2.58
C TYR A 320 -31.15 -18.09 -2.86
N LEU A 321 -31.97 -18.89 -3.55
CA LEU A 321 -33.36 -18.56 -3.83
C LEU A 321 -34.15 -18.28 -2.54
N SER A 322 -34.90 -17.19 -2.54
CA SER A 322 -35.82 -16.81 -1.47
C SER A 322 -37.27 -16.73 -1.96
N GLU A 323 -38.24 -16.59 -1.05
CA GLU A 323 -39.64 -16.33 -1.41
C GLU A 323 -39.84 -14.96 -2.08
N GLU A 324 -38.89 -14.03 -1.87
CA GLU A 324 -38.84 -12.71 -2.48
C GLU A 324 -38.02 -12.72 -3.78
N TRP A 325 -38.34 -11.80 -4.70
CA TRP A 325 -37.57 -11.59 -5.92
C TRP A 325 -36.14 -11.11 -5.61
N GLN A 326 -35.15 -11.80 -6.17
CA GLN A 326 -33.75 -11.45 -6.06
C GLN A 326 -33.13 -11.28 -7.45
N ARG A 327 -32.27 -10.27 -7.60
CA ARG A 327 -31.56 -10.00 -8.84
C ARG A 327 -30.21 -10.71 -8.81
N TYR A 328 -29.93 -11.45 -9.86
CA TYR A 328 -28.68 -12.17 -10.10
C TYR A 328 -27.92 -11.44 -11.21
N GLU A 329 -26.68 -11.04 -10.94
CA GLU A 329 -25.82 -10.34 -11.91
C GLU A 329 -24.43 -10.99 -11.93
N MET A 330 -23.94 -11.33 -13.12
CA MET A 330 -22.67 -12.05 -13.27
C MET A 330 -21.99 -11.74 -14.59
N THR A 331 -20.66 -11.87 -14.60
CA THR A 331 -19.84 -11.82 -15.81
C THR A 331 -19.36 -13.22 -16.16
N TYR A 332 -19.65 -13.67 -17.38
CA TYR A 332 -19.15 -14.93 -17.93
C TYR A 332 -18.04 -14.64 -18.94
N SER A 333 -16.85 -15.19 -18.73
CA SER A 333 -15.75 -15.15 -19.70
C SER A 333 -15.34 -16.57 -20.07
N ASN A 334 -15.28 -16.88 -21.37
CA ASN A 334 -14.86 -18.20 -21.82
C ASN A 334 -13.43 -18.14 -22.35
N SER A 335 -12.47 -18.65 -21.57
CA SER A 335 -11.03 -18.63 -21.91
C SER A 335 -10.57 -19.85 -22.71
N LEU A 336 -11.45 -20.80 -23.03
CA LEU A 336 -11.10 -21.97 -23.83
C LEU A 336 -10.85 -21.55 -25.28
N MET A 337 -9.61 -21.69 -25.75
CA MET A 337 -9.30 -21.60 -27.17
C MET A 337 -9.65 -22.95 -27.81
N THR A 338 -10.68 -22.98 -28.66
CA THR A 338 -11.18 -24.19 -29.30
C THR A 338 -11.55 -23.90 -30.76
N GLU A 339 -11.42 -24.90 -31.62
CA GLU A 339 -11.97 -24.85 -32.98
C GLU A 339 -13.52 -24.88 -32.97
N ASP A 340 -14.14 -25.15 -31.84
CA ASP A 340 -15.59 -25.24 -31.76
C ASP A 340 -16.27 -23.88 -31.95
N SER A 341 -17.01 -23.73 -33.06
CA SER A 341 -17.78 -22.52 -33.37
C SER A 341 -19.24 -22.58 -32.90
N VAL A 342 -19.60 -23.61 -32.12
CA VAL A 342 -20.99 -23.90 -31.77
C VAL A 342 -21.54 -22.95 -30.73
N LYS A 343 -22.69 -22.36 -31.06
CA LYS A 343 -23.51 -21.56 -30.17
C LYS A 343 -24.19 -22.43 -29.11
N PRO A 344 -23.99 -22.15 -27.81
CA PRO A 344 -24.62 -22.92 -26.74
C PRO A 344 -26.14 -22.69 -26.70
N ASN A 345 -26.86 -23.69 -26.20
CA ASN A 345 -28.18 -23.50 -25.63
C ASN A 345 -28.04 -22.93 -24.22
N PHE A 346 -28.98 -22.07 -23.81
CA PHE A 346 -28.97 -21.35 -22.54
C PHE A 346 -30.17 -21.80 -21.69
N TYR A 347 -29.98 -22.22 -20.43
CA TYR A 347 -31.10 -22.53 -19.52
C TYR A 347 -30.76 -22.40 -18.01
N PHE A 348 -31.80 -22.39 -17.17
CA PHE A 348 -31.72 -22.25 -15.71
C PHE A 348 -31.95 -23.56 -14.95
N ARG A 349 -31.44 -23.63 -13.71
CA ARG A 349 -31.68 -24.74 -12.78
C ARG A 349 -31.59 -24.28 -11.31
N ALA A 350 -32.51 -24.73 -10.47
CA ALA A 350 -32.43 -24.56 -9.02
C ALA A 350 -31.93 -25.87 -8.36
N GLY A 351 -30.92 -25.75 -7.49
CA GLY A 351 -30.31 -26.85 -6.75
C GLY A 351 -29.46 -27.80 -7.62
N ASP A 352 -29.21 -29.00 -7.11
CA ASP A 352 -28.54 -30.09 -7.85
C ASP A 352 -29.43 -30.74 -8.93
N GLY A 353 -30.68 -30.25 -9.00
CA GLY A 353 -31.82 -30.68 -9.80
C GLY A 353 -32.14 -32.15 -9.71
N GLN A 354 -31.96 -32.79 -8.56
CA GLN A 354 -32.69 -34.03 -8.23
C GLN A 354 -34.04 -33.76 -7.55
N GLN A 355 -34.29 -32.51 -7.17
CA GLN A 355 -35.44 -32.10 -6.38
C GLN A 355 -36.56 -31.55 -7.28
N GLN A 356 -37.82 -31.90 -6.95
CA GLN A 356 -39.01 -31.38 -7.62
C GLN A 356 -39.35 -30.00 -7.04
N VAL A 357 -38.59 -29.00 -7.45
CA VAL A 357 -38.72 -27.60 -7.00
C VAL A 357 -39.53 -26.76 -7.99
N SER A 358 -40.12 -25.67 -7.50
CA SER A 358 -40.73 -24.64 -8.36
C SER A 358 -40.07 -23.28 -8.10
N TYR A 359 -39.69 -22.58 -9.18
CA TYR A 359 -39.09 -21.26 -9.11
C TYR A 359 -39.54 -20.41 -10.31
N ALA A 360 -39.48 -19.08 -10.16
CA ALA A 360 -39.80 -18.14 -11.20
C ALA A 360 -38.56 -17.32 -11.62
N VAL A 361 -38.51 -16.92 -12.89
CA VAL A 361 -37.46 -16.11 -13.50
C VAL A 361 -38.07 -14.96 -14.29
N ASP A 362 -37.41 -13.79 -14.29
CA ASP A 362 -37.83 -12.60 -15.01
C ASP A 362 -36.65 -11.71 -15.46
N GLU A 363 -36.88 -10.80 -16.40
CA GLU A 363 -35.92 -9.83 -16.98
C GLU A 363 -34.51 -10.39 -17.28
N LEU A 364 -34.39 -11.53 -17.99
CA LEU A 364 -33.09 -12.05 -18.43
C LEU A 364 -32.46 -11.16 -19.51
N THR A 365 -31.19 -10.82 -19.28
CA THR A 365 -30.31 -10.09 -20.19
C THR A 365 -28.94 -10.76 -20.30
N VAL A 366 -28.37 -10.80 -21.50
CA VAL A 366 -27.04 -11.27 -21.89
C VAL A 366 -26.47 -10.30 -22.92
N THR A 367 -25.36 -9.63 -22.58
CA THR A 367 -24.72 -8.65 -23.47
C THR A 367 -23.23 -8.93 -23.60
N GLU A 368 -22.66 -8.80 -24.80
CA GLU A 368 -21.20 -8.93 -25.00
C GLU A 368 -20.50 -7.69 -24.42
N LEU A 369 -19.49 -7.92 -23.58
CA LEU A 369 -18.66 -6.84 -23.03
C LEU A 369 -17.60 -6.45 -24.07
N GLY A 370 -17.56 -5.18 -24.45
CA GLY A 370 -16.65 -4.65 -25.48
C GLY A 370 -15.14 -4.77 -25.19
N GLN A 371 -14.77 -5.26 -24.01
CA GLN A 371 -13.42 -5.70 -23.65
C GLN A 371 -13.39 -7.23 -23.63
N SER A 372 -13.28 -7.85 -24.81
CA SER A 372 -12.92 -9.27 -24.89
C SER A 372 -11.40 -9.38 -24.85
N ASP A 373 -10.87 -9.66 -23.66
CA ASP A 373 -9.45 -9.93 -23.43
C ASP A 373 -9.08 -11.28 -24.07
N ILE A 374 -8.67 -11.27 -25.33
CA ILE A 374 -7.86 -12.37 -25.86
C ILE A 374 -6.48 -12.25 -25.21
N LEU A 375 -6.24 -13.12 -24.21
CA LEU A 375 -4.98 -13.45 -23.52
C LEU A 375 -4.58 -12.62 -22.28
N ASN A 376 -5.21 -12.90 -21.13
CA ASN A 376 -4.70 -12.52 -19.80
C ASN A 376 -3.73 -13.53 -19.15
N SER A 377 -3.16 -14.49 -19.90
CA SER A 377 -2.02 -15.28 -19.38
C SER A 377 -1.16 -15.89 -20.48
N VAL A 378 -0.05 -15.22 -20.80
CA VAL A 378 1.16 -15.92 -21.24
C VAL A 378 2.15 -15.78 -20.10
N SER A 379 2.25 -16.83 -19.28
CA SER A 379 3.27 -16.92 -18.23
C SER A 379 4.63 -17.16 -18.87
N TYR A 380 5.46 -16.12 -18.96
CA TYR A 380 6.88 -16.28 -19.26
C TYR A 380 7.61 -16.66 -17.96
N LEU A 381 8.01 -17.92 -17.83
CA LEU A 381 9.01 -18.32 -16.82
C LEU A 381 10.33 -17.67 -17.23
N SER A 382 10.76 -16.59 -16.57
CA SER A 382 12.10 -16.03 -16.76
C SER A 382 13.15 -16.91 -16.11
N GLY A 383 13.51 -18.00 -16.79
CA GLY A 383 14.76 -18.71 -16.54
C GLY A 383 15.93 -17.93 -17.15
N VAL A 384 17.01 -17.77 -16.38
CA VAL A 384 18.30 -17.23 -16.83
C VAL A 384 18.73 -17.93 -18.12
N ILE A 385 19.02 -17.17 -19.19
CA ILE A 385 19.78 -17.70 -20.33
C ILE A 385 21.24 -17.78 -19.90
N GLU A 386 21.59 -18.82 -19.13
CA GLU A 386 22.99 -19.25 -19.09
C GLU A 386 23.34 -19.75 -20.50
N THR A 387 24.57 -19.48 -20.95
CA THR A 387 25.08 -19.78 -22.30
C THR A 387 25.06 -21.27 -22.71
N ARG A 388 24.38 -22.16 -21.96
CA ARG A 388 24.21 -23.59 -22.26
C ARG A 388 22.84 -24.21 -21.92
N SER A 389 21.76 -23.47 -21.66
CA SER A 389 20.45 -24.11 -21.39
C SER A 389 19.26 -23.34 -21.96
N VAL A 390 18.96 -23.57 -23.25
CA VAL A 390 17.70 -23.18 -23.90
C VAL A 390 16.65 -24.26 -23.58
N SER A 391 16.22 -24.37 -22.32
CA SER A 391 15.32 -25.45 -21.90
C SER A 391 14.18 -25.01 -20.96
N GLY A 392 13.56 -23.87 -21.25
CA GLY A 392 12.28 -23.54 -20.62
C GLY A 392 11.64 -22.27 -21.17
N TYR A 393 10.87 -22.36 -22.26
CA TYR A 393 9.93 -21.29 -22.66
C TYR A 393 8.74 -21.82 -23.49
N ALA A 394 7.53 -21.49 -23.04
CA ALA A 394 6.21 -21.81 -23.59
C ALA A 394 5.72 -23.26 -23.35
N SER A 395 5.06 -23.50 -22.20
CA SER A 395 4.03 -24.54 -22.12
C SER A 395 2.66 -23.86 -22.04
N VAL A 396 1.90 -23.88 -23.12
CA VAL A 396 0.44 -23.69 -23.06
C VAL A 396 -0.11 -24.90 -22.31
N SER A 397 -0.53 -24.73 -21.06
CA SER A 397 -1.16 -25.81 -20.30
C SER A 397 -2.58 -26.01 -20.81
N GLY A 398 -2.72 -26.78 -21.88
CA GLY A 398 -4.00 -27.11 -22.50
C GLY A 398 -3.74 -27.74 -23.86
N GLY A 399 -3.78 -29.07 -23.94
CA GLY A 399 -3.36 -29.80 -25.12
C GLY A 399 -4.29 -29.57 -26.32
N LEU A 400 -3.86 -28.74 -27.28
CA LEU A 400 -3.66 -29.03 -28.71
C LEU A 400 -3.16 -27.76 -29.45
N VAL A 401 -2.58 -27.94 -30.64
CA VAL A 401 -1.50 -27.12 -31.21
C VAL A 401 -1.99 -25.84 -31.90
N SER A 402 -1.93 -24.70 -31.21
CA SER A 402 -1.87 -23.40 -31.91
C SER A 402 -0.48 -23.23 -32.51
N HIS A 403 -0.42 -22.88 -33.80
CA HIS A 403 0.83 -22.44 -34.40
C HIS A 403 1.13 -21.04 -33.88
N SER A 404 2.34 -20.86 -33.33
CA SER A 404 2.85 -19.54 -33.03
C SER A 404 3.56 -19.01 -34.26
N VAL A 405 3.07 -17.89 -34.77
CA VAL A 405 3.80 -17.09 -35.74
C VAL A 405 4.80 -16.26 -34.95
N TYR A 406 6.08 -16.38 -35.26
CA TYR A 406 7.13 -15.64 -34.56
C TYR A 406 8.03 -14.90 -35.55
N ARG A 407 8.61 -13.80 -35.08
CA ARG A 407 9.75 -13.15 -35.71
C ARG A 407 10.76 -12.70 -34.68
N VAL A 408 12.02 -12.96 -34.98
CA VAL A 408 13.19 -12.41 -34.30
C VAL A 408 13.64 -11.24 -35.15
N ILE A 409 13.60 -10.04 -34.58
CA ILE A 409 13.95 -8.81 -35.29
C ILE A 409 15.11 -8.11 -34.60
N VAL A 410 15.97 -7.49 -35.40
CA VAL A 410 17.11 -6.69 -34.95
C VAL A 410 17.09 -5.31 -35.59
N PRO A 411 17.67 -4.28 -34.94
CA PRO A 411 17.83 -2.96 -35.56
C PRO A 411 18.67 -3.03 -36.85
N PHE A 412 18.20 -2.39 -37.92
CA PHE A 412 18.87 -2.33 -39.21
C PHE A 412 18.51 -1.05 -39.97
N GLU A 413 19.53 -0.28 -40.39
CA GLU A 413 19.38 0.94 -41.23
C GLU A 413 18.29 1.94 -40.76
N GLY A 414 18.11 2.07 -39.45
CA GLY A 414 17.14 3.01 -38.83
C GLY A 414 15.72 2.46 -38.64
N ASP A 415 15.47 1.20 -38.98
CA ASP A 415 14.24 0.44 -38.67
C ASP A 415 14.65 -0.95 -38.12
N TYR A 416 13.81 -1.97 -38.27
CA TYR A 416 14.07 -3.35 -37.89
C TYR A 416 13.97 -4.27 -39.10
N ALA A 417 14.85 -5.26 -39.14
CA ALA A 417 14.84 -6.34 -40.12
C ALA A 417 14.65 -7.69 -39.40
N ILE A 418 14.02 -8.63 -40.10
CA ILE A 418 13.79 -9.99 -39.60
C ILE A 418 15.08 -10.77 -39.81
N VAL A 419 15.56 -11.41 -38.75
CA VAL A 419 16.69 -12.35 -38.82
C VAL A 419 16.24 -13.79 -38.74
N LYS A 420 14.98 -14.00 -38.36
CA LYS A 420 14.32 -15.29 -38.39
C LYS A 420 12.83 -15.10 -38.26
N SER A 421 12.05 -15.77 -39.08
CA SER A 421 10.60 -15.93 -38.86
C SER A 421 10.15 -17.35 -39.11
N GLY A 422 8.98 -17.70 -38.61
CA GLY A 422 8.38 -19.00 -38.87
C GLY A 422 7.01 -19.17 -38.27
N LYS A 423 6.35 -20.25 -38.69
CA LYS A 423 5.08 -20.74 -38.14
C LYS A 423 5.34 -22.15 -37.62
N GLU A 424 5.50 -22.28 -36.31
CA GLU A 424 5.80 -23.56 -35.68
C GLU A 424 4.72 -23.92 -34.66
N PRO A 425 4.45 -25.22 -34.43
CA PRO A 425 3.76 -25.66 -33.22
C PRO A 425 4.40 -24.98 -32.00
N THR A 426 3.59 -24.42 -31.10
CA THR A 426 4.11 -23.72 -29.91
C THR A 426 5.12 -24.56 -29.11
N SER A 427 5.04 -25.89 -29.19
CA SER A 427 5.97 -26.86 -28.59
C SER A 427 7.37 -26.97 -29.25
N GLN A 428 7.55 -26.51 -30.49
CA GLN A 428 8.80 -26.64 -31.27
C GLN A 428 9.68 -25.38 -31.27
N PHE A 429 9.23 -24.30 -30.62
CA PHE A 429 9.93 -23.01 -30.57
C PHE A 429 11.33 -23.07 -29.93
N HIS A 430 11.59 -24.07 -29.07
CA HIS A 430 12.82 -24.23 -28.27
C HIS A 430 14.14 -24.36 -29.06
N SER A 431 14.12 -24.61 -30.36
CA SER A 431 15.33 -24.99 -31.14
C SER A 431 15.91 -23.88 -32.03
N LEU A 432 15.35 -22.68 -32.00
CA LEU A 432 15.43 -21.78 -33.15
C LEU A 432 16.60 -20.77 -33.15
N LEU A 433 17.20 -20.43 -32.01
CA LEU A 433 18.30 -19.45 -31.96
C LEU A 433 19.66 -20.15 -31.97
N GLY A 434 20.30 -20.18 -33.14
CA GLY A 434 21.65 -20.72 -33.31
C GLY A 434 22.73 -19.82 -32.67
N PRO A 435 23.96 -20.33 -32.46
CA PRO A 435 25.02 -19.69 -31.67
C PRO A 435 25.69 -18.44 -32.30
N LYS A 436 25.05 -17.78 -33.28
CA LYS A 436 25.68 -16.70 -34.09
C LYS A 436 24.97 -15.34 -34.06
N VAL A 437 23.91 -15.16 -33.27
CA VAL A 437 23.19 -13.87 -33.19
C VAL A 437 23.85 -12.97 -32.14
N ASN A 438 24.20 -11.74 -32.51
CA ASN A 438 24.78 -10.73 -31.62
C ASN A 438 23.65 -10.02 -30.83
N LEU A 439 23.74 -9.97 -29.48
CA LEU A 439 22.59 -9.93 -28.56
C LEU A 439 22.29 -8.57 -27.90
N ASN A 440 22.90 -7.47 -28.33
CA ASN A 440 22.82 -6.21 -27.57
C ASN A 440 21.45 -5.49 -27.63
N SER A 441 20.52 -5.95 -28.48
CA SER A 441 19.10 -5.54 -28.49
C SER A 441 18.30 -6.48 -29.40
N LEU A 442 17.51 -7.38 -28.82
CA LEU A 442 16.60 -8.25 -29.57
C LEU A 442 15.16 -7.85 -29.32
N LYS A 443 14.31 -7.95 -30.34
CA LYS A 443 12.87 -7.84 -30.17
C LYS A 443 12.21 -9.10 -30.71
N LEU A 444 11.42 -9.75 -29.85
CA LEU A 444 10.68 -10.95 -30.20
C LEU A 444 9.20 -10.56 -30.33
N VAL A 445 8.61 -10.86 -31.49
CA VAL A 445 7.18 -10.70 -31.71
C VAL A 445 6.59 -12.09 -31.89
N VAL A 446 5.67 -12.47 -31.00
CA VAL A 446 4.93 -13.73 -31.04
C VAL A 446 3.44 -13.43 -31.23
N GLN A 447 2.82 -14.08 -32.19
CA GLN A 447 1.39 -14.03 -32.46
C GLN A 447 0.82 -15.44 -32.42
N ALA A 448 -0.15 -15.65 -31.53
CA ALA A 448 -0.95 -16.86 -31.55
C ALA A 448 -1.97 -16.77 -32.70
N THR A 449 -2.01 -17.79 -33.54
CA THR A 449 -3.07 -17.95 -34.55
C THR A 449 -3.94 -19.13 -34.16
N ASP A 450 -5.26 -18.95 -34.19
CA ASP A 450 -6.17 -20.10 -34.16
C ASP A 450 -6.16 -20.83 -35.52
N ASP A 451 -6.74 -22.02 -35.57
CA ASP A 451 -6.78 -22.86 -36.79
C ASP A 451 -7.69 -22.29 -37.90
N TYR A 452 -8.39 -21.18 -37.62
CA TYR A 452 -9.16 -20.39 -38.58
C TYR A 452 -8.40 -19.16 -39.11
N GLY A 453 -7.15 -18.97 -38.69
CA GLY A 453 -6.28 -17.86 -39.10
C GLY A 453 -6.61 -16.52 -38.44
N ASN A 454 -7.40 -16.50 -37.37
CA ASN A 454 -7.59 -15.29 -36.57
C ASN A 454 -6.34 -15.09 -35.70
N VAL A 455 -5.68 -13.94 -35.90
CA VAL A 455 -4.44 -13.57 -35.23
C VAL A 455 -4.77 -12.85 -33.93
N GLY A 456 -4.32 -13.36 -32.79
CA GLY A 456 -4.38 -12.64 -31.52
C GLY A 456 -3.44 -11.42 -31.51
N LYS A 457 -3.67 -10.47 -30.60
CA LYS A 457 -2.83 -9.27 -30.49
C LYS A 457 -1.34 -9.65 -30.38
N PRO A 458 -0.43 -9.07 -31.19
CA PRO A 458 0.99 -9.40 -31.14
C PRO A 458 1.58 -9.11 -29.75
N VAL A 459 2.15 -10.14 -29.13
CA VAL A 459 2.99 -9.97 -27.94
C VAL A 459 4.37 -9.61 -28.43
N THR A 460 4.73 -8.35 -28.22
CA THR A 460 6.02 -7.81 -28.60
C THR A 460 6.82 -7.59 -27.32
N THR A 461 7.96 -8.26 -27.17
CA THR A 461 8.87 -8.04 -26.05
C THR A 461 10.22 -7.55 -26.55
N ASP A 462 10.69 -6.44 -25.99
CA ASP A 462 12.06 -5.97 -26.14
C ASP A 462 12.91 -6.74 -25.12
N ILE A 463 13.83 -7.58 -25.58
CA ILE A 463 14.76 -8.31 -24.72
C ILE A 463 15.92 -7.37 -24.41
N HIS A 464 15.77 -6.59 -23.34
CA HIS A 464 16.88 -5.91 -22.68
C HIS A 464 17.43 -6.85 -21.60
N ILE A 465 18.72 -7.19 -21.68
CA ILE A 465 19.37 -7.97 -20.62
C ILE A 465 19.69 -7.00 -19.48
N THR A 466 18.70 -6.73 -18.64
CA THR A 466 18.87 -6.22 -17.28
C THR A 466 18.11 -7.13 -16.32
N LYS A 467 18.69 -7.37 -15.15
CA LYS A 467 18.22 -8.34 -14.16
C LYS A 467 16.86 -7.85 -13.60
N PRO A 468 15.74 -8.58 -13.71
CA PRO A 468 14.49 -8.16 -13.09
C PRO A 468 14.54 -8.35 -11.57
N VAL A 469 13.91 -7.45 -10.83
CA VAL A 469 13.68 -7.61 -9.38
C VAL A 469 12.52 -8.57 -9.15
N SER A 470 12.67 -9.56 -8.27
CA SER A 470 11.64 -10.56 -8.00
C SER A 470 10.33 -9.91 -7.54
N SER A 471 9.19 -10.56 -7.83
CA SER A 471 7.85 -10.06 -7.47
C SER A 471 7.66 -9.85 -5.97
N ASP A 472 8.41 -10.56 -5.13
CA ASP A 472 8.35 -10.40 -3.67
C ASP A 472 9.19 -9.22 -3.19
N TYR A 473 10.29 -8.92 -3.89
CA TYR A 473 11.08 -7.72 -3.65
C TYR A 473 10.34 -6.46 -4.12
N ALA A 474 9.74 -6.46 -5.31
CA ALA A 474 9.02 -5.31 -5.84
C ALA A 474 7.80 -4.86 -4.99
N LYS A 475 7.17 -5.76 -4.22
CA LYS A 475 6.13 -5.40 -3.23
C LYS A 475 6.66 -4.51 -2.10
N LYS A 476 7.97 -4.52 -1.84
CA LYS A 476 8.64 -3.66 -0.85
C LYS A 476 8.94 -2.26 -1.36
N ALA A 477 8.84 -2.01 -2.67
CA ALA A 477 8.97 -0.67 -3.21
C ALA A 477 7.78 0.21 -2.80
N VAL A 478 8.06 1.46 -2.51
CA VAL A 478 7.06 2.51 -2.25
C VAL A 478 7.01 3.35 -3.51
N ALA A 479 5.82 3.45 -4.10
CA ALA A 479 5.56 4.35 -5.22
C ALA A 479 4.42 5.25 -4.76
N GLU A 480 4.70 6.54 -4.61
CA GLU A 480 3.71 7.52 -4.17
C GLU A 480 3.86 8.85 -4.91
N PHE A 481 2.77 9.59 -5.06
CA PHE A 481 2.83 10.99 -5.43
C PHE A 481 3.45 11.78 -4.29
N ARG A 482 4.42 12.63 -4.64
CA ARG A 482 5.08 13.54 -3.72
C ARG A 482 4.07 14.54 -3.16
N GLU A 483 3.17 15.04 -3.98
CA GLU A 483 2.14 16.00 -3.57
C GLU A 483 1.17 15.35 -2.58
N ASN A 484 0.92 16.05 -1.47
CA ASN A 484 -0.13 15.69 -0.53
C ASN A 484 -1.48 16.27 -0.96
N ILE A 485 -1.46 17.44 -1.58
CA ILE A 485 -2.63 18.12 -2.12
C ILE A 485 -2.41 18.49 -3.58
N TRP A 486 -3.44 18.30 -4.40
CA TRP A 486 -3.45 18.69 -5.81
C TRP A 486 -4.67 19.58 -6.09
N ASN A 487 -4.44 20.73 -6.70
CA ASN A 487 -5.48 21.68 -7.12
C ASN A 487 -5.19 22.24 -8.52
N GLU A 488 -5.95 23.26 -8.93
CA GLU A 488 -5.77 23.91 -10.23
C GLU A 488 -4.44 24.68 -10.39
N ASP A 489 -3.81 25.10 -9.30
CA ASP A 489 -2.53 25.83 -9.35
C ASP A 489 -1.35 24.88 -9.62
N ILE A 490 -1.49 23.60 -9.26
CA ILE A 490 -0.47 22.56 -9.45
C ILE A 490 -0.68 21.88 -10.81
N LYS A 491 0.21 22.23 -11.74
CA LYS A 491 0.15 21.85 -13.17
C LYS A 491 0.80 20.52 -13.51
N GLN A 492 1.66 20.05 -12.61
CA GLN A 492 2.44 18.84 -12.77
C GLN A 492 2.46 18.10 -11.44
N LEU A 493 2.25 16.79 -11.49
CA LEU A 493 2.37 15.89 -10.33
C LEU A 493 3.66 15.10 -10.44
N THR A 494 4.31 14.87 -9.30
CA THR A 494 5.58 14.16 -9.21
C THR A 494 5.38 12.85 -8.50
N GLY A 495 5.54 11.72 -9.19
CA GLY A 495 5.62 10.40 -8.58
C GLY A 495 7.05 10.12 -8.12
N THR A 496 7.22 9.70 -6.88
CA THR A 496 8.46 9.18 -6.33
C THR A 496 8.36 7.67 -6.16
N VAL A 497 9.38 6.95 -6.61
CA VAL A 497 9.52 5.52 -6.30
C VAL A 497 10.77 5.31 -5.48
N SER A 498 10.61 4.86 -4.24
CA SER A 498 11.69 4.49 -3.34
C SER A 498 11.74 2.98 -3.09
N TYR A 499 12.93 2.41 -3.08
CA TYR A 499 13.15 1.00 -2.77
C TYR A 499 14.26 0.85 -1.74
N LEU A 500 14.06 -0.01 -0.74
CA LEU A 500 15.08 -0.41 0.23
C LEU A 500 14.95 -1.91 0.51
N THR A 501 16.03 -2.68 0.35
CA THR A 501 16.04 -4.11 0.71
C THR A 501 17.41 -4.63 1.20
N ASP A 502 17.36 -5.66 2.05
CA ASP A 502 18.49 -6.41 2.64
C ASP A 502 19.20 -7.33 1.66
N ASN A 503 18.50 -7.73 0.60
CA ASN A 503 18.97 -8.63 -0.44
C ASN A 503 18.87 -7.88 -1.76
N PRO A 504 19.86 -7.05 -2.09
CA PRO A 504 19.82 -6.25 -3.30
C PRO A 504 19.77 -7.18 -4.51
N GLU A 505 18.60 -7.26 -5.12
CA GLU A 505 18.50 -7.64 -6.51
C GLU A 505 18.65 -6.35 -7.30
N GLU A 506 19.81 -6.16 -7.92
CA GLU A 506 19.90 -5.23 -9.04
C GLU A 506 18.74 -5.50 -9.98
N GLY A 507 18.02 -4.45 -10.31
CA GLY A 507 17.01 -4.55 -11.33
C GLY A 507 16.18 -3.30 -11.47
N THR A 508 15.16 -3.40 -12.28
CA THR A 508 14.43 -2.24 -12.75
C THR A 508 12.95 -2.40 -12.53
N LEU A 509 12.32 -1.33 -12.06
CA LEU A 509 10.87 -1.22 -11.91
C LEU A 509 10.38 -0.15 -12.88
N LEU A 510 9.22 -0.36 -13.49
CA LEU A 510 8.56 0.64 -14.31
C LEU A 510 7.52 1.36 -13.46
N ALA A 511 7.78 2.62 -13.17
CA ALA A 511 6.80 3.50 -12.55
C ALA A 511 6.00 4.19 -13.66
N VAL A 512 4.67 4.16 -13.56
CA VAL A 512 3.78 4.86 -14.49
C VAL A 512 2.82 5.71 -13.68
N ALA A 513 2.87 7.03 -13.87
CA ALA A 513 1.75 7.90 -13.47
C ALA A 513 0.79 8.03 -14.63
N ALA A 514 -0.49 7.88 -14.32
CA ALA A 514 -1.60 8.05 -15.23
C ALA A 514 -2.56 9.09 -14.66
N VAL A 515 -3.00 10.03 -15.50
CA VAL A 515 -3.95 11.08 -15.14
C VAL A 515 -5.28 10.80 -15.83
N TYR A 516 -6.37 10.92 -15.09
CA TYR A 516 -7.72 10.57 -15.52
C TYR A 516 -8.65 11.76 -15.42
N GLY A 517 -9.59 11.86 -16.36
CA GLY A 517 -10.67 12.84 -16.32
C GLY A 517 -11.89 12.36 -15.52
N LYS A 518 -12.95 13.15 -15.54
CA LYS A 518 -14.16 12.98 -14.70
C LYS A 518 -14.88 11.63 -14.82
N ASN A 519 -14.82 10.99 -15.99
CA ASN A 519 -15.51 9.71 -16.24
C ASN A 519 -14.54 8.51 -16.15
N GLY A 520 -13.36 8.70 -15.55
CA GLY A 520 -12.32 7.67 -15.48
C GLY A 520 -11.58 7.45 -16.81
N GLN A 521 -11.79 8.32 -17.81
CA GLN A 521 -11.03 8.26 -19.06
C GLN A 521 -9.57 8.64 -18.82
N LEU A 522 -8.64 7.87 -19.37
CA LEU A 522 -7.22 8.16 -19.34
C LEU A 522 -6.91 9.38 -20.22
N LEU A 523 -6.27 10.41 -19.67
CA LEU A 523 -5.90 11.63 -20.37
C LEU A 523 -4.42 11.63 -20.77
N GLU A 524 -3.54 11.29 -19.83
CA GLU A 524 -2.09 11.34 -20.01
C GLU A 524 -1.42 10.24 -19.18
N THR A 525 -0.29 9.74 -19.66
CA THR A 525 0.61 8.88 -18.88
C THR A 525 2.04 9.37 -19.01
N THR A 526 2.80 9.20 -17.93
CA THR A 526 4.26 9.30 -17.95
C THR A 526 4.82 8.06 -17.30
N GLN A 527 5.87 7.51 -17.90
CA GLN A 527 6.53 6.32 -17.39
C GLN A 527 8.02 6.57 -17.17
N LYS A 528 8.59 5.92 -16.16
CA LYS A 528 9.99 6.04 -15.79
C LYS A 528 10.51 4.68 -15.33
N LEU A 529 11.62 4.25 -15.93
CA LEU A 529 12.39 3.12 -15.41
C LEU A 529 13.14 3.57 -14.15
N CYS A 530 12.97 2.81 -13.09
CA CYS A 530 13.57 3.01 -11.78
C CYS A 530 14.60 1.91 -11.59
N THR A 531 15.89 2.26 -11.65
CA THR A 531 16.98 1.29 -11.45
C THR A 531 17.31 1.18 -9.97
N ILE A 532 17.20 -0.03 -9.43
CA ILE A 532 17.67 -0.44 -8.11
C ILE A 532 19.16 -0.76 -8.24
N ASN A 533 19.97 -0.01 -7.51
CA ASN A 533 21.41 -0.20 -7.48
C ASN A 533 21.82 -1.45 -6.69
N GLU A 534 23.11 -1.81 -6.71
CA GLU A 534 23.68 -2.93 -5.95
C GLU A 534 23.49 -2.82 -4.43
N ALA A 535 23.16 -1.62 -3.90
CA ALA A 535 22.86 -1.40 -2.49
C ALA A 535 21.36 -1.60 -2.16
N GLY A 536 20.53 -1.92 -3.16
CA GLY A 536 19.09 -2.10 -2.97
C GLY A 536 18.34 -0.77 -2.86
N GLU A 537 18.93 0.32 -3.34
CA GLU A 537 18.34 1.66 -3.33
C GLU A 537 17.93 2.08 -4.75
N ALA A 538 16.69 2.58 -4.89
CA ALA A 538 16.25 3.31 -6.08
C ALA A 538 15.43 4.50 -5.66
N SER A 539 15.67 5.66 -6.27
CA SER A 539 14.75 6.80 -6.26
C SER A 539 14.52 7.26 -7.69
N ALA A 540 13.29 7.25 -8.16
CA ALA A 540 12.94 7.84 -9.46
C ALA A 540 11.83 8.87 -9.28
N GLU A 541 12.04 10.04 -9.88
CA GLU A 541 11.01 11.05 -10.04
C GLU A 541 10.45 10.98 -11.46
N LEU A 542 9.12 10.98 -11.56
CA LEU A 542 8.42 11.08 -12.82
C LEU A 542 7.34 12.13 -12.71
N ALA A 543 7.24 12.97 -13.73
CA ALA A 543 6.38 14.13 -13.70
C ALA A 543 5.33 14.01 -14.81
N VAL A 544 4.04 14.06 -14.45
CA VAL A 544 2.92 13.96 -15.40
C VAL A 544 2.16 15.27 -15.43
N ASN A 545 1.83 15.78 -16.63
CA ASN A 545 1.03 16.99 -16.71
C ASN A 545 -0.40 16.68 -16.29
N ALA A 546 -0.98 17.58 -15.51
CA ALA A 546 -2.26 17.36 -14.85
C ALA A 546 -3.28 18.46 -15.21
N ASP A 547 -3.11 19.07 -16.39
CA ASP A 547 -3.81 20.27 -16.79
C ASP A 547 -5.19 20.03 -17.44
N GLY A 548 -6.11 20.99 -17.24
CA GLY A 548 -7.42 21.03 -17.90
C GLY A 548 -8.49 20.14 -17.26
N GLU A 549 -8.71 18.95 -17.84
CA GLU A 549 -9.87 18.08 -17.53
C GLU A 549 -9.58 17.01 -16.46
N ALA A 550 -8.34 16.94 -16.00
CA ALA A 550 -7.85 15.97 -15.03
C ALA A 550 -8.56 16.07 -13.67
N LYS A 551 -8.93 14.92 -13.09
CA LYS A 551 -9.67 14.76 -11.81
C LYS A 551 -9.02 13.81 -10.82
N SER A 552 -8.27 12.83 -11.31
CA SER A 552 -7.49 11.94 -10.45
C SER A 552 -6.22 11.53 -11.16
N ALA A 553 -5.20 11.17 -10.39
CA ALA A 553 -4.00 10.55 -10.90
C ALA A 553 -3.71 9.30 -10.09
N LYS A 554 -3.14 8.31 -10.77
CA LYS A 554 -2.74 7.04 -10.18
C LYS A 554 -1.29 6.80 -10.54
N LEU A 555 -0.48 6.46 -9.54
CA LEU A 555 0.87 6.03 -9.71
C LEU A 555 0.89 4.53 -9.46
N PHE A 556 1.38 3.79 -10.45
CA PHE A 556 1.58 2.38 -10.28
C PHE A 556 2.99 1.96 -10.63
N LEU A 557 3.33 0.84 -10.01
CA LEU A 557 4.63 0.25 -10.08
C LEU A 557 4.48 -1.13 -10.69
N TRP A 558 5.12 -1.32 -11.84
CA TRP A 558 5.24 -2.60 -12.51
C TRP A 558 6.66 -3.11 -12.37
N GLY A 559 6.81 -4.41 -12.24
CA GLY A 559 8.06 -5.05 -12.63
C GLY A 559 8.14 -5.01 -14.14
N GLU A 560 9.36 -4.99 -14.69
CA GLU A 560 9.55 -5.03 -16.15
C GLU A 560 8.80 -6.16 -16.86
N THR A 561 8.46 -7.23 -16.12
CA THR A 561 7.78 -8.43 -16.62
C THR A 561 6.34 -8.61 -16.10
N SER A 562 5.82 -7.67 -15.30
CA SER A 562 4.50 -7.82 -14.68
C SER A 562 3.36 -7.34 -15.59
N LEU A 563 2.29 -8.14 -15.70
CA LEU A 563 1.08 -7.79 -16.48
C LEU A 563 0.05 -6.99 -15.67
N SER A 564 0.21 -6.94 -14.36
CA SER A 564 -0.56 -6.11 -13.45
C SER A 564 0.40 -5.26 -12.60
N PRO A 565 -0.06 -4.12 -12.05
CA PRO A 565 0.71 -3.42 -11.03
C PRO A 565 1.14 -4.40 -9.94
N LEU A 566 2.42 -4.37 -9.56
CA LEU A 566 2.97 -5.20 -8.47
C LEU A 566 2.50 -4.73 -7.10
N LYS A 567 2.03 -3.48 -7.00
CA LYS A 567 1.49 -2.86 -5.80
C LYS A 567 0.18 -2.14 -6.12
N ALA A 568 -0.68 -1.97 -5.11
CA ALA A 568 -1.85 -1.11 -5.18
C ALA A 568 -1.45 0.31 -5.62
N GLU A 569 -2.28 0.92 -6.47
CA GLU A 569 -2.09 2.29 -6.96
C GLU A 569 -2.01 3.29 -5.80
N ASP A 570 -0.98 4.15 -5.77
CA ASP A 570 -1.12 5.40 -5.01
C ASP A 570 -1.98 6.33 -5.85
N LYS A 571 -3.04 6.86 -5.24
CA LYS A 571 -4.03 7.67 -5.92
C LYS A 571 -4.08 9.03 -5.28
N ILE A 572 -4.04 10.08 -6.10
CA ILE A 572 -4.33 11.44 -5.67
C ILE A 572 -5.53 11.96 -6.47
N GLU A 573 -6.47 12.55 -5.76
CA GLU A 573 -7.62 13.21 -6.36
C GLU A 573 -7.40 14.72 -6.38
N LYS A 574 -7.85 15.36 -7.47
CA LYS A 574 -7.79 16.80 -7.57
C LYS A 574 -8.84 17.39 -6.63
N THR A 575 -8.40 18.22 -5.71
CA THR A 575 -9.29 18.98 -4.84
C THR A 575 -10.02 20.01 -5.68
N GLU A 576 -11.32 19.82 -5.88
CA GLU A 576 -12.16 20.75 -6.64
C GLU A 576 -12.79 21.81 -5.73
N GLY A 577 -12.81 23.06 -6.20
CA GLY A 577 -13.62 24.11 -5.59
C GLY A 577 -13.05 24.77 -4.34
N GLY A 578 -11.80 24.56 -3.91
CA GLY A 578 -11.22 25.21 -2.72
C GLY A 578 -10.67 26.64 -2.94
N THR A 579 -10.43 27.36 -1.84
CA THR A 579 -9.61 28.59 -1.83
C THR A 579 -8.24 28.29 -1.22
N TYR A 580 -7.15 28.60 -1.92
CA TYR A 580 -5.80 28.22 -1.50
C TYR A 580 -4.95 29.41 -1.05
N ILE A 581 -4.21 29.23 0.03
CA ILE A 581 -3.18 30.15 0.52
C ILE A 581 -1.87 29.37 0.67
N TYR A 582 -0.82 29.81 -0.01
CA TYR A 582 0.50 29.20 0.08
C TYR A 582 1.40 29.93 1.06
N VAL A 583 2.18 29.17 1.83
CA VAL A 583 3.16 29.67 2.80
C VAL A 583 4.49 28.96 2.58
N ASP A 584 5.58 29.71 2.52
CA ASP A 584 6.95 29.22 2.36
C ASP A 584 7.85 29.97 3.36
N PRO A 585 8.51 29.27 4.32
CA PRO A 585 9.28 29.91 5.37
C PRO A 585 10.64 30.41 4.87
N VAL A 586 11.08 29.96 3.69
CA VAL A 586 12.38 30.26 3.09
C VAL A 586 12.24 31.36 2.04
N ASN A 587 11.29 31.22 1.10
CA ASN A 587 11.16 32.13 -0.04
C ASN A 587 9.96 33.09 0.05
N GLY A 588 9.02 32.85 0.98
CA GLY A 588 7.83 33.66 1.15
C GLY A 588 8.12 35.07 1.66
N LYS A 589 7.16 35.99 1.44
CA LYS A 589 7.25 37.38 1.96
C LYS A 589 5.93 37.85 2.54
N SER A 590 6.01 38.76 3.51
CA SER A 590 4.84 39.36 4.15
C SER A 590 3.94 40.17 3.21
N SER A 591 4.52 40.74 2.16
CA SER A 591 3.83 41.53 1.14
C SER A 591 3.20 40.69 0.04
N ASN A 592 3.47 39.38 0.00
CA ASN A 592 3.01 38.52 -1.07
C ASN A 592 1.50 38.27 -0.97
N SER A 593 0.90 37.90 -2.10
CA SER A 593 -0.52 37.57 -2.16
C SER A 593 -0.83 36.29 -1.39
N GLY A 594 0.10 35.34 -1.27
CA GLY A 594 -0.18 33.98 -0.81
C GLY A 594 -0.70 33.06 -1.92
N SER A 595 -0.40 33.36 -3.20
CA SER A 595 -0.57 32.41 -4.31
C SER A 595 0.64 31.48 -4.40
N LEU A 596 0.55 30.44 -5.23
CA LEU A 596 1.63 29.48 -5.43
C LEU A 596 2.95 30.16 -5.85
N GLU A 597 2.90 31.15 -6.75
CA GLU A 597 4.07 31.90 -7.25
C GLU A 597 4.54 33.02 -6.31
N ALA A 598 3.69 33.40 -5.36
CA ALA A 598 3.99 34.45 -4.38
C ALA A 598 3.46 34.02 -3.00
N PRO A 599 4.13 33.07 -2.32
CA PRO A 599 3.69 32.55 -1.03
C PRO A 599 3.94 33.54 0.12
N LEU A 600 3.14 33.44 1.18
CA LEU A 600 3.36 34.17 2.44
C LEU A 600 4.56 33.58 3.19
N ALA A 601 5.17 34.34 4.10
CA ALA A 601 6.36 33.88 4.85
C ALA A 601 6.02 33.13 6.15
N THR A 602 4.86 33.40 6.76
CA THR A 602 4.59 32.95 8.14
C THR A 602 3.15 32.51 8.36
N LEU A 603 2.95 31.62 9.34
CA LEU A 603 1.61 31.18 9.77
C LEU A 603 0.75 32.35 10.25
N SER A 604 1.32 33.33 10.95
CA SER A 604 0.57 34.49 11.45
C SER A 604 -0.04 35.31 10.29
N GLN A 605 0.68 35.44 9.18
CA GLN A 605 0.17 36.09 7.98
C GLN A 605 -0.94 35.27 7.32
N ALA A 606 -0.73 33.96 7.21
CA ALA A 606 -1.74 33.04 6.68
C ALA A 606 -3.04 33.13 7.49
N LYS A 607 -2.98 33.08 8.83
CA LYS A 607 -4.15 33.24 9.71
C LYS A 607 -4.86 34.58 9.52
N ASN A 608 -4.12 35.67 9.42
CA ASN A 608 -4.72 36.98 9.14
C ASN A 608 -5.41 37.03 7.78
N LYS A 609 -4.89 36.32 6.78
CA LYS A 609 -5.54 36.19 5.48
C LYS A 609 -6.79 35.30 5.56
N VAL A 610 -6.72 34.15 6.22
CA VAL A 610 -7.85 33.25 6.48
C VAL A 610 -9.00 34.02 7.13
N ARG A 611 -8.76 34.79 8.20
CA ARG A 611 -9.75 35.64 8.89
C ARG A 611 -10.56 36.54 7.97
N ASN A 612 -9.98 36.97 6.85
CA ASN A 612 -10.69 37.80 5.88
C ASN A 612 -11.44 36.95 4.85
N LEU A 613 -10.86 35.83 4.41
CA LEU A 613 -11.48 34.93 3.42
C LEU A 613 -12.73 34.25 3.96
N ILE A 614 -12.69 33.74 5.19
CA ILE A 614 -13.79 32.97 5.78
C ILE A 614 -15.10 33.76 5.93
N LYS A 615 -15.04 35.09 5.88
CA LYS A 615 -16.22 35.96 5.90
C LYS A 615 -17.09 35.84 4.64
N THR A 616 -16.50 35.40 3.53
CA THR A 616 -17.14 35.34 2.22
C THR A 616 -16.94 34.00 1.50
N ALA A 617 -16.13 33.09 2.05
CA ALA A 617 -15.86 31.80 1.46
C ALA A 617 -17.15 30.96 1.37
N GLN A 618 -17.34 30.32 0.21
CA GLN A 618 -18.43 29.37 -0.02
C GLN A 618 -17.94 27.92 -0.09
N THR A 619 -16.63 27.74 -0.02
CA THR A 619 -15.93 26.47 -0.13
C THR A 619 -14.74 26.45 0.82
N ASP A 620 -14.19 25.26 1.04
CA ASP A 620 -13.11 25.03 2.00
C ASP A 620 -11.87 25.87 1.68
N VAL A 621 -11.20 26.31 2.74
CA VAL A 621 -9.98 27.13 2.67
C VAL A 621 -8.79 26.29 3.06
N TYR A 622 -7.83 26.17 2.16
CA TYR A 622 -6.61 25.40 2.33
C TYR A 622 -5.43 26.35 2.56
N VAL A 623 -4.73 26.17 3.67
CA VAL A 623 -3.43 26.79 3.94
C VAL A 623 -2.36 25.74 3.66
N VAL A 624 -1.69 25.88 2.52
CA VAL A 624 -0.74 24.92 1.98
C VAL A 624 0.70 25.38 2.28
N PHE A 625 1.43 24.56 3.03
CA PHE A 625 2.77 24.87 3.49
C PHE A 625 3.83 24.18 2.63
N TYR A 626 4.80 24.94 2.12
CA TYR A 626 6.03 24.35 1.59
C TYR A 626 6.83 23.67 2.71
N PRO A 627 7.69 22.69 2.37
CA PRO A 627 8.57 22.06 3.33
C PRO A 627 9.43 23.05 4.10
N GLY A 628 9.71 22.73 5.36
CA GLY A 628 10.66 23.48 6.17
C GLY A 628 10.16 23.79 7.58
N GLU A 629 11.02 24.49 8.32
CA GLU A 629 10.78 24.82 9.72
C GLU A 629 10.06 26.14 9.89
N TYR A 630 8.89 26.08 10.51
CA TYR A 630 8.09 27.21 10.91
C TYR A 630 8.25 27.41 12.41
N LYS A 631 9.19 28.29 12.77
CA LYS A 631 9.52 28.58 14.17
C LYS A 631 8.33 29.20 14.92
N ILE A 632 7.94 28.54 16.00
CA ILE A 632 6.90 28.98 16.93
C ILE A 632 7.59 29.50 18.20
N SER A 633 7.91 30.80 18.21
CA SER A 633 8.53 31.46 19.38
C SER A 633 7.54 31.83 20.48
N SER A 634 6.25 31.78 20.17
CA SER A 634 5.12 31.96 21.09
C SER A 634 3.93 31.15 20.59
N THR A 635 3.11 30.63 21.50
CA THR A 635 1.95 29.79 21.18
C THR A 635 1.10 30.34 20.04
N LEU A 636 0.81 29.49 19.07
CA LEU A 636 -0.09 29.80 17.96
C LEU A 636 -1.55 29.63 18.41
N GLN A 637 -2.19 30.75 18.77
CA GLN A 637 -3.57 30.75 19.28
C GLN A 637 -4.63 30.81 18.17
N PHE A 638 -5.51 29.82 18.09
CA PHE A 638 -6.76 29.84 17.33
C PHE A 638 -7.92 30.10 18.30
N GLY A 639 -8.80 31.04 17.95
CA GLY A 639 -9.99 31.36 18.74
C GLY A 639 -11.17 31.82 17.88
N GLU A 640 -12.05 32.64 18.43
CA GLU A 640 -13.34 33.05 17.84
C GLU A 640 -13.29 33.62 16.40
N ARG A 641 -12.12 34.09 15.95
CA ARG A 641 -11.95 34.69 14.61
C ARG A 641 -11.32 33.73 13.60
N ASP A 642 -10.89 32.56 14.04
CA ASP A 642 -10.04 31.67 13.27
C ASP A 642 -10.77 30.41 12.76
N TYR A 643 -12.11 30.44 12.73
CA TYR A 643 -12.94 29.33 12.32
C TYR A 643 -14.17 29.78 11.54
N SER A 644 -14.82 28.86 10.82
CA SER A 644 -16.06 29.12 10.09
C SER A 644 -17.13 28.10 10.44
N GLU A 645 -18.39 28.53 10.45
CA GLU A 645 -19.56 27.66 10.61
C GLU A 645 -19.91 26.91 9.31
N SER A 646 -19.47 27.40 8.15
CA SER A 646 -19.95 26.92 6.85
C SER A 646 -18.89 26.26 5.96
N VAL A 647 -17.61 26.42 6.26
CA VAL A 647 -16.50 25.87 5.46
C VAL A 647 -15.44 25.27 6.38
N ASN A 648 -14.71 24.27 5.88
CA ASN A 648 -13.56 23.70 6.58
C ASN A 648 -12.29 24.51 6.33
N LEU A 649 -11.44 24.61 7.36
CA LEU A 649 -10.11 25.20 7.27
C LEU A 649 -9.06 24.10 7.35
N VAL A 650 -8.37 23.84 6.25
CA VAL A 650 -7.39 22.75 6.15
C VAL A 650 -5.98 23.33 6.13
N TYR A 651 -5.19 23.05 7.17
CA TYR A 651 -3.78 23.38 7.27
C TYR A 651 -2.98 22.14 6.85
N THR A 652 -2.33 22.19 5.70
CA THR A 652 -1.69 21.01 5.11
C THR A 652 -0.34 21.29 4.47
N SER A 653 0.57 20.32 4.52
CA SER A 653 1.82 20.40 3.76
C SER A 653 1.56 20.20 2.26
N LEU A 654 2.39 20.81 1.43
CA LEU A 654 2.36 20.62 -0.02
C LEU A 654 2.76 19.20 -0.41
N TYR A 655 3.70 18.59 0.29
CA TYR A 655 4.26 17.27 -0.01
C TYR A 655 4.08 16.27 1.14
N LYS A 656 3.94 14.97 0.84
CA LYS A 656 3.69 13.88 1.80
C LYS A 656 4.87 13.64 2.75
N THR A 657 6.09 13.61 2.21
CA THR A 657 7.30 13.22 2.94
C THR A 657 8.13 14.40 3.44
N ASP A 658 8.14 15.51 2.71
CA ASP A 658 8.82 16.76 3.09
C ASP A 658 7.83 17.69 3.81
N ARG A 659 7.55 17.42 5.09
CA ARG A 659 6.48 18.12 5.82
C ARG A 659 6.87 19.53 6.27
N ALA A 660 5.86 20.36 6.50
CA ALA A 660 5.97 21.58 7.26
C ALA A 660 6.08 21.25 8.75
N GLN A 661 7.17 21.70 9.38
CA GLN A 661 7.45 21.47 10.79
C GLN A 661 7.15 22.71 11.63
N PHE A 662 6.15 22.64 12.49
CA PHE A 662 5.87 23.66 13.50
C PHE A 662 6.73 23.37 14.73
N THR A 663 7.81 24.14 14.87
CA THR A 663 8.88 23.82 15.82
C THR A 663 9.10 24.90 16.88
N GLY A 664 9.20 24.48 18.14
CA GLY A 664 9.61 25.32 19.26
C GLY A 664 11.13 25.32 19.51
N GLY A 665 11.90 24.65 18.64
CA GLY A 665 13.33 24.43 18.78
C GLY A 665 14.19 25.62 18.34
N THR A 666 15.20 25.92 19.15
CA THR A 666 16.25 26.90 18.86
C THR A 666 17.57 26.17 18.59
N ASP A 667 18.24 26.48 17.47
CA ASP A 667 19.55 25.91 17.18
C ASP A 667 20.62 26.50 18.12
N VAL A 668 21.45 25.63 18.70
CA VAL A 668 22.59 26.02 19.56
C VAL A 668 23.87 25.80 18.76
N THR A 669 24.69 26.84 18.64
CA THR A 669 25.92 26.83 17.83
C THR A 669 27.10 27.37 18.62
N GLY A 670 28.32 27.13 18.11
CA GLY A 670 29.55 27.66 18.72
C GLY A 670 29.99 26.92 19.99
N PHE A 671 29.84 25.59 20.00
CA PHE A 671 30.38 24.76 21.06
C PHE A 671 31.91 24.88 21.13
N GLN A 672 32.44 24.99 22.34
CA GLN A 672 33.86 25.08 22.64
C GLN A 672 34.20 24.12 23.76
N LEU A 673 35.39 23.52 23.70
CA LEU A 673 35.88 22.65 24.76
C LEU A 673 35.95 23.43 26.09
N TYR A 674 35.30 22.90 27.11
CA TYR A 674 35.20 23.48 28.45
C TYR A 674 36.09 22.73 29.46
N ASP A 675 36.03 21.40 29.44
CA ASP A 675 36.86 20.51 30.27
C ASP A 675 37.44 19.39 29.40
N GLU A 676 38.75 19.46 29.13
CA GLU A 676 39.47 18.49 28.31
C GLU A 676 39.54 17.09 28.95
N ASN A 677 39.67 17.02 30.28
CA ASN A 677 39.80 15.73 30.98
C ASN A 677 38.47 14.97 31.00
N LYS A 678 37.35 15.69 31.04
CA LYS A 678 36.00 15.10 31.02
C LYS A 678 35.39 15.02 29.62
N GLY A 679 35.98 15.68 28.62
CA GLY A 679 35.43 15.78 27.27
C GLY A 679 34.17 16.63 27.20
N ILE A 680 34.03 17.65 28.07
CA ILE A 680 32.82 18.49 28.14
C ILE A 680 33.02 19.71 27.24
N TYR A 681 32.02 19.98 26.40
CA TYR A 681 31.91 21.17 25.57
C TYR A 681 30.81 22.09 26.12
N ARG A 682 30.85 23.37 25.75
CA ARG A 682 29.77 24.31 26.06
C ARG A 682 29.52 25.31 24.94
N ALA A 683 28.29 25.80 24.84
CA ALA A 683 27.89 26.88 23.94
C ALA A 683 27.08 27.96 24.68
N ARG A 684 27.15 29.20 24.18
CA ARG A 684 26.39 30.33 24.73
C ARG A 684 24.92 30.23 24.34
N VAL A 685 24.03 30.50 25.29
CA VAL A 685 22.60 30.75 25.07
C VAL A 685 22.20 32.03 25.79
N PRO A 686 21.05 32.66 25.48
CA PRO A 686 20.55 33.79 26.25
C PRO A 686 20.45 33.47 27.75
N VAL A 687 20.83 34.41 28.61
CA VAL A 687 20.63 34.28 30.06
C VAL A 687 19.13 34.20 30.34
N GLY A 688 18.75 33.27 31.23
CA GLY A 688 17.35 32.96 31.55
C GLY A 688 16.67 32.01 30.56
N THR A 689 17.39 31.45 29.57
CA THR A 689 16.86 30.35 28.76
C THR A 689 16.54 29.15 29.65
N MET A 690 15.33 28.61 29.50
CA MET A 690 14.85 27.43 30.21
C MET A 690 14.49 26.35 29.19
N SER A 691 14.94 25.12 29.47
CA SER A 691 14.56 23.92 28.74
C SER A 691 14.81 22.70 29.63
N ARG A 692 14.09 21.62 29.36
CA ARG A 692 14.32 20.30 29.96
C ARG A 692 14.85 19.27 28.96
N GLN A 693 15.01 19.63 27.69
CA GLN A 693 15.44 18.72 26.64
C GLN A 693 16.54 19.35 25.78
N LEU A 694 17.41 18.51 25.23
CA LEU A 694 18.42 18.86 24.22
C LEU A 694 18.47 17.72 23.20
N PHE A 695 18.62 18.05 21.92
CA PHE A 695 18.73 17.07 20.85
C PHE A 695 20.00 17.34 20.03
N VAL A 696 20.75 16.30 19.70
CA VAL A 696 21.96 16.37 18.87
C VAL A 696 21.77 15.45 17.67
N ASN A 697 21.76 16.01 16.46
CA ASN A 697 21.40 15.30 15.23
C ASN A 697 20.05 14.57 15.34
N GLY A 698 19.09 15.20 16.01
CA GLY A 698 17.76 14.64 16.25
C GLY A 698 17.67 13.61 17.38
N VAL A 699 18.80 13.15 17.94
CA VAL A 699 18.85 12.22 19.08
C VAL A 699 18.76 12.97 20.40
N ARG A 700 17.83 12.58 21.26
CA ARG A 700 17.67 13.16 22.61
C ARG A 700 18.95 12.93 23.45
N ALA A 701 19.46 13.99 24.05
CA ALA A 701 20.52 13.94 25.05
C ALA A 701 19.94 13.70 26.46
N VAL A 702 20.71 13.05 27.32
CA VAL A 702 20.30 12.70 28.70
C VAL A 702 20.59 13.87 29.62
N LYS A 703 19.62 14.31 30.42
CA LYS A 703 19.87 15.35 31.42
C LYS A 703 20.86 14.78 32.45
N ALA A 704 21.97 15.48 32.70
CA ALA A 704 23.06 14.99 33.55
C ALA A 704 22.53 14.52 34.91
N ARG A 705 22.86 13.28 35.29
CA ARG A 705 22.32 12.61 36.49
C ARG A 705 23.33 11.65 37.11
N ASN A 706 23.13 11.30 38.38
CA ASN A 706 23.93 10.23 38.98
C ASN A 706 23.32 8.84 38.68
N GLU A 707 24.15 7.81 38.81
CA GLU A 707 23.69 6.43 38.77
C GLU A 707 23.26 5.93 40.16
N GLY A 708 21.97 5.60 40.30
CA GLY A 708 21.41 4.98 41.50
C GLY A 708 21.02 5.94 42.64
N PRO A 709 20.48 5.39 43.75
CA PRO A 709 19.92 6.19 44.83
C PRO A 709 21.02 6.84 45.69
N LEU A 710 20.67 7.92 46.37
CA LEU A 710 21.55 8.57 47.34
C LEU A 710 21.90 7.62 48.51
N GLN A 711 23.15 7.69 48.97
CA GLN A 711 23.67 6.88 50.05
C GLN A 711 22.99 7.22 51.39
N ASN A 712 22.54 6.19 52.10
CA ASN A 712 21.85 6.30 53.39
C ASN A 712 20.68 7.32 53.38
N ALA A 713 20.01 7.46 52.23
CA ALA A 713 18.91 8.39 52.07
C ALA A 713 17.74 8.07 53.01
N GLN A 714 17.22 9.08 53.70
CA GLN A 714 16.08 8.97 54.60
C GLN A 714 15.18 10.20 54.50
N ASN A 715 13.87 9.99 54.43
CA ASN A 715 12.90 11.06 54.57
C ASN A 715 13.00 11.70 55.96
N VAL A 716 13.09 13.03 56.00
CA VAL A 716 13.06 13.81 57.24
C VAL A 716 11.85 14.71 57.30
N LYS A 717 11.40 14.96 58.52
CA LYS A 717 10.31 15.86 58.85
C LYS A 717 10.83 17.03 59.69
N THR A 718 10.05 18.08 59.78
CA THR A 718 10.26 19.19 60.71
C THR A 718 10.24 18.71 62.16
N GLU A 719 10.70 19.56 63.09
CA GLU A 719 10.77 19.25 64.53
C GLU A 719 9.42 18.84 65.15
N ASP A 720 8.30 19.29 64.57
CA ASP A 720 6.94 18.88 64.98
C ASP A 720 6.61 17.41 64.68
N GLY A 721 7.46 16.71 63.92
CA GLY A 721 7.32 15.31 63.52
C GLY A 721 6.23 15.04 62.48
N THR A 722 5.60 16.07 61.92
CA THR A 722 4.44 15.96 61.03
C THR A 722 4.70 16.47 59.62
N THR A 723 5.39 17.60 59.45
CA THR A 723 5.58 18.22 58.12
C THR A 723 6.79 17.62 57.39
N PRO A 724 6.64 17.13 56.15
CA PRO A 724 7.78 16.69 55.34
C PRO A 724 8.76 17.83 55.10
N LEU A 725 10.04 17.62 55.44
CA LEU A 725 11.10 18.63 55.30
C LEU A 725 11.99 18.37 54.07
N GLY A 726 12.33 17.10 53.81
CA GLY A 726 13.23 16.75 52.71
C GLY A 726 13.94 15.41 52.91
N ILE A 727 15.15 15.26 52.35
CA ILE A 727 15.93 14.02 52.35
C ILE A 727 17.26 14.20 53.08
N LYS A 728 17.53 13.39 54.10
CA LYS A 728 18.84 13.26 54.75
C LYS A 728 19.68 12.21 54.04
N THR A 729 20.97 12.48 53.78
CA THR A 729 21.90 11.57 53.07
C THR A 729 23.34 11.74 53.57
N SER A 730 24.18 10.72 53.38
CA SER A 730 25.63 10.79 53.60
C SER A 730 26.43 11.31 52.41
N ASP A 731 25.80 11.67 51.29
CA ASP A 731 26.45 12.25 50.11
C ASP A 731 26.81 13.72 50.32
N VAL A 732 27.74 13.98 51.24
CA VAL A 732 28.11 15.33 51.68
C VAL A 732 28.75 16.19 50.58
N SER A 733 29.19 15.61 49.47
CA SER A 733 29.77 16.35 48.33
C SER A 733 28.75 17.21 47.58
N LEU A 734 27.44 16.96 47.73
CA LEU A 734 26.40 17.76 47.08
C LEU A 734 26.41 19.23 47.51
N LYS A 735 26.95 19.54 48.70
CA LYS A 735 27.09 20.93 49.17
C LYS A 735 28.08 21.76 48.37
N ASP A 736 28.99 21.09 47.65
CA ASP A 736 30.01 21.73 46.84
C ASP A 736 29.52 21.97 45.40
N PHE A 737 28.29 21.54 45.07
CA PHE A 737 27.70 21.77 43.75
C PHE A 737 27.43 23.26 43.56
N ARG A 738 27.71 23.74 42.35
CA ARG A 738 27.65 25.16 42.02
C ARG A 738 26.24 25.74 42.06
N ARG A 739 25.23 24.95 41.70
CA ARG A 739 23.82 25.33 41.57
C ARG A 739 22.94 24.30 42.29
N ILE A 740 22.90 24.38 43.62
CA ILE A 740 22.13 23.43 44.44
C ILE A 740 20.62 23.50 44.18
N ASP A 741 20.13 24.66 43.73
CA ASP A 741 18.75 24.95 43.40
C ASP A 741 18.30 24.38 42.04
N ASP A 742 19.25 24.01 41.17
CA ASP A 742 18.95 23.28 39.94
C ASP A 742 18.70 21.79 40.19
N ILE A 743 19.25 21.22 41.28
CA ILE A 743 19.20 19.79 41.55
C ILE A 743 17.75 19.31 41.68
N GLU A 744 17.40 18.28 40.90
CA GLU A 744 16.09 17.63 40.96
C GLU A 744 16.19 16.24 41.56
N LEU A 745 15.32 15.94 42.51
CA LEU A 745 15.14 14.59 43.06
C LEU A 745 14.08 13.85 42.23
N VAL A 746 14.40 12.66 41.72
CA VAL A 746 13.48 11.84 40.91
C VAL A 746 13.11 10.55 41.64
N PHE A 747 11.82 10.23 41.70
CA PHE A 747 11.26 9.14 42.50
C PHE A 747 10.52 8.12 41.63
N TYR A 748 10.50 6.87 42.08
CA TYR A 748 9.65 5.81 41.54
C TYR A 748 8.77 5.32 42.68
N GLU A 749 7.48 5.61 42.61
CA GLU A 749 6.51 5.28 43.65
C GLU A 749 5.33 4.54 43.04
N LYS A 750 5.51 3.23 42.91
CA LYS A 750 4.58 2.28 42.26
C LYS A 750 4.28 2.67 40.80
N TRP A 751 3.09 3.19 40.53
CA TRP A 751 2.65 3.65 39.21
C TRP A 751 3.03 5.11 38.92
N THR A 752 3.71 5.82 39.84
CA THR A 752 4.03 7.25 39.69
C THR A 752 5.53 7.49 39.56
N ASN A 753 5.90 8.55 38.84
CA ASN A 753 7.27 9.03 38.67
C ASN A 753 7.42 10.53 39.07
N PRO A 754 7.30 10.86 40.37
CA PRO A 754 7.41 12.25 40.82
C PRO A 754 8.81 12.83 40.70
N ARG A 755 8.90 14.16 40.59
CA ARG A 755 10.18 14.88 40.72
C ARG A 755 10.03 16.26 41.32
N CYS A 756 11.04 16.73 42.05
CA CYS A 756 11.01 18.04 42.71
C CYS A 756 12.41 18.62 42.89
N GLN A 757 12.55 19.94 42.82
CA GLN A 757 13.82 20.64 43.04
C GLN A 757 14.20 20.75 44.51
N VAL A 758 15.49 20.71 44.79
CA VAL A 758 16.09 21.00 46.09
C VAL A 758 16.06 22.53 46.32
N SER A 759 15.67 22.96 47.52
CA SER A 759 15.64 24.37 47.88
C SER A 759 16.86 24.82 48.67
N GLU A 760 17.39 23.97 49.55
CA GLU A 760 18.54 24.27 50.40
C GLU A 760 19.25 22.95 50.76
N ILE A 761 20.55 23.02 51.02
CA ILE A 761 21.32 21.93 51.63
C ILE A 761 21.83 22.35 53.00
N GLN A 762 21.42 21.63 54.05
CA GLN A 762 21.84 21.87 55.44
C GLN A 762 22.88 20.82 55.87
N ASP A 763 24.05 21.25 56.33
CA ASP A 763 25.07 20.36 56.93
C ASP A 763 24.70 20.05 58.38
N ASN A 764 24.52 18.77 58.70
CA ASN A 764 24.08 18.35 60.02
C ASN A 764 25.25 18.23 61.02
N GLY A 765 26.51 18.37 60.58
CA GLY A 765 27.70 18.28 61.42
C GLY A 765 28.05 16.87 61.92
N ASP A 766 27.31 15.84 61.50
CA ASP A 766 27.48 14.43 61.87
C ASP A 766 27.99 13.55 60.71
N GLY A 767 28.46 14.18 59.61
CA GLY A 767 28.85 13.49 58.38
C GLY A 767 27.69 13.24 57.42
N THR A 768 26.56 13.93 57.60
CA THR A 768 25.40 13.90 56.70
C THR A 768 24.93 15.30 56.36
N ILE A 769 24.16 15.41 55.28
CA ILE A 769 23.46 16.62 54.88
C ILE A 769 21.96 16.37 54.77
N THR A 770 21.16 17.42 54.83
CA THR A 770 19.72 17.41 54.56
C THR A 770 19.44 18.26 53.34
N LEU A 771 18.93 17.64 52.28
CA LEU A 771 18.37 18.29 51.09
C LEU A 771 16.95 18.75 51.45
N VAL A 772 16.79 20.02 51.75
CA VAL A 772 15.53 20.65 52.14
C VAL A 772 14.69 20.94 50.91
N MET A 773 13.40 20.62 50.99
CA MET A 773 12.44 20.75 49.90
C MET A 773 11.35 21.75 50.33
N ASP A 774 11.40 22.99 49.84
CA ASP A 774 10.43 24.05 50.20
C ASP A 774 9.23 24.15 49.22
N ALA A 775 9.23 23.31 48.19
CA ALA A 775 8.27 23.32 47.09
C ALA A 775 6.81 23.01 47.53
N VAL A 776 5.83 23.76 47.00
CA VAL A 776 4.40 23.38 47.04
C VAL A 776 4.22 21.96 46.46
N GLY A 777 5.00 21.63 45.43
CA GLY A 777 5.09 20.30 44.86
C GLY A 777 5.49 19.22 45.86
N TRP A 778 6.50 19.47 46.71
CA TRP A 778 6.97 18.51 47.69
C TRP A 778 5.86 18.08 48.64
N LYS A 779 5.10 19.05 49.18
CA LYS A 779 3.94 18.78 50.04
C LYS A 779 2.90 17.89 49.34
N ALA A 780 2.62 18.15 48.06
CA ALA A 780 1.69 17.34 47.28
C ALA A 780 2.23 15.91 47.05
N MET A 781 3.52 15.77 46.74
CA MET A 781 4.18 14.47 46.49
C MET A 781 4.34 13.62 47.75
N SER A 782 4.56 14.24 48.90
CA SER A 782 4.66 13.56 50.20
C SER A 782 3.29 13.23 50.81
N ASN A 783 2.19 13.66 50.18
CA ASN A 783 0.82 13.42 50.65
C ASN A 783 -0.06 12.80 49.55
N LYS A 784 0.32 11.59 49.11
CA LYS A 784 -0.40 10.82 48.07
C LYS A 784 -0.86 9.45 48.56
N GLY A 785 -0.94 9.25 49.87
CA GLY A 785 -1.26 7.94 50.44
C GLY A 785 -0.19 6.90 50.09
N GLY A 786 -0.60 5.79 49.48
CA GLY A 786 0.27 4.65 49.17
C GLY A 786 1.33 4.87 48.09
N THR A 787 1.38 6.04 47.45
CA THR A 787 2.41 6.47 46.47
C THR A 787 3.16 7.72 46.93
N SER A 788 3.08 8.07 48.22
CA SER A 788 3.82 9.21 48.77
C SER A 788 5.32 8.99 48.63
N VAL A 789 6.06 10.03 48.21
CA VAL A 789 7.50 9.92 47.94
C VAL A 789 8.30 9.46 49.16
N THR A 790 9.19 8.51 48.90
CA THR A 790 10.09 7.90 49.88
C THR A 790 11.50 8.47 49.71
N VAL A 791 12.40 7.76 49.05
CA VAL A 791 13.76 8.21 48.76
C VAL A 791 13.94 8.35 47.24
N PRO A 792 14.74 9.31 46.77
CA PRO A 792 14.97 9.47 45.34
C PRO A 792 15.73 8.28 44.78
N GLN A 793 15.34 7.86 43.58
CA GLN A 793 16.02 6.83 42.83
C GLN A 793 17.31 7.34 42.18
N TYR A 794 17.34 8.62 41.84
CA TYR A 794 18.52 9.37 41.40
C TYR A 794 18.25 10.87 41.55
N ILE A 795 19.30 11.67 41.39
CA ILE A 795 19.25 13.12 41.24
C ILE A 795 19.71 13.51 39.84
N GLU A 796 19.15 14.60 39.31
CA GLU A 796 19.49 15.12 37.99
C GLU A 796 19.71 16.64 38.01
N ASN A 797 20.16 17.19 36.88
CA ASN A 797 20.26 18.62 36.60
C ASN A 797 21.38 19.37 37.32
N ALA A 798 22.60 18.83 37.32
CA ALA A 798 23.77 19.56 37.80
C ALA A 798 24.99 19.35 36.89
N LEU A 799 25.83 20.38 36.75
CA LEU A 799 27.06 20.31 35.94
C LEU A 799 28.03 19.28 36.50
N GLU A 800 28.06 19.12 37.83
CA GLU A 800 28.93 18.19 38.53
C GLU A 800 28.57 16.73 38.26
N LEU A 801 27.33 16.46 37.82
CA LEU A 801 26.84 15.15 37.41
C LEU A 801 27.10 14.85 35.93
N LEU A 802 27.60 15.81 35.15
CA LEU A 802 27.89 15.60 33.72
C LEU A 802 29.17 14.76 33.58
N ASP A 803 29.01 13.44 33.49
CA ASP A 803 30.12 12.49 33.48
C ASP A 803 30.00 11.38 32.42
N GLU A 804 28.83 11.17 31.81
CA GLU A 804 28.61 10.18 30.75
C GLU A 804 28.38 10.79 29.36
N GLU A 805 28.65 10.00 28.32
CA GLU A 805 28.45 10.43 26.94
C GLU A 805 26.97 10.60 26.57
N GLY A 806 26.67 11.68 25.86
CA GLY A 806 25.30 12.06 25.53
C GLY A 806 24.59 12.81 26.65
N GLU A 807 25.27 13.09 27.76
CA GLU A 807 24.70 13.90 28.84
C GLU A 807 24.85 15.40 28.62
N TRP A 808 23.93 16.20 29.17
CA TRP A 808 23.95 17.66 29.07
C TRP A 808 23.43 18.35 30.34
N TYR A 809 23.80 19.64 30.48
CA TYR A 809 23.31 20.53 31.54
C TYR A 809 23.13 21.96 31.01
N LEU A 810 22.08 22.67 31.45
CA LEU A 810 21.81 24.07 31.11
C LEU A 810 21.94 24.95 32.35
N ASP A 811 22.99 25.78 32.37
CA ASP A 811 23.14 26.86 33.34
C ASP A 811 22.35 28.08 32.85
N SER A 812 21.10 28.19 33.27
CA SER A 812 20.21 29.28 32.87
C SER A 812 20.67 30.65 33.42
N VAL A 813 21.38 30.65 34.55
CA VAL A 813 21.87 31.86 35.22
C VAL A 813 23.06 32.44 34.46
N ASP A 814 24.02 31.61 34.08
CA ASP A 814 25.20 32.05 33.34
C ASP A 814 24.99 32.10 31.82
N GLY A 815 23.94 31.44 31.31
CA GLY A 815 23.60 31.39 29.88
C GLY A 815 24.51 30.44 29.08
N TYR A 816 24.66 29.20 29.55
CA TYR A 816 25.46 28.17 28.88
C TYR A 816 24.76 26.82 28.85
N VAL A 817 24.82 26.14 27.69
CA VAL A 817 24.54 24.71 27.58
C VAL A 817 25.87 23.97 27.60
N TYR A 818 26.01 22.98 28.47
CA TYR A 818 27.14 22.06 28.57
C TYR A 818 26.72 20.70 28.01
N TYR A 819 27.61 20.05 27.27
CA TYR A 819 27.34 18.78 26.62
C TYR A 819 28.61 17.92 26.57
N LYS A 820 28.48 16.63 26.90
CA LYS A 820 29.52 15.64 26.64
C LYS A 820 29.11 14.81 25.41
N PRO A 821 29.72 15.03 24.24
CA PRO A 821 29.31 14.36 23.01
C PRO A 821 29.52 12.86 23.09
N ARG A 822 28.63 12.11 22.43
CA ARG A 822 28.84 10.67 22.20
C ARG A 822 30.05 10.48 21.29
N PHE A 823 30.74 9.35 21.42
CA PHE A 823 31.96 9.10 20.67
C PHE A 823 31.81 9.18 19.14
N PHE A 824 30.58 9.00 18.62
CA PHE A 824 30.25 9.11 17.20
C PHE A 824 29.72 10.49 16.77
N GLU A 825 29.58 11.45 17.69
CA GLU A 825 29.09 12.79 17.39
C GLU A 825 30.24 13.77 17.15
N ASN A 826 30.16 14.50 16.03
CA ASN A 826 31.07 15.60 15.73
C ASN A 826 30.35 16.95 15.90
N LEU A 827 30.68 17.70 16.96
CA LEU A 827 30.05 18.98 17.27
C LEU A 827 30.37 20.11 16.27
N ASP A 828 31.39 19.97 15.42
CA ASP A 828 31.66 20.96 14.36
C ASP A 828 30.60 20.89 13.24
N THR A 829 29.97 19.73 13.06
CA THR A 829 28.96 19.48 12.03
C THR A 829 27.59 19.15 12.59
N ALA A 830 27.49 18.86 13.89
CA ALA A 830 26.25 18.46 14.51
C ALA A 830 25.24 19.61 14.56
N ARG A 831 23.98 19.26 14.33
CA ARG A 831 22.86 20.15 14.59
C ARG A 831 22.36 19.92 16.01
N VAL A 832 22.54 20.91 16.88
CA VAL A 832 22.09 20.86 18.27
C VAL A 832 20.84 21.73 18.44
N ILE A 833 19.75 21.16 18.90
CA ILE A 833 18.46 21.84 19.08
C ILE A 833 18.08 21.86 20.56
N LEU A 834 17.76 23.06 21.05
CA LEU A 834 17.24 23.32 22.39
C LEU A 834 15.79 23.81 22.27
N PRO A 835 14.77 23.02 22.66
CA PRO A 835 13.39 23.48 22.75
C PRO A 835 13.23 24.63 23.74
N THR A 836 12.56 25.71 23.34
CA THR A 836 12.34 26.88 24.20
C THR A 836 10.87 27.31 24.32
N THR A 837 9.98 26.68 23.54
CA THR A 837 8.54 26.95 23.56
C THR A 837 7.80 25.76 24.16
N GLU A 838 6.87 26.00 25.07
CA GLU A 838 6.14 24.90 25.74
C GLU A 838 4.92 24.43 24.95
N LYS A 839 4.02 25.38 24.66
CA LYS A 839 2.79 25.14 23.91
C LYS A 839 2.94 25.69 22.50
N LEU A 840 2.98 24.80 21.51
CA LEU A 840 3.10 25.15 20.10
C LEU A 840 1.78 25.72 19.57
N VAL A 841 0.68 25.03 19.84
CA VAL A 841 -0.64 25.37 19.29
C VAL A 841 -1.73 25.30 20.36
N ALA A 842 -2.63 26.27 20.35
CA ALA A 842 -3.83 26.28 21.19
C ALA A 842 -5.07 26.57 20.32
N ILE A 843 -6.07 25.69 20.36
CA ILE A 843 -7.29 25.75 19.56
C ILE A 843 -8.47 25.76 20.51
N GLU A 844 -8.99 26.95 20.79
CA GLU A 844 -9.90 27.14 21.93
C GLU A 844 -11.19 27.83 21.49
N GLY A 845 -12.32 27.14 21.68
CA GLY A 845 -13.63 27.75 21.72
C GLY A 845 -13.78 28.61 22.97
N LYS A 846 -14.53 29.70 22.85
CA LYS A 846 -14.73 30.65 23.95
C LYS A 846 -15.47 30.04 25.14
N SER A 847 -16.40 29.14 24.85
CA SER A 847 -17.19 28.37 25.82
C SER A 847 -17.74 27.11 25.14
N VAL A 848 -18.34 26.22 25.92
CA VAL A 848 -19.06 25.04 25.40
C VAL A 848 -20.19 25.41 24.41
N SER A 849 -20.84 26.56 24.62
CA SER A 849 -21.92 27.07 23.77
C SER A 849 -21.44 27.83 22.53
N GLU A 850 -20.16 28.23 22.51
CA GLU A 850 -19.49 28.91 21.39
C GLU A 850 -18.18 28.15 21.05
N PRO A 851 -18.28 26.88 20.61
CA PRO A 851 -17.11 26.05 20.36
C PRO A 851 -16.42 26.46 19.06
N ILE A 852 -15.11 26.25 18.99
CA ILE A 852 -14.33 26.40 17.75
C ILE A 852 -14.59 25.22 16.83
N LYS A 853 -14.74 25.44 15.51
CA LYS A 853 -15.22 24.39 14.60
C LYS A 853 -14.52 24.29 13.25
N ASN A 854 -14.58 23.12 12.63
CA ASN A 854 -14.22 22.91 11.22
C ASN A 854 -12.78 23.32 10.89
N ILE A 855 -11.82 22.74 11.62
CA ILE A 855 -10.38 22.95 11.41
C ILE A 855 -9.71 21.58 11.28
N SER A 856 -8.98 21.35 10.21
CA SER A 856 -8.16 20.14 10.03
C SER A 856 -6.69 20.52 9.92
N PHE A 857 -5.84 19.81 10.67
CA PHE A 857 -4.41 19.73 10.41
C PHE A 857 -4.16 18.40 9.71
N ASP A 858 -3.57 18.47 8.53
CA ASP A 858 -3.28 17.31 7.70
C ASP A 858 -1.81 17.31 7.29
N ASN A 859 -1.08 16.23 7.57
CA ASN A 859 0.31 16.09 7.13
C ASN A 859 1.23 17.22 7.65
N ILE A 860 1.08 17.61 8.92
CA ILE A 860 1.90 18.62 9.62
C ILE A 860 2.77 17.93 10.69
N GLU A 861 4.00 18.37 10.85
CA GLU A 861 4.88 17.93 11.94
C GLU A 861 4.87 18.97 13.08
N PHE A 862 4.68 18.53 14.32
CA PHE A 862 4.80 19.32 15.54
C PHE A 862 6.01 18.81 16.32
N ALA A 863 7.04 19.66 16.49
CA ALA A 863 8.31 19.21 17.05
C ALA A 863 8.97 20.18 18.03
N TYR A 864 9.85 19.64 18.87
CA TYR A 864 10.76 20.41 19.72
C TYR A 864 10.07 21.42 20.65
N SER A 865 9.12 20.96 21.45
CA SER A 865 8.59 21.74 22.58
C SER A 865 9.27 21.35 23.89
N THR A 866 9.24 22.24 24.89
CA THR A 866 9.68 21.93 26.27
C THR A 866 8.51 21.96 27.25
N TRP A 867 8.76 21.70 28.53
CA TRP A 867 7.78 21.92 29.60
C TRP A 867 8.50 22.13 30.92
N ASN A 868 8.58 23.36 31.40
CA ASN A 868 9.41 23.76 32.52
C ASN A 868 8.70 23.68 33.87
N ARG A 869 7.39 23.39 33.91
CA ARG A 869 6.64 23.26 35.17
C ARG A 869 7.34 22.36 36.20
N PRO A 870 7.94 21.20 35.84
CA PRO A 870 8.67 20.37 36.80
C PRO A 870 9.92 21.03 37.39
N SER A 871 10.55 21.95 36.66
CA SER A 871 11.70 22.76 37.10
C SER A 871 11.28 24.01 37.90
N THR A 872 10.11 23.99 38.55
CA THR A 872 9.62 25.09 39.40
C THR A 872 9.29 24.56 40.79
N GLU A 873 8.92 25.45 41.71
CA GLU A 873 8.41 25.11 43.06
C GLU A 873 7.19 24.16 43.05
N ASN A 874 6.57 23.92 41.90
CA ASN A 874 5.47 22.98 41.75
C ASN A 874 5.92 21.52 41.56
N GLY A 875 7.15 21.28 41.10
CA GLY A 875 7.65 19.96 40.71
C GLY A 875 6.71 19.19 39.76
N HIS A 876 6.87 17.88 39.65
CA HIS A 876 5.90 16.97 39.02
C HIS A 876 5.21 16.12 40.09
N SER A 877 4.07 16.60 40.58
CA SER A 877 3.30 15.95 41.64
C SER A 877 2.39 14.86 41.07
N ASP A 878 3.00 13.86 40.45
CA ASP A 878 2.32 12.77 39.73
C ASP A 878 1.38 11.96 40.64
N ALA A 879 0.09 11.94 40.31
CA ALA A 879 -0.95 11.17 40.99
C ALA A 879 -1.10 9.77 40.42
N GLN A 880 -1.31 9.70 39.11
CA GLN A 880 -1.46 8.52 38.26
C GLN A 880 -1.62 9.00 36.82
N ASN A 881 -1.03 8.29 35.86
CA ASN A 881 -1.11 8.64 34.45
C ASN A 881 -0.57 10.07 34.16
N ASN A 882 0.48 10.47 34.87
CA ASN A 882 1.02 11.82 34.92
C ASN A 882 0.05 12.93 35.40
N HIS A 883 -1.18 12.62 35.82
CA HIS A 883 -2.08 13.65 36.34
C HIS A 883 -1.44 14.36 37.54
N ILE A 884 -1.57 15.67 37.60
CA ILE A 884 -0.95 16.51 38.62
C ILE A 884 -1.87 16.58 39.84
N ARG A 885 -1.40 16.10 41.00
CA ARG A 885 -2.05 16.24 42.31
C ARG A 885 -1.86 17.63 42.90
N GLN A 886 -2.75 18.58 42.59
CA GLN A 886 -2.76 19.91 43.22
C GLN A 886 -4.20 20.43 43.35
N ASN A 887 -4.78 20.33 44.55
CA ASN A 887 -6.20 20.61 44.83
C ASN A 887 -7.21 19.71 44.09
N GLY A 888 -6.75 18.58 43.56
CA GLY A 888 -7.49 17.64 42.72
C GLY A 888 -6.50 17.07 41.70
N ASP A 889 -6.94 16.07 40.94
CA ASP A 889 -6.16 15.52 39.83
C ASP A 889 -6.55 16.24 38.55
N ARG A 890 -5.55 16.67 37.79
CA ARG A 890 -5.71 17.38 36.51
C ARG A 890 -4.73 16.84 35.48
N LEU A 891 -5.09 16.91 34.21
CA LEU A 891 -4.17 16.59 33.12
C LEU A 891 -2.93 17.50 33.15
N VAL A 892 -1.81 16.97 32.66
CA VAL A 892 -0.64 17.79 32.28
C VAL A 892 -0.96 18.64 31.06
N ASP A 893 -0.15 19.67 30.83
CA ASP A 893 -0.29 20.54 29.66
C ASP A 893 0.07 19.78 28.37
N GLY A 894 -0.57 20.17 27.25
CA GLY A 894 -0.24 19.63 25.93
C GLY A 894 0.66 20.57 25.13
N ALA A 895 1.49 20.01 24.23
CA ALA A 895 2.20 20.79 23.21
C ALA A 895 1.21 21.37 22.19
N VAL A 896 0.15 20.61 21.88
CA VAL A 896 -1.03 21.05 21.15
C VAL A 896 -2.26 20.86 22.05
N GLU A 897 -2.99 21.95 22.29
CA GLU A 897 -4.19 21.93 23.13
C GLU A 897 -5.45 22.27 22.31
N VAL A 898 -6.51 21.49 22.54
CA VAL A 898 -7.83 21.67 21.95
C VAL A 898 -8.86 21.75 23.08
N LYS A 899 -9.72 22.76 23.03
CA LYS A 899 -10.71 23.01 24.08
C LYS A 899 -12.00 23.55 23.50
N ASN A 900 -13.14 23.01 23.93
CA ASN A 900 -14.47 23.41 23.43
C ASN A 900 -14.51 23.43 21.89
N ALA A 901 -14.39 22.25 21.27
CA ALA A 901 -14.12 22.12 19.85
C ALA A 901 -15.02 21.08 19.18
N HIS A 902 -15.54 21.41 17.99
CA HIS A 902 -16.33 20.49 17.16
C HIS A 902 -15.67 20.31 15.80
N ASN A 903 -15.49 19.08 15.32
CA ASN A 903 -14.88 18.82 14.01
C ASN A 903 -13.48 19.49 13.86
N VAL A 904 -12.62 19.27 14.87
CA VAL A 904 -11.21 19.65 14.83
C VAL A 904 -10.37 18.39 14.69
N ASN A 905 -9.74 18.22 13.53
CA ASN A 905 -9.14 16.94 13.13
C ASN A 905 -7.61 17.05 12.98
N PHE A 906 -6.92 15.97 13.32
CA PHE A 906 -5.50 15.77 13.10
C PHE A 906 -5.32 14.48 12.30
N THR A 907 -4.85 14.61 11.07
CA THR A 907 -4.73 13.51 10.12
C THR A 907 -3.32 13.45 9.56
N ASN A 908 -2.72 12.26 9.51
CA ASN A 908 -1.37 12.06 8.95
C ASN A 908 -0.30 12.99 9.54
N CYS A 909 -0.47 13.49 10.76
CA CYS A 909 0.49 14.40 11.40
C CYS A 909 1.56 13.64 12.18
N ASP A 910 2.71 14.28 12.37
CA ASP A 910 3.75 13.79 13.28
C ASP A 910 3.82 14.67 14.52
N PHE A 911 3.85 14.05 15.69
CA PHE A 911 4.08 14.71 16.97
C PHE A 911 5.34 14.10 17.58
N ASN A 912 6.44 14.85 17.60
CA ASN A 912 7.71 14.28 18.06
C ASN A 912 8.59 15.22 18.85
N ARG A 913 9.42 14.65 19.73
CA ARG A 913 10.42 15.42 20.51
C ARG A 913 9.77 16.54 21.33
N LEU A 914 8.64 16.22 21.96
CA LEU A 914 7.84 17.16 22.73
C LEU A 914 8.08 16.96 24.23
N GLY A 915 8.22 18.06 24.95
CA GLY A 915 8.58 18.09 26.38
C GLY A 915 7.44 17.73 27.34
N THR A 916 6.24 17.45 26.84
CA THR A 916 5.05 17.06 27.62
C THR A 916 4.12 16.18 26.75
N THR A 917 2.84 16.05 27.11
CA THR A 917 1.84 15.36 26.30
C THR A 917 1.74 16.00 24.91
N ALA A 918 1.66 15.20 23.86
CA ALA A 918 1.59 15.74 22.49
C ALA A 918 0.28 16.49 22.24
N LEU A 919 -0.86 15.79 22.36
CA LEU A 919 -2.18 16.32 22.06
C LEU A 919 -3.12 16.19 23.25
N ARG A 920 -3.64 17.32 23.73
CA ARG A 920 -4.56 17.40 24.86
C ARG A 920 -5.89 18.00 24.41
N LEU A 921 -6.98 17.25 24.55
CA LEU A 921 -8.35 17.69 24.24
C LEU A 921 -9.19 17.73 25.52
N THR A 922 -9.83 18.86 25.82
CA THR A 922 -10.53 19.08 27.10
C THR A 922 -11.89 19.76 26.94
N ASP A 923 -12.73 19.65 27.98
CA ASP A 923 -14.12 20.10 28.00
C ASP A 923 -14.96 19.47 26.87
N ALA A 924 -15.73 20.27 26.12
CA ALA A 924 -16.63 19.79 25.07
C ALA A 924 -15.86 19.46 23.77
N ILE A 925 -15.71 18.18 23.46
CA ILE A 925 -14.95 17.69 22.28
C ILE A 925 -15.84 16.77 21.45
N GLN A 926 -16.27 17.24 20.27
CA GLN A 926 -17.29 16.56 19.48
C GLN A 926 -16.83 16.34 18.04
N GLY A 927 -16.84 15.10 17.55
CA GLY A 927 -16.45 14.82 16.16
C GLY A 927 -14.99 15.18 15.83
N CYS A 928 -14.09 15.18 16.82
CA CYS A 928 -12.68 15.51 16.65
C CYS A 928 -11.87 14.23 16.45
N ASN A 929 -11.35 14.02 15.24
CA ASN A 929 -10.70 12.78 14.84
C ASN A 929 -9.16 12.90 14.82
N ILE A 930 -8.50 11.90 15.39
CA ILE A 930 -7.05 11.74 15.47
C ILE A 930 -6.73 10.47 14.69
N VAL A 931 -6.45 10.59 13.39
CA VAL A 931 -6.36 9.45 12.47
C VAL A 931 -5.05 9.42 11.68
N GLY A 932 -4.36 8.28 11.69
CA GLY A 932 -3.17 8.10 10.84
C GLY A 932 -1.94 8.89 11.30
N ASN A 933 -1.86 9.31 12.57
CA ASN A 933 -0.77 10.14 13.07
C ASN A 933 0.35 9.31 13.70
N GLU A 934 1.58 9.84 13.68
CA GLU A 934 2.72 9.27 14.41
C GLU A 934 3.04 10.10 15.66
N PHE A 935 3.22 9.44 16.79
CA PHE A 935 3.55 10.07 18.06
C PHE A 935 4.80 9.41 18.63
N TYR A 936 5.91 10.15 18.72
CA TYR A 936 7.15 9.54 19.18
C TYR A 936 8.15 10.45 19.87
N GLU A 937 8.98 9.86 20.72
CA GLU A 937 9.97 10.61 21.50
C GLU A 937 9.31 11.73 22.32
N LEU A 938 8.31 11.32 23.11
CA LEU A 938 7.50 12.21 23.94
C LEU A 938 7.89 12.09 25.40
N SER A 939 8.06 13.23 26.06
CA SER A 939 8.35 13.25 27.50
C SER A 939 7.17 12.76 28.35
N ALA A 940 5.92 12.88 27.89
CA ALA A 940 4.72 12.34 28.56
C ALA A 940 3.84 11.53 27.56
N GLY A 941 2.50 11.63 27.65
CA GLY A 941 1.56 10.83 26.84
C GLY A 941 1.37 11.32 25.41
N ALA A 942 0.72 10.54 24.56
CA ALA A 942 0.43 10.96 23.18
C ALA A 942 -0.89 11.72 23.07
N VAL A 943 -2.00 11.11 23.50
CA VAL A 943 -3.34 11.69 23.39
C VAL A 943 -4.06 11.65 24.73
N ASN A 944 -4.50 12.81 25.22
CA ASN A 944 -5.37 12.93 26.38
C ASN A 944 -6.73 13.49 25.93
N LEU A 945 -7.80 12.69 26.03
CA LEU A 945 -9.18 13.04 25.66
C LEU A 945 -10.07 13.17 26.90
N GLY A 946 -10.27 14.40 27.38
CA GLY A 946 -11.11 14.70 28.53
C GLY A 946 -10.37 14.70 29.86
N ASP A 947 -10.82 15.56 30.78
CA ASP A 947 -10.20 15.71 32.10
C ASP A 947 -10.63 14.61 33.10
N PRO A 948 -9.74 14.23 34.04
CA PRO A 948 -9.97 13.17 35.02
C PRO A 948 -10.72 13.63 36.29
N GLN A 949 -11.30 14.83 36.32
CA GLN A 949 -11.56 15.53 37.58
C GLN A 949 -12.60 14.81 38.49
N ASN A 950 -12.13 14.26 39.61
CA ASN A 950 -12.91 13.55 40.65
C ASN A 950 -13.24 14.42 41.87
N LYS A 951 -13.78 15.63 41.69
CA LYS A 951 -14.37 16.39 42.81
C LYS A 951 -15.72 16.96 42.44
N SER A 952 -16.63 16.85 43.40
CA SER A 952 -18.08 17.18 43.46
C SER A 952 -18.58 18.48 42.82
N ASP A 953 -17.73 19.28 42.18
CA ASP A 953 -18.04 20.66 41.84
C ASP A 953 -18.39 20.83 40.36
N ASN A 954 -18.24 19.81 39.51
CA ASN A 954 -18.68 19.88 38.12
C ASN A 954 -19.18 18.55 37.53
N SER A 955 -20.47 18.24 37.75
CA SER A 955 -21.15 17.09 37.14
C SER A 955 -21.07 17.09 35.60
N GLN A 956 -20.86 18.25 34.98
CA GLN A 956 -20.78 18.38 33.52
C GLN A 956 -19.48 17.83 32.93
N VAL A 957 -18.46 17.51 33.73
CA VAL A 957 -17.23 16.85 33.24
C VAL A 957 -17.36 15.33 33.35
N VAL A 958 -17.83 14.84 34.49
CA VAL A 958 -17.84 13.41 34.81
C VAL A 958 -19.06 12.70 34.23
N ASN A 959 -20.23 13.30 34.31
CA ASN A 959 -21.48 12.74 33.79
C ASN A 959 -22.37 13.86 33.23
N PRO A 960 -21.97 14.47 32.10
CA PRO A 960 -22.78 15.50 31.49
C PRO A 960 -24.13 14.93 31.05
N THR A 961 -25.20 15.64 31.43
CA THR A 961 -26.57 15.39 30.96
C THR A 961 -26.90 16.21 29.72
N ASP A 962 -26.28 17.39 29.59
CA ASP A 962 -26.49 18.30 28.45
C ASP A 962 -25.47 17.98 27.34
N SER A 963 -25.98 17.79 26.12
CA SER A 963 -25.16 17.32 25.00
C SER A 963 -24.06 18.29 24.58
N GLU A 964 -24.14 19.57 24.93
CA GLU A 964 -23.10 20.56 24.65
C GLU A 964 -21.80 20.31 25.43
N TYR A 965 -21.85 19.58 26.56
CA TYR A 965 -20.68 19.23 27.37
C TYR A 965 -20.09 17.88 27.00
N PHE A 966 -20.68 17.14 26.05
CA PHE A 966 -20.24 15.79 25.75
C PHE A 966 -18.87 15.79 25.08
N ILE A 967 -18.06 14.82 25.50
CA ILE A 967 -16.92 14.32 24.73
C ILE A 967 -17.48 13.19 23.88
N THR A 968 -17.79 13.41 22.59
CA THR A 968 -18.52 12.40 21.81
C THR A 968 -18.19 12.33 20.33
N ASP A 969 -18.46 11.17 19.74
CA ASP A 969 -18.33 10.91 18.30
C ASP A 969 -16.90 11.15 17.78
N ASN A 970 -15.89 10.89 18.62
CA ASN A 970 -14.47 11.05 18.29
C ASN A 970 -13.88 9.72 17.81
N ALA A 971 -12.86 9.78 16.95
CA ALA A 971 -12.10 8.61 16.50
C ALA A 971 -10.60 8.81 16.80
N ILE A 972 -9.97 7.82 17.44
CA ILE A 972 -8.52 7.71 17.60
C ILE A 972 -8.09 6.43 16.89
N GLU A 973 -7.76 6.54 15.60
CA GLU A 973 -7.60 5.36 14.74
C GLU A 973 -6.33 5.36 13.89
N ASN A 974 -5.76 4.17 13.67
CA ASN A 974 -4.58 3.99 12.81
C ASN A 974 -3.39 4.88 13.23
N ASN A 975 -3.23 5.19 14.50
CA ASN A 975 -2.08 5.97 14.99
C ASN A 975 -0.94 5.04 15.43
N TYR A 976 0.28 5.42 15.07
CA TYR A 976 1.52 4.73 15.44
C TYR A 976 2.18 5.50 16.60
N ILE A 977 2.17 4.93 17.80
CA ILE A 977 2.58 5.62 19.04
C ILE A 977 3.71 4.85 19.70
N HIS A 978 4.87 5.49 19.86
CA HIS A 978 6.03 4.81 20.41
C HIS A 978 7.01 5.69 21.14
N LYS A 979 7.82 5.11 22.05
CA LYS A 979 8.82 5.85 22.83
C LYS A 979 8.21 7.10 23.49
N ILE A 980 7.20 6.87 24.31
CA ILE A 980 6.51 7.91 25.08
C ILE A 980 6.80 7.76 26.58
N GLY A 981 6.53 8.78 27.38
CA GLY A 981 6.86 8.78 28.80
C GLY A 981 8.35 8.78 29.09
N VAL A 982 9.17 9.35 28.19
CA VAL A 982 10.65 9.33 28.29
C VAL A 982 11.16 10.06 29.52
N ASP A 983 10.57 11.22 29.83
CA ASP A 983 10.88 11.92 31.07
C ASP A 983 9.90 11.50 32.16
N PHE A 984 8.59 11.62 31.92
CA PHE A 984 7.52 11.37 32.89
C PHE A 984 6.90 9.99 32.70
N MET A 985 7.50 9.00 33.35
CA MET A 985 7.29 7.58 33.07
C MET A 985 5.92 7.00 33.49
N SER A 986 5.06 7.78 34.14
CA SER A 986 3.68 7.35 34.46
C SER A 986 2.71 7.54 33.29
N ALA A 987 3.14 8.09 32.14
CA ALA A 987 2.23 8.37 31.02
C ALA A 987 1.73 7.10 30.33
N ALA A 988 0.43 7.02 30.08
CA ALA A 988 -0.13 6.16 29.07
C ALA A 988 -0.08 6.81 27.67
N ALA A 989 -0.03 5.99 26.63
CA ALA A 989 -0.05 6.49 25.25
C ALA A 989 -1.40 7.18 24.94
N ILE A 990 -2.51 6.50 25.21
CA ILE A 990 -3.86 7.07 25.02
C ILE A 990 -4.59 7.10 26.36
N SER A 991 -5.07 8.29 26.73
CA SER A 991 -5.86 8.51 27.94
C SER A 991 -7.21 9.10 27.58
N ALA A 992 -8.28 8.58 28.16
CA ALA A 992 -9.61 9.15 27.98
C ALA A 992 -10.34 9.25 29.32
N GLY A 993 -10.93 10.41 29.60
CA GLY A 993 -11.80 10.62 30.76
C GLY A 993 -13.14 9.91 30.57
N PHE A 994 -14.17 10.64 30.14
CA PHE A 994 -15.54 10.12 30.08
C PHE A 994 -16.20 10.23 28.68
N PRO A 995 -15.65 9.58 27.64
CA PRO A 995 -16.13 9.74 26.27
C PRO A 995 -17.40 8.92 25.93
N LYS A 996 -18.22 9.45 25.03
CA LYS A 996 -19.43 8.80 24.47
C LYS A 996 -19.25 8.49 22.99
N ASN A 997 -19.74 7.35 22.51
CA ASN A 997 -19.70 6.99 21.07
C ASN A 997 -18.32 7.15 20.42
N THR A 998 -17.25 6.95 21.19
CA THR A 998 -15.88 7.15 20.72
C THR A 998 -15.28 5.82 20.32
N THR A 999 -14.46 5.82 19.28
CA THR A 999 -13.75 4.61 18.80
C THR A 999 -12.25 4.82 18.92
N ILE A 1000 -11.57 3.86 19.54
CA ILE A 1000 -10.11 3.76 19.63
C ILE A 1000 -9.74 2.45 18.93
N ALA A 1001 -9.31 2.53 17.66
CA ALA A 1001 -9.16 1.32 16.87
C ALA A 1001 -7.94 1.28 15.94
N ASN A 1002 -7.43 0.08 15.71
CA ASN A 1002 -6.35 -0.16 14.74
C ASN A 1002 -5.08 0.66 15.03
N ASN A 1003 -4.81 1.02 16.30
CA ASN A 1003 -3.58 1.72 16.68
C ASN A 1003 -2.48 0.70 17.01
N GLU A 1004 -1.22 1.10 16.84
CA GLU A 1004 -0.07 0.34 17.33
C GLU A 1004 0.69 1.17 18.38
N LEU A 1005 0.84 0.61 19.59
CA LEU A 1005 1.43 1.27 20.75
C LEU A 1005 2.62 0.44 21.26
N TYR A 1006 3.84 1.00 21.31
CA TYR A 1006 4.98 0.27 21.90
C TYR A 1006 6.14 1.09 22.49
N GLY A 1007 6.94 0.47 23.35
CA GLY A 1007 8.13 1.08 23.95
C GLY A 1007 7.78 2.19 24.95
N MET A 1008 6.96 1.88 25.95
CA MET A 1008 6.60 2.82 27.02
C MET A 1008 6.66 2.21 28.41
N PRO A 1009 7.04 3.00 29.43
CA PRO A 1009 7.27 2.49 30.79
C PRO A 1009 5.99 2.15 31.57
N TYR A 1010 4.82 2.63 31.14
CA TYR A 1010 3.53 2.40 31.82
C TYR A 1010 2.49 1.81 30.86
N SER A 1011 1.20 2.02 31.14
CA SER A 1011 0.05 1.46 30.41
C SER A 1011 0.02 1.91 28.93
N GLY A 1012 -0.47 1.04 28.05
CA GLY A 1012 -0.79 1.45 26.68
C GLY A 1012 -1.98 2.41 26.65
N MET A 1013 -3.05 2.06 27.36
CA MET A 1013 -4.26 2.87 27.46
C MET A 1013 -4.74 3.02 28.91
N HIS A 1014 -5.19 4.22 29.28
CA HIS A 1014 -5.77 4.53 30.59
C HIS A 1014 -7.14 5.20 30.41
N ILE A 1015 -8.21 4.47 30.73
CA ILE A 1015 -9.58 4.83 30.35
C ILE A 1015 -10.48 4.98 31.58
N GLY A 1016 -11.10 6.13 31.72
CA GLY A 1016 -11.91 6.47 32.89
C GLY A 1016 -11.07 7.01 34.06
N TYR A 1017 -11.79 7.44 35.09
CA TYR A 1017 -11.20 7.90 36.33
C TYR A 1017 -12.22 7.80 37.47
N GLY A 1018 -11.77 8.03 38.70
CA GLY A 1018 -12.66 8.22 39.84
C GLY A 1018 -12.86 7.02 40.74
N TRP A 1019 -12.24 5.86 40.45
CA TRP A 1019 -12.37 4.65 41.27
C TRP A 1019 -13.86 4.33 41.56
N ALA A 1020 -14.16 3.71 42.69
CA ALA A 1020 -15.53 3.45 43.14
C ALA A 1020 -16.27 4.71 43.67
N SER A 1021 -15.68 5.92 43.61
CA SER A 1021 -16.33 7.11 44.18
C SER A 1021 -17.41 7.73 43.28
N LEU A 1022 -17.59 7.21 42.06
CA LEU A 1022 -18.57 7.70 41.08
C LEU A 1022 -19.79 6.77 40.91
N GLU A 1023 -19.90 5.71 41.72
CA GLU A 1023 -20.98 4.71 41.62
C GLU A 1023 -22.39 5.33 41.74
N GLU A 1024 -22.58 6.37 42.56
CA GLU A 1024 -23.88 7.04 42.74
C GLU A 1024 -24.18 8.11 41.68
N SER A 1025 -23.15 8.77 41.13
CA SER A 1025 -23.33 9.85 40.15
C SER A 1025 -23.48 9.34 38.72
N GLY A 1026 -23.04 8.10 38.45
CA GLY A 1026 -22.77 7.60 37.10
C GLY A 1026 -21.58 8.34 36.46
N ALA A 1027 -20.92 7.73 35.48
CA ALA A 1027 -19.97 8.43 34.62
C ALA A 1027 -20.44 8.44 33.16
N GLY A 1028 -19.98 9.42 32.40
CA GLY A 1028 -20.45 9.70 31.05
C GLY A 1028 -20.03 8.67 30.00
N THR A 1029 -19.16 7.71 30.33
CA THR A 1029 -18.61 6.77 29.33
C THR A 1029 -19.65 5.79 28.82
N VAL A 1030 -20.03 5.88 27.54
CA VAL A 1030 -21.05 5.01 26.91
C VAL A 1030 -20.68 4.72 25.47
N ASN A 1031 -20.86 3.47 25.01
CA ASN A 1031 -20.60 3.05 23.64
C ASN A 1031 -19.17 3.42 23.18
N LEU A 1032 -18.21 3.32 24.10
CA LEU A 1032 -16.79 3.39 23.78
C LEU A 1032 -16.33 2.03 23.25
N LYS A 1033 -15.57 2.04 22.16
CA LYS A 1033 -15.01 0.85 21.52
C LYS A 1033 -13.50 0.94 21.46
N ILE A 1034 -12.82 -0.05 22.03
CA ILE A 1034 -11.36 -0.22 22.00
C ILE A 1034 -11.08 -1.53 21.26
N VAL A 1035 -10.84 -1.44 19.94
CA VAL A 1035 -10.85 -2.62 19.08
C VAL A 1035 -9.67 -2.70 18.12
N ASN A 1036 -9.19 -3.91 17.84
CA ASN A 1036 -8.13 -4.16 16.84
C ASN A 1036 -6.81 -3.41 17.11
N ASN A 1037 -6.50 -3.01 18.34
CA ASN A 1037 -5.22 -2.36 18.63
C ASN A 1037 -4.12 -3.42 18.81
N TYR A 1038 -2.88 -3.07 18.45
CA TYR A 1038 -1.68 -3.85 18.73
C TYR A 1038 -0.85 -3.13 19.79
N ILE A 1039 -0.74 -3.71 20.99
CA ILE A 1039 -0.08 -3.07 22.14
C ILE A 1039 1.05 -3.97 22.58
N HIS A 1040 2.29 -3.47 22.56
CA HIS A 1040 3.44 -4.30 22.91
C HIS A 1040 4.62 -3.55 23.51
N ASP A 1041 5.52 -4.26 24.20
CA ASP A 1041 6.68 -3.64 24.88
C ASP A 1041 6.25 -2.47 25.79
N VAL A 1042 5.26 -2.75 26.64
CA VAL A 1042 4.71 -1.77 27.59
C VAL A 1042 4.89 -2.27 29.01
N MET A 1043 5.03 -1.36 29.98
CA MET A 1043 5.25 -1.69 31.39
C MET A 1043 6.58 -2.45 31.68
N ASN A 1044 7.50 -2.55 30.71
CA ASN A 1044 8.78 -3.28 30.84
C ASN A 1044 9.86 -2.54 31.66
N ASP A 1045 9.48 -1.53 32.43
CA ASP A 1045 10.37 -0.70 33.27
C ASP A 1045 9.94 -0.77 34.75
N ARG A 1046 10.42 0.15 35.60
CA ARG A 1046 10.20 0.18 37.05
C ARG A 1046 8.82 0.68 37.49
N ILE A 1047 7.98 1.13 36.56
CA ILE A 1047 6.61 1.61 36.83
C ILE A 1047 5.64 0.44 36.63
N PHE A 1048 4.86 0.10 37.66
CA PHE A 1048 3.92 -1.02 37.67
C PHE A 1048 2.54 -0.59 38.17
N ASP A 1049 1.56 -1.50 38.22
CA ASP A 1049 0.15 -1.22 38.61
C ASP A 1049 -0.59 -0.38 37.54
N GLY A 1050 -0.61 -0.97 36.35
CA GLY A 1050 -1.23 -0.49 35.11
C GLY A 1050 -1.47 -1.69 34.21
N GLY A 1051 -1.87 -1.51 32.96
CA GLY A 1051 -2.10 -2.63 32.02
C GLY A 1051 -1.88 -2.18 30.58
N ALA A 1052 -1.78 -3.12 29.65
CA ALA A 1052 -1.81 -2.76 28.23
C ALA A 1052 -3.10 -1.98 27.92
N ILE A 1053 -4.22 -2.45 28.48
CA ILE A 1053 -5.48 -1.70 28.55
C ILE A 1053 -5.92 -1.65 30.01
N TYR A 1054 -5.94 -0.45 30.59
CA TYR A 1054 -6.35 -0.17 31.95
C TYR A 1054 -7.65 0.64 31.97
N THR A 1055 -8.65 0.19 32.73
CA THR A 1055 -9.91 0.94 32.94
C THR A 1055 -10.11 1.29 34.40
N LEU A 1056 -10.76 2.42 34.68
CA LEU A 1056 -11.00 2.89 36.04
C LEU A 1056 -12.36 3.59 36.17
N GLY A 1057 -13.09 3.24 37.23
CA GLY A 1057 -14.36 3.88 37.58
C GLY A 1057 -15.59 3.38 36.81
N MET A 1058 -16.76 3.69 37.37
CA MET A 1058 -18.07 3.32 36.83
C MET A 1058 -18.24 3.92 35.43
N THR A 1059 -18.95 3.24 34.53
CA THR A 1059 -19.34 3.78 33.21
C THR A 1059 -20.85 4.01 33.14
N GLY A 1060 -21.32 4.66 32.09
CA GLY A 1060 -22.76 4.78 31.79
C GLY A 1060 -23.31 3.62 30.95
N GLY A 1061 -22.51 2.58 30.71
CA GLY A 1061 -22.93 1.40 29.95
C GLY A 1061 -24.01 0.59 30.67
N THR A 1062 -24.63 -0.35 29.94
CA THR A 1062 -25.55 -1.35 30.52
C THR A 1062 -25.20 -2.75 30.02
N TRP A 1063 -25.89 -3.79 30.49
CA TRP A 1063 -25.73 -5.15 29.95
C TRP A 1063 -26.11 -5.25 28.46
N GLU A 1064 -27.09 -4.48 28.02
CA GLU A 1064 -27.56 -4.43 26.63
C GLU A 1064 -26.66 -3.58 25.74
N ASN A 1065 -25.94 -2.62 26.33
CA ASN A 1065 -25.02 -1.73 25.62
C ASN A 1065 -23.75 -1.47 26.45
N PRO A 1066 -22.90 -2.50 26.63
CA PRO A 1066 -21.64 -2.35 27.35
C PRO A 1066 -20.62 -1.60 26.50
N ASN A 1067 -19.63 -1.00 27.15
CA ASN A 1067 -18.43 -0.53 26.46
C ASN A 1067 -17.58 -1.74 26.03
N ILE A 1068 -16.88 -1.65 24.89
CA ILE A 1068 -16.27 -2.81 24.25
C ILE A 1068 -14.74 -2.70 24.26
N ILE A 1069 -14.06 -3.76 24.70
CA ILE A 1069 -12.62 -3.99 24.50
C ILE A 1069 -12.49 -5.33 23.79
N SER A 1070 -12.21 -5.32 22.49
CA SER A 1070 -12.29 -6.56 21.72
C SER A 1070 -11.26 -6.67 20.60
N GLU A 1071 -10.82 -7.89 20.31
CA GLU A 1071 -9.97 -8.17 19.13
C GLU A 1071 -8.64 -7.41 19.15
N ASN A 1072 -8.16 -7.02 20.33
CA ASN A 1072 -6.83 -6.43 20.49
C ASN A 1072 -5.78 -7.54 20.57
N TYR A 1073 -4.60 -7.29 20.00
CA TYR A 1073 -3.42 -8.12 20.22
C TYR A 1073 -2.49 -7.42 21.21
N ILE A 1074 -2.20 -8.10 22.30
CA ILE A 1074 -1.37 -7.63 23.38
C ILE A 1074 -0.19 -8.58 23.49
N TYR A 1075 1.03 -8.06 23.36
CA TYR A 1075 2.26 -8.86 23.33
C TYR A 1075 3.29 -8.21 24.25
N ASP A 1076 4.04 -8.99 25.02
CA ASP A 1076 5.18 -8.47 25.80
C ASP A 1076 4.81 -7.30 26.77
N VAL A 1077 4.02 -7.62 27.80
CA VAL A 1077 3.53 -6.62 28.78
C VAL A 1077 4.15 -6.83 30.14
N GLY A 1078 5.07 -5.96 30.52
CA GLY A 1078 5.93 -5.92 31.72
C GLY A 1078 5.32 -5.98 33.13
N ASN A 1079 4.10 -6.48 33.31
CA ASN A 1079 3.28 -6.16 34.48
C ASN A 1079 2.80 -7.35 35.31
N GLN A 1080 2.98 -7.24 36.63
CA GLN A 1080 2.47 -8.22 37.61
C GLN A 1080 0.95 -8.17 37.85
N TYR A 1081 0.28 -7.08 37.48
CA TYR A 1081 -1.15 -6.83 37.72
C TYR A 1081 -2.02 -7.04 36.46
N GLY A 1082 -1.65 -7.97 35.58
CA GLY A 1082 -2.46 -8.32 34.41
C GLY A 1082 -2.20 -7.46 33.17
N ALA A 1083 -2.42 -8.04 31.99
CA ALA A 1083 -2.35 -7.30 30.72
C ALA A 1083 -3.63 -6.50 30.45
N LEU A 1084 -4.79 -7.13 30.71
CA LEU A 1084 -6.09 -6.47 30.82
C LEU A 1084 -6.37 -6.20 32.30
N TYR A 1085 -6.54 -4.93 32.65
CA TYR A 1085 -6.70 -4.51 34.03
C TYR A 1085 -7.92 -3.59 34.18
N THR A 1086 -9.03 -4.17 34.64
CA THR A 1086 -10.21 -3.41 35.06
C THR A 1086 -10.05 -3.06 36.54
N ASP A 1087 -9.64 -1.84 36.83
CA ASP A 1087 -9.39 -1.37 38.19
C ASP A 1087 -10.67 -0.80 38.83
N GLU A 1088 -10.57 -0.42 40.10
CA GLU A 1088 -11.64 -0.09 41.03
C GLU A 1088 -12.81 0.70 40.40
N GLY A 1089 -14.04 0.22 40.62
CA GLY A 1089 -15.26 0.83 40.08
C GLY A 1089 -15.57 0.50 38.62
N SER A 1090 -14.66 -0.13 37.87
CA SER A 1090 -14.92 -0.50 36.48
C SER A 1090 -16.17 -1.36 36.34
N ALA A 1091 -17.14 -0.91 35.52
CA ALA A 1091 -18.39 -1.63 35.29
C ALA A 1091 -18.94 -1.46 33.87
N PHE A 1092 -19.73 -2.44 33.43
CA PHE A 1092 -20.37 -2.51 32.11
C PHE A 1092 -19.38 -2.48 30.94
N TRP A 1093 -18.27 -3.20 31.09
CA TRP A 1093 -17.33 -3.52 30.03
C TRP A 1093 -17.53 -4.93 29.48
N SER A 1094 -17.36 -5.08 28.17
CA SER A 1094 -17.28 -6.36 27.48
C SER A 1094 -15.89 -6.53 26.90
N LEU A 1095 -15.07 -7.34 27.57
CA LEU A 1095 -13.70 -7.68 27.20
C LEU A 1095 -13.70 -9.04 26.50
N THR A 1096 -13.71 -9.06 25.18
CA THR A 1096 -13.92 -10.29 24.41
C THR A 1096 -12.93 -10.47 23.26
N LYS A 1097 -12.53 -11.71 22.97
CA LYS A 1097 -11.69 -12.02 21.80
C LYS A 1097 -10.36 -11.27 21.75
N ASN A 1098 -9.79 -10.91 22.89
CA ASN A 1098 -8.44 -10.32 22.91
C ASN A 1098 -7.40 -11.46 22.90
N VAL A 1099 -6.27 -11.24 22.24
CA VAL A 1099 -5.14 -12.17 22.21
C VAL A 1099 -4.02 -11.59 23.08
N ILE A 1100 -3.61 -12.31 24.13
CA ILE A 1100 -2.63 -11.88 25.12
C ILE A 1100 -1.44 -12.84 25.14
N ASP A 1101 -0.31 -12.42 24.61
CA ASP A 1101 0.92 -13.20 24.56
C ASP A 1101 1.99 -12.63 25.50
N LEU A 1102 2.12 -13.27 26.66
CA LEU A 1102 3.09 -12.96 27.71
C LEU A 1102 4.31 -13.89 27.68
N SER A 1103 4.50 -14.65 26.60
CA SER A 1103 5.64 -15.58 26.48
C SER A 1103 7.04 -14.93 26.59
N PRO A 1104 7.27 -13.66 26.18
CA PRO A 1104 8.58 -13.03 26.34
C PRO A 1104 8.96 -12.77 27.80
N ASN A 1105 7.96 -12.72 28.68
CA ASN A 1105 8.14 -12.45 30.10
C ASN A 1105 7.32 -13.45 30.94
N PRO A 1106 7.82 -14.69 31.07
CA PRO A 1106 7.10 -15.75 31.76
C PRO A 1106 7.08 -15.58 33.30
N VAL A 1107 7.73 -14.56 33.85
CA VAL A 1107 7.73 -14.20 35.27
C VAL A 1107 7.90 -12.69 35.47
N TRP A 1108 7.21 -12.12 36.46
CA TRP A 1108 7.28 -10.70 36.80
C TRP A 1108 8.00 -10.44 38.11
N ARG A 1109 8.72 -9.33 38.17
CA ARG A 1109 9.33 -8.83 39.40
C ARG A 1109 8.47 -7.70 39.97
N GLY A 1110 7.93 -7.90 41.17
CA GLY A 1110 7.17 -6.89 41.89
C GLY A 1110 8.04 -5.90 42.67
N SER A 1111 7.43 -5.15 43.60
CA SER A 1111 8.18 -4.34 44.55
C SER A 1111 9.13 -5.23 45.38
N GLY A 1112 10.44 -5.06 45.23
CA GLY A 1112 11.46 -5.90 45.87
C GLY A 1112 11.88 -7.11 45.02
N SER A 1113 12.12 -8.26 45.66
CA SER A 1113 12.60 -9.49 45.00
C SER A 1113 11.50 -10.52 44.74
N THR A 1114 10.23 -10.10 44.73
CA THR A 1114 9.08 -11.01 44.58
C THR A 1114 8.91 -11.39 43.11
N VAL A 1115 8.95 -12.69 42.83
CA VAL A 1115 8.70 -13.26 41.49
C VAL A 1115 7.27 -13.78 41.44
N LEU A 1116 6.46 -13.30 40.49
CA LEU A 1116 5.07 -13.69 40.28
C LEU A 1116 4.86 -14.24 38.89
N GLU A 1117 3.94 -15.20 38.75
CA GLU A 1117 3.51 -15.70 37.45
C GLU A 1117 2.73 -14.62 36.68
N PRO A 1118 2.94 -14.51 35.35
CA PRO A 1118 2.19 -13.61 34.49
C PRO A 1118 0.70 -13.92 34.52
N ARG A 1119 -0.11 -12.88 34.45
CA ARG A 1119 -1.57 -12.97 34.47
C ARG A 1119 -2.11 -12.24 33.26
N TRP A 1120 -3.12 -12.78 32.61
CA TRP A 1120 -3.75 -12.11 31.47
C TRP A 1120 -4.79 -11.08 31.94
N LEU A 1121 -5.49 -11.35 33.06
CA LEU A 1121 -6.55 -10.52 33.63
C LEU A 1121 -6.29 -10.19 35.11
N HIS A 1122 -6.63 -8.96 35.52
CA HIS A 1122 -6.59 -8.53 36.90
C HIS A 1122 -7.83 -7.77 37.35
N VAL A 1123 -8.57 -8.36 38.29
CA VAL A 1123 -9.75 -7.80 38.95
C VAL A 1123 -9.59 -7.99 40.47
N HIS A 1124 -9.13 -6.97 41.19
CA HIS A 1124 -8.64 -7.14 42.57
C HIS A 1124 -9.65 -6.88 43.70
N THR A 1125 -10.77 -6.23 43.40
CA THR A 1125 -11.77 -5.79 44.39
C THR A 1125 -13.21 -6.03 43.90
N SER A 1126 -14.15 -6.06 44.85
CA SER A 1126 -15.57 -6.34 44.60
C SER A 1126 -16.35 -5.15 44.03
N SER A 1127 -15.81 -3.93 44.09
CA SER A 1127 -16.36 -2.75 43.42
C SER A 1127 -16.13 -2.76 41.90
N ILE A 1128 -15.37 -3.72 41.39
CA ILE A 1128 -15.36 -4.01 39.96
C ILE A 1128 -16.51 -4.98 39.71
N HIS A 1129 -17.49 -4.61 38.88
CA HIS A 1129 -18.71 -5.39 38.78
C HIS A 1129 -19.37 -5.29 37.39
N ASP A 1130 -20.31 -6.19 37.09
CA ASP A 1130 -21.11 -6.18 35.86
C ASP A 1130 -20.28 -6.12 34.56
N ASN A 1131 -19.10 -6.75 34.55
CA ASN A 1131 -18.24 -6.86 33.38
C ASN A 1131 -18.34 -8.25 32.76
N THR A 1132 -18.15 -8.35 31.45
CA THR A 1132 -18.05 -9.61 30.70
C THR A 1132 -16.61 -9.85 30.26
N TYR A 1133 -16.08 -11.03 30.57
CA TYR A 1133 -14.79 -11.52 30.09
C TYR A 1133 -15.03 -12.86 29.40
N SER A 1134 -14.98 -12.90 28.07
CA SER A 1134 -15.29 -14.13 27.32
C SER A 1134 -14.43 -14.29 26.07
N GLN A 1135 -14.15 -15.53 25.68
CA GLN A 1135 -13.44 -15.86 24.44
C GLN A 1135 -12.06 -15.18 24.29
N ASN A 1136 -11.38 -14.82 25.38
CA ASN A 1136 -10.02 -14.26 25.29
C ASN A 1136 -9.01 -15.40 25.12
N TYR A 1137 -7.92 -15.15 24.40
CA TYR A 1137 -6.82 -16.08 24.18
C TYR A 1137 -5.59 -15.62 24.95
N ALA A 1138 -4.91 -16.48 25.68
CA ALA A 1138 -3.72 -16.08 26.41
C ALA A 1138 -2.67 -17.20 26.52
N THR A 1139 -1.38 -16.84 26.60
CA THR A 1139 -0.31 -17.83 26.87
C THR A 1139 -0.28 -18.33 28.32
N THR A 1140 -1.13 -17.78 29.18
CA THR A 1140 -1.32 -18.19 30.57
C THR A 1140 -2.81 -18.19 30.91
N THR A 1141 -3.25 -19.15 31.73
CA THR A 1141 -4.60 -19.14 32.31
C THR A 1141 -4.67 -18.39 33.63
N ASN A 1142 -3.54 -17.92 34.18
CA ASN A 1142 -3.48 -17.23 35.46
C ASN A 1142 -4.22 -15.89 35.39
N ASP A 1143 -5.10 -15.65 36.36
CA ASP A 1143 -5.96 -14.49 36.46
C ASP A 1143 -6.17 -14.11 37.93
N LEU A 1144 -6.65 -12.88 38.18
CA LEU A 1144 -7.30 -12.52 39.44
C LEU A 1144 -8.75 -12.13 39.16
N MET A 1145 -9.70 -12.82 39.76
CA MET A 1145 -11.12 -12.53 39.60
C MET A 1145 -11.81 -12.35 40.96
N ARG A 1146 -11.97 -11.09 41.42
CA ARG A 1146 -12.66 -10.74 42.68
C ARG A 1146 -13.88 -9.82 42.52
N GLY A 1147 -14.25 -9.53 41.28
CA GLY A 1147 -15.38 -8.68 40.96
C GLY A 1147 -16.73 -9.33 41.26
N THR A 1148 -17.78 -8.51 41.30
CA THR A 1148 -19.15 -8.90 41.64
C THR A 1148 -20.03 -8.91 40.39
N ASN A 1149 -20.94 -9.88 40.24
CA ASN A 1149 -21.86 -9.95 39.10
C ASN A 1149 -21.17 -9.93 37.71
N CYS A 1150 -19.91 -10.35 37.62
CA CYS A 1150 -19.21 -10.46 36.34
C CYS A 1150 -19.56 -11.77 35.63
N VAL A 1151 -19.68 -11.73 34.31
CA VAL A 1151 -19.66 -12.92 33.45
C VAL A 1151 -18.20 -13.23 33.13
N TYR A 1152 -17.70 -14.40 33.56
CA TYR A 1152 -16.29 -14.75 33.45
C TYR A 1152 -16.09 -16.13 32.82
N GLU A 1153 -15.29 -16.16 31.76
CA GLU A 1153 -14.70 -17.36 31.18
C GLU A 1153 -13.16 -17.26 31.28
N PRO A 1154 -12.46 -18.32 31.72
CA PRO A 1154 -11.02 -18.38 31.65
C PRO A 1154 -10.52 -18.19 30.21
N ALA A 1155 -9.34 -17.59 30.05
CA ALA A 1155 -8.73 -17.46 28.73
C ALA A 1155 -8.44 -18.84 28.10
N ILE A 1156 -8.67 -18.93 26.79
CA ILE A 1156 -8.29 -20.05 25.94
C ILE A 1156 -6.76 -20.05 25.84
N LEU A 1157 -6.13 -21.10 26.37
CA LEU A 1157 -4.67 -21.22 26.39
C LEU A 1157 -4.12 -21.37 24.96
N ILE A 1158 -3.17 -20.51 24.60
CA ILE A 1158 -2.42 -20.55 23.33
C ILE A 1158 -0.93 -20.82 23.58
N SER A 1159 -0.26 -21.48 22.61
CA SER A 1159 1.19 -21.77 22.68
C SER A 1159 1.81 -21.73 21.29
N GLU A 1160 3.14 -21.54 21.20
CA GLU A 1160 3.89 -21.61 19.94
C GLU A 1160 3.64 -22.98 19.28
N GLY A 1161 2.86 -22.98 18.18
CA GLY A 1161 2.47 -24.18 17.44
C GLY A 1161 0.99 -24.59 17.55
N HIS A 1162 0.21 -23.97 18.44
CA HIS A 1162 -1.23 -24.22 18.59
C HIS A 1162 -1.99 -22.89 18.76
N LEU A 1163 -1.97 -22.04 17.74
CA LEU A 1163 -2.81 -20.84 17.65
C LEU A 1163 -4.12 -21.19 16.93
N PRO A 1164 -5.29 -21.02 17.58
CA PRO A 1164 -6.57 -21.11 16.89
C PRO A 1164 -6.63 -20.12 15.71
N GLU A 1165 -7.32 -20.51 14.63
CA GLU A 1165 -7.45 -19.68 13.42
C GLU A 1165 -8.00 -18.28 13.73
N GLU A 1166 -8.98 -18.17 14.63
CA GLU A 1166 -9.54 -16.89 15.07
C GLU A 1166 -8.50 -16.01 15.79
N ALA A 1167 -7.67 -16.59 16.66
CA ALA A 1167 -6.59 -15.85 17.34
C ALA A 1167 -5.53 -15.37 16.33
N LEU A 1168 -5.20 -16.20 15.34
CA LEU A 1168 -4.27 -15.83 14.27
C LEU A 1168 -4.84 -14.71 13.38
N ASP A 1169 -6.13 -14.74 13.06
CA ASP A 1169 -6.80 -13.68 12.31
C ASP A 1169 -6.77 -12.34 13.07
N ILE A 1170 -7.08 -12.37 14.38
CA ILE A 1170 -6.97 -11.20 15.26
C ILE A 1170 -5.53 -10.65 15.28
N ILE A 1171 -4.53 -11.52 15.45
CA ILE A 1171 -3.12 -11.13 15.38
C ILE A 1171 -2.83 -10.45 14.03
N ASN A 1172 -3.31 -10.99 12.91
CA ASN A 1172 -3.00 -10.44 11.58
C ASN A 1172 -3.62 -9.07 11.33
N ARG A 1173 -4.88 -8.86 11.74
CA ARG A 1173 -5.63 -7.62 11.47
C ARG A 1173 -5.50 -6.54 12.53
N SER A 1174 -5.00 -6.86 13.72
CA SER A 1174 -4.72 -5.87 14.77
C SER A 1174 -3.58 -4.91 14.39
N GLY A 1175 -3.57 -3.72 15.00
CA GLY A 1175 -2.63 -2.65 14.71
C GLY A 1175 -3.03 -1.86 13.45
N ILE A 1176 -2.07 -1.16 12.87
CA ILE A 1176 -2.32 -0.27 11.73
C ILE A 1176 -2.83 -1.04 10.51
N THR A 1177 -3.93 -0.57 9.93
CA THR A 1177 -4.50 -1.15 8.71
C THR A 1177 -3.66 -0.86 7.47
N ALA A 1178 -3.74 -1.74 6.45
CA ALA A 1178 -2.89 -1.69 5.26
C ALA A 1178 -2.86 -0.32 4.54
N GLY A 1179 -3.99 0.41 4.52
CA GLY A 1179 -4.08 1.73 3.88
C GLY A 1179 -3.29 2.85 4.58
N TYR A 1180 -3.00 2.69 5.88
CA TYR A 1180 -2.25 3.68 6.67
C TYR A 1180 -0.79 3.27 6.90
N ARG A 1181 -0.43 2.00 6.67
CA ARG A 1181 0.94 1.52 6.93
C ARG A 1181 2.00 2.35 6.21
N GLN A 1182 1.75 2.67 4.95
CA GLN A 1182 2.69 3.45 4.13
C GLN A 1182 2.93 4.89 4.64
N ASN A 1183 2.08 5.41 5.53
CA ASN A 1183 2.23 6.75 6.10
C ASN A 1183 3.32 6.79 7.19
N PHE A 1184 3.70 5.62 7.72
CA PHE A 1184 4.67 5.50 8.80
C PHE A 1184 5.96 4.88 8.28
N LYS A 1185 7.08 5.42 8.76
CA LYS A 1185 8.37 4.75 8.60
C LYS A 1185 8.50 3.71 9.71
N TYR A 1186 7.89 2.54 9.53
CA TYR A 1186 7.98 1.42 10.49
C TYR A 1186 9.43 1.10 10.80
N GLY A 1187 9.88 1.61 11.93
CA GLY A 1187 11.27 1.56 12.30
C GLY A 1187 11.65 0.25 12.98
N LEU A 1188 12.90 0.25 13.42
CA LEU A 1188 13.49 -0.69 14.35
C LEU A 1188 12.72 -0.69 15.67
N GLN A 1189 11.97 -1.75 15.94
CA GLN A 1189 11.18 -1.88 17.16
C GLN A 1189 11.96 -2.60 18.26
N ARG A 1190 12.66 -3.69 17.94
CA ARG A 1190 13.46 -4.46 18.92
C ARG A 1190 14.82 -4.84 18.35
N VAL A 1191 15.83 -4.90 19.23
CA VAL A 1191 17.16 -5.42 18.91
C VAL A 1191 17.46 -6.54 19.90
N GLU A 1192 17.73 -7.75 19.39
CA GLU A 1192 18.22 -8.86 20.18
C GLU A 1192 19.72 -9.04 19.93
N ASN A 1193 20.45 -9.40 20.97
CA ASN A 1193 21.89 -9.57 20.89
C ASN A 1193 22.32 -10.73 21.80
N VAL A 1194 23.49 -11.29 21.55
CA VAL A 1194 24.07 -12.30 22.43
C VAL A 1194 24.42 -11.65 23.76
N GLU A 1195 23.86 -12.15 24.86
CA GLU A 1195 24.07 -11.56 26.20
C GLU A 1195 25.54 -11.62 26.64
N SER A 1196 26.21 -12.75 26.40
CA SER A 1196 27.61 -12.93 26.77
C SER A 1196 28.40 -13.83 25.82
N LEU A 1197 29.69 -13.50 25.67
CA LEU A 1197 30.66 -14.25 24.88
C LEU A 1197 31.87 -14.61 25.75
N THR A 1198 32.39 -15.82 25.58
CA THR A 1198 33.66 -16.22 26.19
C THR A 1198 34.66 -16.49 25.09
N LEU A 1199 35.74 -15.71 25.05
CA LEU A 1199 36.79 -15.78 24.03
C LEU A 1199 38.13 -16.11 24.67
N THR A 1200 39.06 -16.67 23.91
CA THR A 1200 40.46 -16.80 24.32
C THR A 1200 41.26 -15.62 23.79
N THR A 1201 42.28 -15.18 24.53
CA THR A 1201 43.18 -14.11 24.05
C THR A 1201 43.67 -14.35 22.61
N GLY A 1202 43.45 -13.37 21.71
CA GLY A 1202 43.76 -13.46 20.28
C GLY A 1202 42.63 -13.96 19.38
N GLU A 1203 41.54 -14.46 19.95
CA GLU A 1203 40.34 -14.88 19.21
C GLU A 1203 39.55 -13.67 18.71
N SER A 1204 38.83 -13.84 17.59
CA SER A 1204 37.89 -12.84 17.08
C SER A 1204 36.59 -13.48 16.65
N VAL A 1205 35.47 -12.82 16.92
CA VAL A 1205 34.13 -13.30 16.56
C VAL A 1205 33.31 -12.16 15.96
N LEU A 1206 32.58 -12.45 14.89
CA LEU A 1206 31.59 -11.54 14.36
C LEU A 1206 30.33 -11.63 15.24
N ASN A 1207 29.90 -10.51 15.80
CA ASN A 1207 28.66 -10.43 16.58
C ASN A 1207 27.73 -9.38 15.96
N ASN A 1208 26.70 -9.85 15.26
CA ASN A 1208 25.69 -9.00 14.63
C ASN A 1208 24.38 -9.11 15.41
N PRO A 1209 23.94 -8.03 16.08
CA PRO A 1209 22.62 -7.99 16.70
C PRO A 1209 21.52 -8.20 15.65
N VAL A 1210 20.45 -8.91 16.06
CA VAL A 1210 19.29 -9.20 15.23
C VAL A 1210 18.25 -8.13 15.47
N CYS A 1211 17.84 -7.44 14.41
CA CYS A 1211 16.89 -6.35 14.47
C CYS A 1211 15.50 -6.84 14.06
N PHE A 1212 14.45 -6.31 14.72
CA PHE A 1212 13.06 -6.66 14.47
C PHE A 1212 12.18 -5.41 14.35
N THR A 1213 11.13 -5.55 13.55
CA THR A 1213 10.02 -4.59 13.42
C THR A 1213 8.70 -5.30 13.75
N VAL A 1214 7.57 -4.69 13.37
CA VAL A 1214 6.20 -5.10 13.73
C VAL A 1214 5.98 -6.62 13.73
N LYS A 1215 5.40 -7.13 14.82
CA LYS A 1215 5.04 -8.55 15.02
C LYS A 1215 6.21 -9.52 14.78
N ASN A 1216 7.40 -9.15 15.29
CA ASN A 1216 8.64 -9.93 15.20
C ASN A 1216 9.12 -10.19 13.76
N ALA A 1217 8.72 -9.37 12.79
CA ALA A 1217 9.33 -9.43 11.47
C ALA A 1217 10.79 -8.98 11.56
N PHE A 1218 11.71 -9.66 10.86
CA PHE A 1218 13.11 -9.21 10.80
C PHE A 1218 13.20 -7.81 10.18
N TYR A 1219 14.04 -6.97 10.76
CA TYR A 1219 14.33 -5.63 10.30
C TYR A 1219 15.75 -5.54 9.75
N THR A 1220 15.85 -4.93 8.59
CA THR A 1220 17.07 -4.72 7.83
C THR A 1220 17.96 -3.67 8.46
N VAL A 1221 19.25 -3.96 8.66
CA VAL A 1221 20.21 -2.95 9.15
C VAL A 1221 20.83 -2.08 8.04
N ASN A 1222 20.49 -2.31 6.75
CA ASN A 1222 21.00 -1.49 5.64
C ASN A 1222 20.46 -0.05 5.77
N GLY A 1223 21.37 0.93 5.84
CA GLY A 1223 21.02 2.34 6.03
C GLY A 1223 20.78 2.74 7.49
N LEU A 1224 20.81 1.80 8.43
CA LEU A 1224 20.73 2.07 9.86
C LEU A 1224 22.09 2.58 10.36
N GLU A 1225 22.12 3.76 10.99
CA GLU A 1225 23.33 4.26 11.63
C GLU A 1225 23.64 3.39 12.84
N MET A 1226 24.72 2.61 12.74
CA MET A 1226 25.15 1.69 13.78
C MET A 1226 26.59 1.98 14.21
N TYR A 1227 26.78 2.11 15.52
CA TYR A 1227 28.09 2.29 16.13
C TYR A 1227 28.28 1.24 17.22
N ALA A 1228 29.52 0.87 17.49
CA ALA A 1228 29.84 -0.06 18.57
C ALA A 1228 31.08 0.43 19.33
N ARG A 1229 31.10 0.21 20.64
CA ARG A 1229 32.22 0.60 21.50
C ARG A 1229 32.47 -0.43 22.59
N SER A 1230 33.75 -0.61 22.92
CA SER A 1230 34.16 -1.38 24.09
C SER A 1230 34.30 -0.48 25.32
N SER A 1231 33.80 -0.96 26.45
CA SER A 1231 34.07 -0.38 27.78
C SER A 1231 35.53 -0.55 28.21
N ASN A 1232 36.26 -1.52 27.64
CA ASN A 1232 37.68 -1.73 27.92
C ASN A 1232 38.42 -2.33 26.71
N GLU A 1233 38.97 -1.47 25.87
CA GLU A 1233 39.71 -1.85 24.66
C GLU A 1233 40.99 -2.65 24.93
N GLN A 1234 41.52 -2.62 26.16
CA GLN A 1234 42.67 -3.45 26.54
C GLN A 1234 42.29 -4.92 26.73
N VAL A 1235 41.00 -5.21 26.99
CA VAL A 1235 40.46 -6.57 27.14
C VAL A 1235 39.85 -7.04 25.84
N ALA A 1236 38.98 -6.25 25.21
CA ALA A 1236 38.37 -6.58 23.92
C ALA A 1236 38.15 -5.31 23.08
N THR A 1237 38.43 -5.37 21.77
CA THR A 1237 38.13 -4.30 20.80
C THR A 1237 36.98 -4.68 19.90
N VAL A 1238 36.23 -3.72 19.36
CA VAL A 1238 35.19 -3.96 18.35
C VAL A 1238 35.45 -3.07 17.13
N GLU A 1239 35.47 -3.68 15.94
CA GLU A 1239 35.58 -2.96 14.67
C GLU A 1239 34.73 -3.69 13.62
N ASN A 1240 33.83 -2.98 12.94
CA ASN A 1240 32.87 -3.56 11.99
C ASN A 1240 32.14 -4.80 12.54
N ASN A 1241 31.66 -4.70 13.78
CA ASN A 1241 31.01 -5.79 14.55
C ASN A 1241 31.89 -7.02 14.85
N VAL A 1242 33.18 -6.97 14.52
CA VAL A 1242 34.15 -8.02 14.88
C VAL A 1242 34.73 -7.68 16.25
N ILE A 1243 34.43 -8.51 17.23
CA ILE A 1243 34.98 -8.43 18.59
C ILE A 1243 36.29 -9.21 18.62
N THR A 1244 37.39 -8.56 18.97
CA THR A 1244 38.73 -9.18 19.11
C THR A 1244 39.17 -9.17 20.57
N ALA A 1245 39.45 -10.36 21.11
CA ALA A 1245 39.98 -10.55 22.45
C ALA A 1245 41.47 -10.19 22.54
N ARG A 1246 41.83 -9.30 23.46
CA ARG A 1246 43.18 -8.71 23.59
C ARG A 1246 43.94 -9.20 24.82
N ALA A 1247 43.29 -9.29 25.98
CA ALA A 1247 43.91 -9.73 27.22
C ALA A 1247 42.86 -10.33 28.18
N PRO A 1248 43.26 -11.18 29.13
CA PRO A 1248 42.34 -11.76 30.11
C PRO A 1248 41.60 -10.68 30.93
N GLY A 1249 40.29 -10.84 31.07
CA GLY A 1249 39.43 -9.89 31.76
C GLY A 1249 38.00 -9.90 31.24
N THR A 1250 37.22 -8.89 31.63
CA THR A 1250 35.86 -8.68 31.15
C THR A 1250 35.73 -7.28 30.54
N ALA A 1251 35.07 -7.20 29.39
CA ALA A 1251 34.67 -5.95 28.74
C ALA A 1251 33.24 -6.09 28.25
N GLU A 1252 32.45 -5.04 28.37
CA GLU A 1252 31.16 -4.90 27.70
C GLU A 1252 31.37 -4.23 26.32
N ILE A 1253 30.73 -4.79 25.29
CA ILE A 1253 30.61 -4.18 23.95
C ILE A 1253 29.19 -3.65 23.79
N THR A 1254 29.04 -2.34 23.67
CA THR A 1254 27.74 -1.67 23.51
C THR A 1254 27.55 -1.28 22.05
N TYR A 1255 26.39 -1.64 21.48
CA TYR A 1255 25.94 -1.29 20.14
C TYR A 1255 24.89 -0.19 20.24
N TYR A 1256 25.00 0.80 19.37
CA TYR A 1256 24.14 1.98 19.28
C TYR A 1256 23.51 1.99 17.89
N PHE A 1257 22.19 2.02 17.84
CA PHE A 1257 21.40 2.05 16.61
C PHE A 1257 20.60 3.35 16.58
N ILE A 1258 20.76 4.15 15.53
CA ILE A 1258 20.07 5.42 15.36
C ILE A 1258 19.20 5.35 14.11
N GLU A 1259 17.90 5.53 14.30
CA GLU A 1259 16.94 5.66 13.22
C GLU A 1259 16.00 6.82 13.51
N GLN A 1260 15.84 7.75 12.56
CA GLN A 1260 14.96 8.92 12.71
C GLN A 1260 15.21 9.71 14.01
N GLY A 1261 16.47 9.78 14.45
CA GLY A 1261 16.86 10.42 15.72
C GLY A 1261 16.39 9.68 16.98
N ILE A 1262 15.97 8.42 16.87
CA ILE A 1262 15.73 7.53 18.01
C ILE A 1262 16.97 6.66 18.19
N LEU A 1263 17.64 6.80 19.33
CA LEU A 1263 18.73 5.93 19.75
C LEU A 1263 18.18 4.70 20.48
N LYS A 1264 18.59 3.51 20.04
CA LYS A 1264 18.44 2.23 20.76
C LYS A 1264 19.81 1.64 21.05
N THR A 1265 19.95 0.97 22.18
CA THR A 1265 21.21 0.37 22.61
C THR A 1265 21.02 -1.07 23.05
N THR A 1266 22.01 -1.91 22.76
CA THR A 1266 22.12 -3.26 23.31
C THR A 1266 23.59 -3.55 23.61
N ALA A 1267 23.87 -4.51 24.48
CA ALA A 1267 25.23 -4.81 24.90
C ALA A 1267 25.51 -6.30 24.97
N THR A 1268 26.78 -6.67 24.83
CA THR A 1268 27.29 -8.03 25.00
C THR A 1268 28.45 -8.01 25.99
N THR A 1269 28.36 -8.83 27.04
CA THR A 1269 29.48 -9.03 27.97
C THR A 1269 30.49 -10.01 27.39
N VAL A 1270 31.73 -9.57 27.19
CA VAL A 1270 32.84 -10.38 26.67
C VAL A 1270 33.79 -10.74 27.81
N THR A 1271 33.92 -12.04 28.10
CA THR A 1271 34.92 -12.57 29.03
C THR A 1271 36.07 -13.20 28.25
N VAL A 1272 37.26 -12.66 28.42
CA VAL A 1272 38.48 -13.16 27.76
C VAL A 1272 39.26 -14.03 28.74
N LYS A 1273 39.58 -15.26 28.32
CA LYS A 1273 40.39 -16.24 29.04
C LYS A 1273 41.86 -16.18 28.66
#